data_AF-A0A8H8P3Y1-F1
#
_entry.id   AF-A0A8H8P3Y1-F1
#
_cell.length_a   1.000
_cell.length_b   1.000
_cell.length_c   1.000
_cell.angle_alpha   90.00
_cell.angle_beta   90.00
_cell.angle_gamma   90.00
#
_symmetry.space_group_name_H-M   'P 1'
#
loop_
_entity.id
_entity.type
_entity.pdbx_description
1 polymer ?
#
loop_
_entity_poly.entity_id
_entity_poly.type
_entity_poly.pdbx_seq_one_letter_code
_entity_poly.pdbx_strand_id
1 'polypeptide(L)'
;MPADGESPVPIKPQHAPQKHAPIILFSLIALRHGADEARQLDWLLYGVGGVAAVISGAGFPVLDLVYGYWTTALVAADMTPSSLRGTTNTMAGICLGIGILQFITGSIFLTCFTIASGRTTDRLRRAYLDSVLHQDAEFFERVGPGEVGTRMIKDVGTIKTATGEKLGFMVWAFTTLLVALIMAFSRAARLAGVVFGVVPLAFILFMSSGYLAAKADARLLDVEGQAGTLLEQILSSVRVVQSFAAESFLVKKYDAYLDQDIAYVVTTPGQMAFGCAVAFWYGSQLIVRDNLEVGLMFTVFWNMFNAIFAIANILPHISAIRDSILISTRIRSEIERVPTIDVRGNKGEKLWDSQTGEKVNASIEVRNLTFSYPSRPDHKTLDDVSFVLEAGKVTALVGASGSGKSTIASLLLRYYDPSPAQGGKSSGGIFLAKRDIRDLNLPWLRSQIGIIAQDPQLFTASIFENVAYGLSGTPWELPTSESEPNYQERLADAKIRVEYALKQAQAWDFVCKLPEGMDTRIKGGRTGVLSGGQRQRIAAARALVRKPRILLLDEGTSALDAETEQRMMAAVHEEQAQSGMTTILIAHRLSSIQNADRIIAMSNGRVAEQGTYSELMKLGSVFSALVRHQASAGQLTSSSQTTVSNFTSKEPEMGNRSATFSTPHVPLYRPVSTVSVARTVIDDPMERGLLVKGTEPQGLAARFFRLMGRYSQWILIGIIGSLCIGASFPIAGWLIGFVIEGLSIHDNDEQVLREGRYWAMWFLVLSMVNIVSSFIAGFFLSMGGTRVDRRLRLAALSSLLRQEIGFFDQEENAAGSLTAGIASQAGHVSAAIGLVWQQLITSGGNFIGAFILGVALSWRLALPSFAPVPAILVTAYFNIALLEKYEQTLHKPLEDASAFASENVDAIKTVAALGRESLVMEYFDKNSAQKTTKTKYLFGGALGFGFGIGSILILSAILMWWGVELYLTERISLKNLYATFEAVLIGAIAASRLFTYIPDMARMIQGFRAICNWEDRKPEIASLDAIKAPSLEKVRGEINFTSCTLQYASRPKPAIENLNLVIPAGKSVAFCGPSGGGKSSIISMISRFYDPNLGTISLDGRDIRSIPLEEYRSHISLVAQDAVLYEGTFRENITLGQTSISQDEIERACRDANILSFIQSLPQGFDSPVGFKGSQMSGGQRQRICIARALLRNPSILLLDEATSALDAESERSVQEALEQASKGRTTISIAHRLSTIQNADIIHVVEDGRIIESGSHVELLALNGRYVDLVKSQL
;
A
#
# COMPACT_ATOMS: atom_id res chain seq x y z
N MET A 1 -53.61 23.22 -22.56
CA MET A 1 -53.28 23.48 -21.14
C MET A 1 -52.61 22.23 -20.59
N PRO A 2 -51.51 22.38 -19.81
CA PRO A 2 -50.49 21.35 -19.59
C PRO A 2 -50.47 20.80 -18.15
N ALA A 3 -49.79 19.67 -17.94
CA ALA A 3 -48.90 19.34 -16.82
C ALA A 3 -48.64 17.83 -16.81
N ASP A 4 -47.40 17.40 -17.04
CA ASP A 4 -46.63 16.64 -16.05
C ASP A 4 -45.23 16.32 -16.61
N GLY A 5 -44.23 16.71 -15.82
CA GLY A 5 -42.83 16.76 -16.19
C GLY A 5 -42.13 15.42 -16.01
N GLU A 6 -41.38 15.02 -17.03
CA GLU A 6 -40.39 13.96 -16.96
C GLU A 6 -39.15 14.45 -16.19
N SER A 7 -38.84 13.74 -15.11
CA SER A 7 -37.55 13.77 -14.41
C SER A 7 -36.44 13.17 -15.29
N PRO A 8 -35.21 13.72 -15.31
CA PRO A 8 -34.13 13.14 -16.09
C PRO A 8 -33.64 11.84 -15.45
N VAL A 9 -33.67 10.78 -16.25
CA VAL A 9 -33.15 9.44 -15.95
C VAL A 9 -31.64 9.52 -15.66
N PRO A 10 -31.11 8.86 -14.61
CA PRO A 10 -29.68 8.75 -14.41
C PRO A 10 -29.07 7.91 -15.54
N ILE A 11 -28.07 8.45 -16.22
CA ILE A 11 -27.33 7.79 -17.29
C ILE A 11 -26.71 6.50 -16.70
N LYS A 12 -27.30 5.35 -17.02
CA LYS A 12 -26.69 4.04 -16.80
C LYS A 12 -25.35 3.99 -17.54
N PRO A 13 -24.26 3.48 -16.94
CA PRO A 13 -23.05 3.19 -17.69
C PRO A 13 -23.41 2.19 -18.79
N GLN A 14 -23.12 2.55 -20.05
CA GLN A 14 -23.33 1.65 -21.18
C GLN A 14 -22.53 0.36 -20.92
N HIS A 15 -23.23 -0.74 -20.72
CA HIS A 15 -22.64 -2.08 -20.81
C HIS A 15 -22.09 -2.25 -22.23
N ALA A 16 -20.78 -2.15 -22.39
CA ALA A 16 -20.11 -2.70 -23.57
C ALA A 16 -20.45 -4.20 -23.65
N PRO A 17 -20.82 -4.73 -24.84
CA PRO A 17 -21.21 -6.13 -24.95
C PRO A 17 -20.00 -7.03 -24.62
N GLN A 18 -20.18 -7.93 -23.65
CA GLN A 18 -19.23 -8.97 -23.21
C GLN A 18 -18.79 -9.96 -24.31
N LYS A 19 -19.14 -9.75 -25.59
CA LYS A 19 -18.99 -10.77 -26.65
C LYS A 19 -17.57 -10.94 -27.23
N HIS A 20 -16.56 -10.20 -26.75
CA HIS A 20 -15.20 -10.26 -27.31
C HIS A 20 -14.08 -10.33 -26.24
N ALA A 21 -14.28 -11.09 -25.15
CA ALA A 21 -13.30 -11.23 -24.07
C ALA A 21 -11.87 -11.66 -24.47
N PRO A 22 -11.63 -12.67 -25.35
CA PRO A 22 -10.26 -13.03 -25.76
C PRO A 22 -9.63 -12.00 -26.70
N ILE A 23 -10.44 -11.30 -27.51
CA ILE A 23 -9.96 -10.25 -28.42
C ILE A 23 -9.45 -9.03 -27.65
N ILE A 24 -9.95 -8.78 -26.43
CA ILE A 24 -9.54 -7.63 -25.61
C ILE A 24 -8.09 -7.76 -25.11
N LEU A 25 -7.69 -8.93 -24.60
CA LEU A 25 -6.31 -9.19 -24.13
C LEU A 25 -5.30 -9.09 -25.30
N PHE A 26 -5.65 -9.68 -26.45
CA PHE A 26 -4.83 -9.56 -27.66
C PHE A 26 -4.87 -8.17 -28.30
N SER A 27 -5.95 -7.40 -28.10
CA SER A 27 -6.03 -6.02 -28.55
C SER A 27 -5.21 -5.06 -27.68
N LEU A 28 -4.93 -5.41 -26.42
CA LEU A 28 -3.98 -4.70 -25.56
C LEU A 28 -2.53 -4.95 -25.99
N ILE A 29 -2.22 -6.19 -26.38
CA ILE A 29 -0.96 -6.52 -27.10
C ILE A 29 -0.88 -5.73 -28.43
N ALA A 30 -2.02 -5.34 -28.99
CA ALA A 30 -2.15 -4.57 -30.22
C ALA A 30 -2.34 -3.04 -30.02
N LEU A 31 -2.15 -2.49 -28.80
CA LEU A 31 -2.25 -1.05 -28.56
C LEU A 31 -1.41 -0.27 -29.59
N ARG A 32 -2.06 0.66 -30.28
CA ARG A 32 -1.61 1.24 -31.56
C ARG A 32 -0.56 2.34 -31.43
N HIS A 33 0.16 2.42 -30.30
CA HIS A 33 1.14 3.47 -30.02
C HIS A 33 2.54 2.86 -29.81
N GLY A 34 3.29 2.76 -30.92
CA GLY A 34 4.66 2.27 -30.96
C GLY A 34 5.06 1.80 -32.37
N ALA A 35 6.35 1.90 -32.72
CA ALA A 35 6.90 1.49 -34.01
C ALA A 35 6.57 0.02 -34.34
N ASP A 36 6.10 -0.24 -35.57
CA ASP A 36 5.60 -1.54 -36.02
C ASP A 36 6.61 -2.69 -35.81
N GLU A 37 7.91 -2.41 -35.84
CA GLU A 37 8.99 -3.39 -35.60
C GLU A 37 8.99 -3.97 -34.18
N ALA A 38 8.76 -3.13 -33.17
CA ALA A 38 8.77 -3.56 -31.77
C ALA A 38 7.59 -4.49 -31.45
N ARG A 39 6.48 -4.32 -32.19
CA ARG A 39 5.27 -5.15 -32.11
C ARG A 39 5.45 -6.48 -32.82
N GLN A 40 6.10 -6.49 -33.99
CA GLN A 40 6.41 -7.74 -34.71
C GLN A 40 7.31 -8.66 -33.88
N LEU A 41 8.30 -8.10 -33.17
CA LEU A 41 9.17 -8.86 -32.29
C LEU A 41 8.41 -9.52 -31.12
N ASP A 42 7.42 -8.84 -30.53
CA ASP A 42 6.67 -9.42 -29.40
C ASP A 42 5.78 -10.57 -29.86
N TRP A 43 5.12 -10.44 -31.02
CA TRP A 43 4.36 -11.55 -31.62
C TRP A 43 5.26 -12.70 -32.03
N LEU A 44 6.47 -12.43 -32.51
CA LEU A 44 7.47 -13.46 -32.78
C LEU A 44 7.85 -14.20 -31.49
N LEU A 45 8.08 -13.48 -30.38
CA LEU A 45 8.41 -14.08 -29.09
C LEU A 45 7.25 -14.96 -28.57
N TYR A 46 6.00 -14.48 -28.64
CA TYR A 46 4.84 -15.30 -28.27
C TYR A 46 4.66 -16.50 -29.20
N GLY A 47 4.93 -16.35 -30.50
CA GLY A 47 4.87 -17.45 -31.47
C GLY A 47 5.90 -18.53 -31.19
N VAL A 48 7.18 -18.15 -31.05
CA VAL A 48 8.28 -19.08 -30.73
C VAL A 48 8.06 -19.72 -29.36
N GLY A 49 7.69 -18.93 -28.35
CA GLY A 49 7.37 -19.44 -27.01
C GLY A 49 6.18 -20.40 -27.02
N GLY A 50 5.12 -20.10 -27.78
CA GLY A 50 3.95 -20.96 -27.92
C GLY A 50 4.28 -22.31 -28.56
N VAL A 51 5.04 -22.32 -29.67
CA VAL A 51 5.51 -23.56 -30.30
C VAL A 51 6.37 -24.38 -29.34
N ALA A 52 7.29 -23.74 -28.63
CA ALA A 52 8.13 -24.42 -27.65
C ALA A 52 7.31 -24.99 -26.47
N ALA A 53 6.28 -24.28 -26.00
CA ALA A 53 5.37 -24.77 -24.95
C ALA A 53 4.56 -25.99 -25.40
N VAL A 54 4.08 -26.00 -26.66
CA VAL A 54 3.37 -27.15 -27.26
C VAL A 54 4.29 -28.37 -27.33
N ILE A 55 5.50 -28.21 -27.87
CA ILE A 55 6.47 -29.31 -27.99
C ILE A 55 6.82 -29.86 -26.60
N SER A 56 7.06 -28.98 -25.63
CA SER A 56 7.39 -29.36 -24.26
C SER A 56 6.24 -30.11 -23.58
N GLY A 57 4.99 -29.68 -23.79
CA GLY A 57 3.79 -30.30 -23.20
C GLY A 57 3.51 -31.72 -23.71
N ALA A 58 3.94 -32.07 -24.92
CA ALA A 58 3.73 -33.40 -25.48
C ALA A 58 4.64 -34.49 -24.87
N GLY A 59 5.74 -34.14 -24.20
CA GLY A 59 6.78 -35.12 -23.88
C GLY A 59 6.42 -36.15 -22.80
N PHE A 60 5.59 -35.82 -21.79
CA PHE A 60 5.11 -36.81 -20.80
C PHE A 60 4.15 -37.85 -21.42
N PRO A 61 3.11 -37.45 -22.18
CA PRO A 61 2.28 -38.41 -22.91
C PRO A 61 3.06 -39.35 -23.84
N VAL A 62 4.15 -38.85 -24.45
CA VAL A 62 5.02 -39.66 -25.29
C VAL A 62 5.90 -40.61 -24.47
N LEU A 63 6.35 -40.23 -23.27
CA LEU A 63 7.02 -41.15 -22.34
C LEU A 63 6.15 -42.37 -22.04
N ASP A 64 4.87 -42.16 -21.75
CA ASP A 64 3.92 -43.23 -21.40
C ASP A 64 3.74 -44.22 -22.55
N LEU A 65 3.84 -43.74 -23.79
CA LEU A 65 3.81 -44.57 -24.99
C LEU A 65 5.10 -45.41 -25.11
N VAL A 66 6.27 -44.77 -24.95
CA VAL A 66 7.57 -45.46 -24.98
C VAL A 66 7.66 -46.51 -23.88
N TYR A 67 7.17 -46.18 -22.67
CA TYR A 67 7.10 -47.08 -21.53
C TYR A 67 6.20 -48.30 -21.82
N GLY A 68 5.04 -48.11 -22.48
CA GLY A 68 4.17 -49.22 -22.86
C GLY A 68 4.78 -50.13 -23.93
N TYR A 69 5.45 -49.57 -24.94
CA TYR A 69 6.18 -50.37 -25.93
C TYR A 69 7.32 -51.16 -25.30
N TRP A 70 8.07 -50.54 -24.40
CA TRP A 70 9.13 -51.20 -23.63
C TRP A 70 8.58 -52.34 -22.78
N THR A 71 7.42 -52.13 -22.14
CA THR A 71 6.74 -53.14 -21.32
C THR A 71 6.24 -54.32 -22.13
N THR A 72 5.65 -54.06 -23.30
CA THR A 72 5.20 -55.13 -24.19
C THR A 72 6.38 -56.00 -24.65
N ALA A 73 7.52 -55.39 -24.95
CA ALA A 73 8.73 -56.13 -25.31
C ALA A 73 9.32 -56.95 -24.15
N LEU A 74 9.26 -56.44 -22.92
CA LEU A 74 9.75 -57.15 -21.72
C LEU A 74 8.90 -58.37 -21.34
N VAL A 75 7.59 -58.30 -21.61
CA VAL A 75 6.62 -59.34 -21.24
C VAL A 75 6.43 -60.38 -22.35
N ALA A 76 6.78 -60.07 -23.60
CA ALA A 76 6.59 -60.98 -24.72
C ALA A 76 7.36 -62.31 -24.56
N ALA A 77 6.64 -63.43 -24.61
CA ALA A 77 7.18 -64.78 -24.40
C ALA A 77 8.27 -65.22 -25.40
N ASP A 78 8.24 -64.71 -26.64
CA ASP A 78 9.10 -65.17 -27.75
C ASP A 78 10.34 -64.27 -28.02
N MET A 79 10.64 -63.30 -27.15
CA MET A 79 11.74 -62.35 -27.41
C MET A 79 13.13 -62.88 -27.01
N THR A 80 14.07 -62.85 -27.97
CA THR A 80 15.49 -63.18 -27.70
C THR A 80 16.20 -62.06 -26.91
N PRO A 81 17.18 -62.38 -26.04
CA PRO A 81 17.92 -61.36 -25.26
C PRO A 81 18.55 -60.25 -26.11
N SER A 82 19.06 -60.58 -27.30
CA SER A 82 19.64 -59.61 -28.23
C SER A 82 18.59 -58.67 -28.82
N SER A 83 17.41 -59.18 -29.16
CA SER A 83 16.28 -58.37 -29.64
C SER A 83 15.75 -57.45 -28.54
N LEU A 84 15.68 -57.91 -27.28
CA LEU A 84 15.24 -57.10 -26.14
C LEU A 84 16.21 -55.95 -25.84
N ARG A 85 17.53 -56.20 -25.90
CA ARG A 85 18.54 -55.12 -25.81
C ARG A 85 18.37 -54.10 -26.93
N GLY A 86 18.16 -54.56 -28.16
CA GLY A 86 17.92 -53.71 -29.32
C GLY A 86 16.74 -52.76 -29.11
N THR A 87 15.56 -53.31 -28.78
CA THR A 87 14.35 -52.53 -28.52
C THR A 87 14.55 -51.55 -27.36
N THR A 88 15.15 -51.99 -26.26
CA THR A 88 15.39 -51.14 -25.08
C THR A 88 16.33 -49.99 -25.39
N ASN A 89 17.42 -50.23 -26.12
CA ASN A 89 18.34 -49.17 -26.54
C ASN A 89 17.65 -48.12 -27.41
N THR A 90 16.77 -48.54 -28.32
CA THR A 90 15.97 -47.62 -29.13
C THR A 90 15.00 -46.81 -28.26
N MET A 91 14.27 -47.44 -27.35
CA MET A 91 13.33 -46.75 -26.46
C MET A 91 14.04 -45.77 -25.51
N ALA A 92 15.14 -46.19 -24.88
CA ALA A 92 15.96 -45.33 -24.05
C ALA A 92 16.57 -44.15 -24.84
N GLY A 93 17.00 -44.38 -26.08
CA GLY A 93 17.48 -43.33 -26.99
C GLY A 93 16.40 -42.30 -27.33
N ILE A 94 15.16 -42.76 -27.57
CA ILE A 94 14.00 -41.88 -27.80
C ILE A 94 13.72 -41.04 -26.55
N CYS A 95 13.68 -41.65 -25.36
CA CYS A 95 13.48 -40.94 -24.09
C CYS A 95 14.56 -39.87 -23.87
N LEU A 96 15.83 -40.19 -24.13
CA LEU A 96 16.94 -39.24 -24.02
C LEU A 96 16.78 -38.06 -25.00
N GLY A 97 16.44 -38.34 -26.27
CA GLY A 97 16.22 -37.32 -27.29
C GLY A 97 15.07 -36.36 -26.93
N ILE A 98 13.95 -36.90 -26.46
CA ILE A 98 12.79 -36.09 -26.03
C ILE A 98 13.14 -35.31 -24.75
N GLY A 99 13.90 -35.90 -23.81
CA GLY A 99 14.37 -35.21 -22.61
C GLY A 99 15.23 -33.98 -22.93
N ILE A 100 16.16 -34.11 -23.87
CA ILE A 100 16.98 -32.98 -24.35
C ILE A 100 16.12 -31.95 -25.08
N LEU A 101 15.16 -32.40 -25.90
CA LEU A 101 14.23 -31.50 -26.58
C LEU A 101 13.36 -30.72 -25.59
N GLN A 102 12.85 -31.36 -24.53
CA GLN A 102 12.10 -30.72 -23.46
C GLN A 102 12.95 -29.75 -22.65
N PHE A 103 14.24 -30.05 -22.42
CA PHE A 103 15.18 -29.13 -21.78
C PHE A 103 15.30 -27.82 -22.58
N ILE A 104 15.52 -27.93 -23.88
CA ILE A 104 15.70 -26.78 -24.78
C ILE A 104 14.38 -26.00 -24.90
N THR A 105 13.29 -26.68 -25.25
CA THR A 105 11.99 -26.04 -25.47
C THR A 105 11.39 -25.46 -24.19
N GLY A 106 11.59 -26.13 -23.04
CA GLY A 106 11.25 -25.64 -21.70
C GLY A 106 11.91 -24.30 -21.38
N SER A 107 13.22 -24.20 -21.63
CA SER A 107 14.00 -22.98 -21.40
C SER A 107 13.58 -21.84 -22.34
N ILE A 108 13.33 -22.17 -23.61
CA ILE A 108 12.90 -21.19 -24.63
C ILE A 108 11.52 -20.62 -24.27
N PHE A 109 10.53 -21.45 -23.95
CA PHE A 109 9.18 -20.94 -23.73
C PHE A 109 9.15 -20.01 -22.52
N LEU A 110 9.76 -20.38 -21.39
CA LEU A 110 9.75 -19.54 -20.19
C LEU A 110 10.41 -18.17 -20.44
N THR A 111 11.53 -18.18 -21.16
CA THR A 111 12.27 -16.95 -21.51
C THR A 111 11.42 -16.06 -22.44
N CYS A 112 10.86 -16.62 -23.52
CA CYS A 112 10.09 -15.88 -24.50
C CYS A 112 8.85 -15.21 -23.89
N PHE A 113 8.04 -15.95 -23.12
CA PHE A 113 6.84 -15.41 -22.47
C PHE A 113 7.18 -14.34 -21.43
N THR A 114 8.25 -14.51 -20.65
CA THR A 114 8.65 -13.53 -19.63
C THR A 114 9.16 -12.22 -20.24
N ILE A 115 9.94 -12.30 -21.32
CA ILE A 115 10.43 -11.10 -22.03
C ILE A 115 9.28 -10.39 -22.75
N ALA A 116 8.42 -11.12 -23.47
CA ALA A 116 7.31 -10.55 -24.21
C ALA A 116 6.30 -9.84 -23.29
N SER A 117 5.96 -10.46 -22.15
CA SER A 117 5.09 -9.84 -21.15
C SER A 117 5.71 -8.59 -20.51
N GLY A 118 6.99 -8.63 -20.16
CA GLY A 118 7.72 -7.45 -19.65
C GLY A 118 7.61 -6.25 -20.59
N ARG A 119 7.98 -6.45 -21.87
CA ARG A 119 7.90 -5.41 -22.91
C ARG A 119 6.48 -4.88 -23.11
N THR A 120 5.49 -5.76 -23.14
CA THR A 120 4.08 -5.38 -23.28
C THR A 120 3.63 -4.52 -22.10
N THR A 121 4.00 -4.90 -20.88
CA THR A 121 3.60 -4.16 -19.67
C THR A 121 4.30 -2.83 -19.51
N ASP A 122 5.56 -2.70 -19.95
CA ASP A 122 6.26 -1.41 -19.93
C ASP A 122 5.59 -0.40 -20.88
N ARG A 123 5.16 -0.85 -22.07
CA ARG A 123 4.34 -0.01 -22.97
C ARG A 123 2.98 0.33 -22.38
N LEU A 124 2.35 -0.63 -21.69
CA LEU A 124 1.07 -0.40 -21.05
C LEU A 124 1.18 0.66 -19.93
N ARG A 125 2.23 0.60 -19.10
CA ARG A 125 2.49 1.62 -18.06
C ARG A 125 2.69 3.00 -18.67
N ARG A 126 3.48 3.07 -19.74
CA ARG A 126 3.74 4.32 -20.48
C ARG A 126 2.42 4.90 -21.01
N ALA A 127 1.63 4.10 -21.73
CA ALA A 127 0.36 4.53 -22.30
C ALA A 127 -0.69 4.91 -21.24
N TYR A 128 -0.71 4.18 -20.12
CA TYR A 128 -1.58 4.49 -18.99
C TYR A 128 -1.22 5.82 -18.35
N LEU A 129 0.06 6.02 -18.00
CA LEU A 129 0.52 7.27 -17.39
C LEU A 129 0.32 8.46 -18.34
N ASP A 130 0.66 8.29 -19.62
CA ASP A 130 0.44 9.32 -20.65
C ASP A 130 -1.05 9.69 -20.75
N SER A 131 -1.96 8.72 -20.77
CA SER A 131 -3.40 9.03 -20.76
C SER A 131 -3.81 9.77 -19.49
N VAL A 132 -3.40 9.26 -18.32
CA VAL A 132 -3.78 9.82 -17.02
C VAL A 132 -3.33 11.28 -16.90
N LEU A 133 -2.08 11.60 -17.22
CA LEU A 133 -1.54 12.97 -17.13
C LEU A 133 -2.32 13.98 -17.99
N HIS A 134 -2.96 13.53 -19.07
CA HIS A 134 -3.71 14.37 -19.99
C HIS A 134 -5.23 14.36 -19.77
N GLN A 135 -5.72 13.73 -18.68
CA GLN A 135 -7.14 13.77 -18.33
C GLN A 135 -7.59 15.14 -17.77
N ASP A 136 -8.90 15.40 -17.82
CA ASP A 136 -9.51 16.61 -17.26
C ASP A 136 -9.62 16.58 -15.73
N ALA A 137 -9.84 17.74 -15.10
CA ALA A 137 -9.93 17.85 -13.64
C ALA A 137 -11.06 16.99 -13.05
N GLU A 138 -12.13 16.72 -13.81
CA GLU A 138 -13.21 15.82 -13.42
C GLU A 138 -12.71 14.38 -13.17
N PHE A 139 -11.75 13.89 -13.96
CA PHE A 139 -11.13 12.59 -13.73
C PHE A 139 -10.47 12.52 -12.34
N PHE A 140 -9.69 13.55 -11.98
CA PHE A 140 -8.94 13.59 -10.71
C PHE A 140 -9.79 13.89 -9.48
N GLU A 141 -11.03 14.36 -9.65
CA GLU A 141 -12.01 14.39 -8.55
C GLU A 141 -12.52 12.99 -8.18
N ARG A 142 -12.42 12.02 -9.11
CA ARG A 142 -12.86 10.63 -8.89
C ARG A 142 -11.71 9.67 -8.60
N VAL A 143 -10.53 9.93 -9.18
CA VAL A 143 -9.36 9.06 -9.10
C VAL A 143 -8.26 9.76 -8.31
N GLY A 144 -7.87 9.18 -7.17
CA GLY A 144 -6.78 9.69 -6.33
C GLY A 144 -5.38 9.29 -6.82
N PRO A 145 -4.32 10.00 -6.39
CA PRO A 145 -2.94 9.73 -6.79
C PRO A 145 -2.47 8.32 -6.39
N GLY A 146 -2.84 7.86 -5.19
CA GLY A 146 -2.52 6.51 -4.72
C GLY A 146 -3.17 5.40 -5.57
N GLU A 147 -4.34 5.66 -6.16
CA GLU A 147 -5.00 4.70 -7.06
C GLU A 147 -4.20 4.57 -8.38
N VAL A 148 -3.64 5.67 -8.90
CA VAL A 148 -2.80 5.64 -10.10
C VAL A 148 -1.52 4.83 -9.86
N GLY A 149 -0.84 5.05 -8.74
CA GLY A 149 0.34 4.25 -8.36
C GLY A 149 0.01 2.76 -8.20
N THR A 150 -1.11 2.47 -7.51
CA THR A 150 -1.59 1.08 -7.33
C THR A 150 -1.86 0.41 -8.67
N ARG A 151 -2.48 1.11 -9.64
CA ARG A 151 -2.75 0.57 -10.98
C ARG A 151 -1.46 0.27 -11.76
N MET A 152 -0.45 1.15 -11.67
CA MET A 152 0.83 0.96 -12.36
C MET A 152 1.65 -0.24 -11.83
N ILE A 153 1.54 -0.54 -10.54
CA ILE A 153 2.25 -1.65 -9.91
C ILE A 153 1.40 -2.92 -9.92
N LYS A 154 0.27 -2.91 -9.22
CA LYS A 154 -0.54 -4.10 -8.90
C LYS A 154 -1.33 -4.59 -10.11
N ASP A 155 -2.09 -3.71 -10.74
CA ASP A 155 -2.98 -4.09 -11.84
C ASP A 155 -2.18 -4.46 -13.10
N VAL A 156 -1.21 -3.63 -13.50
CA VAL A 156 -0.29 -3.97 -14.59
C VAL A 156 0.59 -5.17 -14.25
N GLY A 157 0.99 -5.36 -12.98
CA GLY A 157 1.69 -6.56 -12.53
C GLY A 157 0.84 -7.83 -12.69
N THR A 158 -0.45 -7.76 -12.40
CA THR A 158 -1.40 -8.86 -12.61
C THR A 158 -1.53 -9.19 -14.09
N ILE A 159 -1.57 -8.17 -14.96
CA ILE A 159 -1.53 -8.37 -16.43
C ILE A 159 -0.21 -9.05 -16.85
N LYS A 160 0.94 -8.59 -16.34
CA LYS A 160 2.26 -9.15 -16.64
C LYS A 160 2.32 -10.66 -16.37
N THR A 161 1.90 -11.08 -15.17
CA THR A 161 1.91 -12.51 -14.79
C THR A 161 0.95 -13.34 -15.64
N ALA A 162 -0.23 -12.80 -15.96
CA ALA A 162 -1.22 -13.48 -16.78
C ALA A 162 -0.77 -13.66 -18.24
N THR A 163 -0.22 -12.62 -18.89
CA THR A 163 0.26 -12.69 -20.28
C THR A 163 1.64 -13.34 -20.41
N GLY A 164 2.39 -13.45 -19.31
CA GLY A 164 3.71 -14.06 -19.27
C GLY A 164 3.66 -15.55 -18.95
N GLU A 165 4.20 -15.92 -17.79
CA GLU A 165 4.36 -17.31 -17.37
C GLU A 165 3.05 -18.12 -17.38
N LYS A 166 1.94 -17.53 -16.91
CA LYS A 166 0.68 -18.27 -16.73
C LYS A 166 0.06 -18.68 -18.07
N LEU A 167 0.17 -17.82 -19.08
CA LEU A 167 -0.24 -18.15 -20.44
C LEU A 167 0.60 -19.28 -21.02
N GLY A 168 1.93 -19.23 -20.83
CA GLY A 168 2.83 -20.30 -21.25
C GLY A 168 2.51 -21.65 -20.60
N PHE A 169 2.32 -21.67 -19.28
CA PHE A 169 1.92 -22.87 -18.54
C PHE A 169 0.53 -23.38 -18.94
N MET A 170 -0.41 -22.49 -19.25
CA MET A 170 -1.73 -22.89 -19.75
C MET A 170 -1.63 -23.60 -21.10
N VAL A 171 -0.82 -23.09 -22.03
CA VAL A 171 -0.58 -23.74 -23.33
C VAL A 171 0.09 -25.10 -23.15
N TRP A 172 1.09 -25.18 -22.28
CA TRP A 172 1.78 -26.43 -21.96
C TRP A 172 0.82 -27.48 -21.35
N ALA A 173 0.00 -27.09 -20.37
CA ALA A 173 -0.95 -27.98 -19.71
C ALA A 173 -2.08 -28.41 -20.65
N PHE A 174 -2.61 -27.50 -21.47
CA PHE A 174 -3.62 -27.82 -22.47
C PHE A 174 -3.11 -28.77 -23.54
N THR A 175 -1.85 -28.60 -23.97
CA THR A 175 -1.22 -29.54 -24.91
C THR A 175 -1.06 -30.92 -24.28
N THR A 176 -0.60 -30.98 -23.03
CA THR A 176 -0.49 -32.23 -22.28
C THR A 176 -1.85 -32.95 -22.22
N LEU A 177 -2.93 -32.22 -21.88
CA LEU A 177 -4.29 -32.75 -21.85
C LEU A 177 -4.73 -33.34 -23.20
N LEU A 178 -4.58 -32.57 -24.28
CA LEU A 178 -5.00 -33.00 -25.61
C LEU A 178 -4.20 -34.21 -26.10
N VAL A 179 -2.87 -34.16 -26.02
CA VAL A 179 -2.02 -35.26 -26.48
C VAL A 179 -2.29 -36.52 -25.65
N ALA A 180 -2.45 -36.39 -24.33
CA ALA A 180 -2.73 -37.53 -23.47
C ALA A 180 -4.08 -38.19 -23.78
N LEU A 181 -5.15 -37.41 -23.97
CA LEU A 181 -6.46 -37.95 -24.35
C LEU A 181 -6.42 -38.59 -25.75
N ILE A 182 -5.77 -37.96 -26.73
CA ILE A 182 -5.63 -38.53 -28.08
C ILE A 182 -4.87 -39.86 -28.01
N MET A 183 -3.77 -39.94 -27.26
CA MET A 183 -3.00 -41.18 -27.08
C MET A 183 -3.82 -42.26 -26.38
N ALA A 184 -4.55 -41.93 -25.31
CA ALA A 184 -5.38 -42.89 -24.57
C ALA A 184 -6.51 -43.48 -25.45
N PHE A 185 -7.27 -42.63 -26.15
CA PHE A 185 -8.43 -43.07 -26.96
C PHE A 185 -8.03 -43.71 -28.29
N SER A 186 -6.91 -43.31 -28.91
CA SER A 186 -6.44 -43.92 -30.16
C SER A 186 -5.90 -45.33 -29.99
N ARG A 187 -5.38 -45.67 -28.80
CA ARG A 187 -4.74 -46.96 -28.53
C ARG A 187 -5.70 -48.00 -27.96
N ALA A 188 -6.51 -47.63 -26.95
CA ALA A 188 -7.50 -48.54 -26.37
C ALA A 188 -8.77 -47.79 -25.93
N ALA A 189 -9.63 -47.45 -26.89
CA ALA A 189 -10.84 -46.66 -26.66
C ALA A 189 -11.78 -47.22 -25.57
N ARG A 190 -11.92 -48.56 -25.48
CA ARG A 190 -12.78 -49.21 -24.46
C ARG A 190 -12.25 -48.99 -23.04
N LEU A 191 -10.95 -49.19 -22.82
CA LEU A 191 -10.31 -48.96 -21.51
C LEU A 191 -10.29 -47.47 -21.17
N ALA A 192 -9.89 -46.63 -22.14
CA ALA A 192 -9.86 -45.19 -21.98
C ALA A 192 -11.23 -44.64 -21.58
N GLY A 193 -12.32 -45.10 -22.20
CA GLY A 193 -13.68 -44.69 -21.85
C GLY A 193 -14.09 -45.04 -20.41
N VAL A 194 -13.71 -46.22 -19.91
CA VAL A 194 -14.01 -46.64 -18.52
C VAL A 194 -13.23 -45.81 -17.50
N VAL A 195 -11.93 -45.60 -17.72
CA VAL A 195 -11.11 -44.77 -16.82
C VAL A 195 -11.53 -43.29 -16.92
N PHE A 196 -11.90 -42.81 -18.10
CA PHE A 196 -12.47 -41.48 -18.28
C PHE A 196 -13.77 -41.29 -17.49
N GLY A 197 -14.56 -42.34 -17.28
CA GLY A 197 -15.75 -42.33 -16.42
C GLY A 197 -15.46 -41.96 -14.96
N VAL A 198 -14.22 -42.08 -14.48
CA VAL A 198 -13.80 -41.64 -13.14
C VAL A 198 -13.60 -40.12 -13.08
N VAL A 199 -13.30 -39.47 -14.21
CA VAL A 199 -12.98 -38.03 -14.29
C VAL A 199 -14.14 -37.13 -13.83
N PRO A 200 -15.41 -37.35 -14.25
CA PRO A 200 -16.53 -36.56 -13.75
C PRO A 200 -16.73 -36.67 -12.23
N LEU A 201 -16.58 -37.87 -11.66
CA LEU A 201 -16.67 -38.08 -10.21
C LEU A 201 -15.56 -37.33 -9.47
N ALA A 202 -14.34 -37.42 -9.99
CA ALA A 202 -13.20 -36.68 -9.47
C ALA A 202 -13.43 -35.16 -9.51
N PHE A 203 -13.98 -34.67 -10.61
CA PHE A 203 -14.30 -33.26 -10.79
C PHE A 203 -15.38 -32.77 -9.81
N ILE A 204 -16.46 -33.54 -9.61
CA ILE A 204 -17.53 -33.19 -8.65
C ILE A 204 -16.96 -33.09 -7.23
N LEU A 205 -16.14 -34.05 -6.81
CA LEU A 205 -15.51 -34.03 -5.49
C LEU A 205 -14.62 -32.80 -5.31
N PHE A 206 -13.78 -32.50 -6.31
CA PHE A 206 -12.92 -31.32 -6.30
C PHE A 206 -13.71 -29.99 -6.24
N MET A 207 -14.78 -29.87 -7.03
CA MET A 207 -15.65 -28.69 -7.01
C MET A 207 -16.38 -28.52 -5.68
N SER A 208 -16.85 -29.62 -5.08
CA SER A 208 -17.54 -29.58 -3.80
C SER A 208 -16.63 -29.14 -2.64
N SER A 209 -15.38 -29.64 -2.59
CA SER A 209 -14.41 -29.22 -1.59
C SER A 209 -13.97 -27.77 -1.80
N GLY A 210 -13.75 -27.36 -3.05
CA GLY A 210 -13.45 -25.97 -3.40
C GLY A 210 -14.56 -25.00 -3.01
N TYR A 211 -15.84 -25.36 -3.22
CA TYR A 211 -16.98 -24.54 -2.81
C TYR A 211 -17.08 -24.40 -1.29
N LEU A 212 -16.88 -25.48 -0.54
CA LEU A 212 -16.87 -25.45 0.93
C LEU A 212 -15.72 -24.60 1.48
N ALA A 213 -14.52 -24.73 0.90
CA ALA A 213 -13.36 -23.92 1.26
C ALA A 213 -13.63 -22.43 1.00
N ALA A 214 -14.11 -22.07 -0.20
CA ALA A 214 -14.42 -20.69 -0.54
C ALA A 214 -15.47 -20.05 0.39
N LYS A 215 -16.48 -20.83 0.82
CA LYS A 215 -17.50 -20.38 1.79
C LYS A 215 -16.91 -20.15 3.19
N ALA A 216 -15.93 -20.96 3.60
CA ALA A 216 -15.22 -20.78 4.85
C ALA A 216 -14.30 -19.55 4.80
N ASP A 217 -13.53 -19.39 3.70
CA ASP A 217 -12.64 -18.25 3.46
C ASP A 217 -13.40 -16.92 3.48
N ALA A 218 -14.58 -16.85 2.87
CA ALA A 218 -15.40 -15.64 2.88
C ALA A 218 -15.80 -15.22 4.31
N ARG A 219 -16.17 -16.18 5.16
CA ARG A 219 -16.50 -15.90 6.57
C ARG A 219 -15.28 -15.48 7.37
N LEU A 220 -14.13 -16.12 7.12
CA LEU A 220 -12.87 -15.77 7.77
C LEU A 220 -12.46 -14.33 7.41
N LEU A 221 -12.57 -13.95 6.14
CA LEU A 221 -12.25 -12.60 5.67
C LEU A 221 -13.13 -11.54 6.34
N ASP A 222 -14.41 -11.82 6.56
CA ASP A 222 -15.32 -10.91 7.28
C ASP A 222 -14.89 -10.70 8.75
N VAL A 223 -14.47 -11.78 9.43
CA VAL A 223 -13.97 -11.73 10.81
C VAL A 223 -12.64 -10.99 10.89
N GLU A 224 -11.72 -11.29 9.96
CA GLU A 224 -10.43 -10.60 9.86
C GLU A 224 -10.60 -9.11 9.54
N GLY A 225 -11.59 -8.73 8.72
CA GLY A 225 -11.91 -7.33 8.44
C GLY A 225 -12.38 -6.56 9.68
N GLN A 226 -13.22 -7.18 10.51
CA GLN A 226 -13.67 -6.59 11.78
C GLN A 226 -12.52 -6.50 12.78
N ALA A 227 -11.76 -7.58 12.95
CA ALA A 227 -10.59 -7.62 13.83
C ALA A 227 -9.53 -6.61 13.40
N GLY A 228 -9.27 -6.47 12.10
CA GLY A 228 -8.34 -5.50 11.52
C GLY A 228 -8.77 -4.06 11.78
N THR A 229 -10.07 -3.76 11.66
CA THR A 229 -10.63 -2.43 11.95
C THR A 229 -10.44 -2.06 13.42
N LEU A 230 -10.75 -2.99 14.34
CA LEU A 230 -10.53 -2.79 15.78
C LEU A 230 -9.04 -2.59 16.08
N LEU A 231 -8.18 -3.38 15.45
CA LEU A 231 -6.73 -3.29 15.61
C LEU A 231 -6.19 -1.92 15.15
N GLU A 232 -6.67 -1.41 14.03
CA GLU A 232 -6.31 -0.08 13.53
C GLU A 232 -6.76 1.05 14.47
N GLN A 233 -7.98 0.95 15.02
CA GLN A 233 -8.48 1.90 16.03
C GLN A 233 -7.60 1.89 17.29
N ILE A 234 -7.21 0.70 17.77
CA ILE A 234 -6.35 0.56 18.95
C ILE A 234 -4.98 1.21 18.69
N LEU A 235 -4.34 0.91 17.56
CA LEU A 235 -2.99 1.37 17.24
C LEU A 235 -2.95 2.86 16.86
N SER A 236 -3.96 3.38 16.17
CA SER A 236 -4.07 4.82 15.84
C SER A 236 -4.34 5.69 17.06
N SER A 237 -4.97 5.12 18.10
CA SER A 237 -5.31 5.82 19.34
C SER A 237 -4.45 5.39 20.52
N VAL A 238 -3.23 4.91 20.30
CA VAL A 238 -2.36 4.35 21.35
C VAL A 238 -2.16 5.31 22.53
N ARG A 239 -2.12 6.63 22.28
CA ARG A 239 -2.04 7.67 23.33
C ARG A 239 -3.25 7.64 24.29
N VAL A 240 -4.44 7.37 23.75
CA VAL A 240 -5.67 7.20 24.54
C VAL A 240 -5.67 5.86 25.25
N VAL A 241 -5.28 4.78 24.56
CA VAL A 241 -5.19 3.44 25.17
C VAL A 241 -4.28 3.46 26.40
N GLN A 242 -3.09 4.04 26.27
CA GLN A 242 -2.07 4.10 27.32
C GLN A 242 -2.39 5.10 28.43
N SER A 243 -3.10 6.20 28.15
CA SER A 243 -3.51 7.15 29.19
C SER A 243 -4.58 6.55 30.10
N PHE A 244 -5.49 5.75 29.54
CA PHE A 244 -6.57 5.07 30.28
C PHE A 244 -6.21 3.67 30.78
N ALA A 245 -5.00 3.17 30.53
CA ALA A 245 -4.58 1.80 30.89
C ALA A 245 -5.56 0.73 30.38
N ALA A 246 -6.05 0.91 29.14
CA ALA A 246 -7.11 0.09 28.54
C ALA A 246 -6.56 -1.11 27.75
N GLU A 247 -5.25 -1.40 27.82
CA GLU A 247 -4.57 -2.40 27.00
C GLU A 247 -5.18 -3.79 27.20
N SER A 248 -5.38 -4.20 28.45
CA SER A 248 -5.90 -5.54 28.79
C SER A 248 -7.34 -5.74 28.30
N PHE A 249 -8.18 -4.72 28.42
CA PHE A 249 -9.57 -4.74 27.95
C PHE A 249 -9.63 -4.85 26.43
N LEU A 250 -8.86 -4.02 25.71
CA LEU A 250 -8.85 -3.99 24.26
C LEU A 250 -8.23 -5.26 23.65
N VAL A 251 -7.19 -5.82 24.27
CA VAL A 251 -6.62 -7.13 23.89
C VAL A 251 -7.65 -8.24 24.08
N LYS A 252 -8.39 -8.25 25.20
CA LYS A 252 -9.46 -9.24 25.43
C LYS A 252 -10.62 -9.08 24.44
N LYS A 253 -10.95 -7.85 24.07
CA LYS A 253 -11.96 -7.57 23.05
C LYS A 253 -11.52 -8.08 21.67
N TYR A 254 -10.27 -7.81 21.30
CA TYR A 254 -9.67 -8.34 20.08
C TYR A 254 -9.64 -9.88 20.07
N ASP A 255 -9.31 -10.50 21.21
CA ASP A 255 -9.38 -11.95 21.38
C ASP A 255 -10.78 -12.53 21.11
N ALA A 256 -11.84 -11.85 21.57
CA ALA A 256 -13.22 -12.27 21.34
C ALA A 256 -13.62 -12.25 19.86
N TYR A 257 -13.05 -11.35 19.04
CA TYR A 257 -13.23 -11.38 17.59
C TYR A 257 -12.50 -12.55 16.94
N LEU A 258 -11.32 -12.91 17.45
CA LEU A 258 -10.51 -14.03 16.94
C LEU A 258 -11.00 -15.41 17.42
N ASP A 259 -11.80 -15.48 18.49
CA ASP A 259 -12.31 -16.71 19.10
C ASP A 259 -13.49 -17.36 18.34
N GLN A 260 -13.54 -17.19 17.01
CA GLN A 260 -14.53 -17.87 16.18
C GLN A 260 -13.92 -19.16 15.61
N ASP A 261 -14.43 -20.31 16.07
CA ASP A 261 -14.05 -21.64 15.57
C ASP A 261 -14.60 -21.84 14.14
N ILE A 262 -13.91 -21.27 13.14
CA ILE A 262 -14.21 -21.52 11.73
C ILE A 262 -13.44 -22.76 11.30
N ALA A 263 -14.13 -23.90 11.21
CA ALA A 263 -13.55 -25.15 10.75
C ALA A 263 -13.20 -25.06 9.25
N TYR A 264 -11.91 -25.20 8.93
CA TYR A 264 -11.41 -25.30 7.57
C TYR A 264 -11.41 -26.76 7.12
N VAL A 265 -12.20 -27.10 6.10
CA VAL A 265 -12.20 -28.46 5.52
C VAL A 265 -11.55 -28.39 4.15
N VAL A 266 -10.26 -28.71 4.09
CA VAL A 266 -9.58 -29.02 2.81
C VAL A 266 -9.40 -30.53 2.75
N THR A 267 -10.26 -31.17 1.96
CA THR A 267 -10.06 -32.56 1.56
C THR A 267 -9.43 -32.59 0.19
N THR A 268 -8.25 -33.19 0.09
CA THR A 268 -7.71 -33.63 -1.20
C THR A 268 -8.21 -35.06 -1.44
N PRO A 269 -8.98 -35.31 -2.51
CA PRO A 269 -9.56 -36.63 -2.75
C PRO A 269 -8.51 -37.63 -3.26
N GLY A 270 -8.54 -38.88 -2.77
CA GLY A 270 -7.63 -40.00 -3.11
C GLY A 270 -7.85 -40.61 -4.50
N GLN A 271 -8.10 -39.76 -5.49
CA GLN A 271 -8.65 -40.11 -6.82
C GLN A 271 -7.72 -41.00 -7.66
N MET A 272 -6.39 -40.85 -7.48
CA MET A 272 -5.40 -41.60 -8.25
C MET A 272 -5.51 -43.11 -7.99
N ALA A 273 -5.50 -43.53 -6.73
CA ALA A 273 -5.56 -44.95 -6.37
C ALA A 273 -6.93 -45.58 -6.72
N PHE A 274 -8.01 -44.79 -6.69
CA PHE A 274 -9.32 -45.25 -7.18
C PHE A 274 -9.31 -45.47 -8.70
N GLY A 275 -8.70 -44.56 -9.47
CA GLY A 275 -8.48 -44.73 -10.90
C GLY A 275 -7.65 -45.98 -11.23
N CYS A 276 -6.58 -46.24 -10.46
CA CYS A 276 -5.79 -47.47 -10.56
C CYS A 276 -6.66 -48.73 -10.37
N ALA A 277 -7.48 -48.75 -9.32
CA ALA A 277 -8.34 -49.89 -9.01
C ALA A 277 -9.28 -50.23 -10.17
N VAL A 278 -9.93 -49.21 -10.75
CA VAL A 278 -10.84 -49.38 -11.90
C VAL A 278 -10.07 -49.81 -13.16
N ALA A 279 -8.93 -49.17 -13.44
CA ALA A 279 -8.10 -49.49 -14.60
C ALA A 279 -7.59 -50.94 -14.56
N PHE A 280 -7.08 -51.40 -13.41
CA PHE A 280 -6.56 -52.76 -13.26
C PHE A 280 -7.67 -53.82 -13.28
N TRP A 281 -8.80 -53.55 -12.63
CA TRP A 281 -9.94 -54.47 -12.64
C TRP A 281 -10.52 -54.69 -14.04
N TYR A 282 -10.74 -53.62 -14.80
CA TYR A 282 -11.29 -53.72 -16.16
C TYR A 282 -10.23 -54.12 -17.19
N GLY A 283 -9.00 -53.63 -17.02
CA GLY A 283 -7.88 -53.96 -17.90
C GLY A 283 -7.53 -55.45 -17.90
N SER A 284 -7.54 -56.11 -16.73
CA SER A 284 -7.35 -57.58 -16.67
C SER A 284 -8.41 -58.36 -17.46
N GLN A 285 -9.64 -57.85 -17.56
CA GLN A 285 -10.69 -58.47 -18.38
C GLN A 285 -10.44 -58.27 -19.88
N LEU A 286 -9.92 -57.11 -20.28
CA LEU A 286 -9.58 -56.82 -21.68
C LEU A 286 -8.35 -57.58 -22.16
N ILE A 287 -7.37 -57.82 -21.28
CA ILE A 287 -6.21 -58.66 -21.57
C ILE A 287 -6.67 -60.08 -21.95
N VAL A 288 -7.57 -60.67 -21.16
CA VAL A 288 -8.07 -62.04 -21.40
C VAL A 288 -9.10 -62.11 -22.52
N ARG A 289 -10.01 -61.13 -22.66
CA ARG A 289 -11.11 -61.20 -23.65
C ARG A 289 -10.75 -60.65 -25.02
N ASP A 290 -10.00 -59.55 -25.07
CA ASP A 290 -9.72 -58.79 -26.29
C ASP A 290 -8.22 -58.88 -26.68
N ASN A 291 -7.41 -59.73 -26.02
CA ASN A 291 -5.96 -59.85 -26.21
C ASN A 291 -5.22 -58.49 -26.16
N LEU A 292 -5.64 -57.62 -25.25
CA LEU A 292 -4.99 -56.34 -25.05
C LEU A 292 -3.56 -56.53 -24.53
N GLU A 293 -2.56 -55.94 -25.19
CA GLU A 293 -1.18 -55.98 -24.70
C GLU A 293 -1.07 -55.26 -23.33
N VAL A 294 -0.36 -55.89 -22.38
CA VAL A 294 -0.16 -55.34 -21.03
C VAL A 294 0.44 -53.94 -21.07
N GLY A 295 1.40 -53.69 -21.99
CA GLY A 295 2.02 -52.38 -22.14
C GLY A 295 1.06 -51.29 -22.62
N LEU A 296 0.14 -51.59 -23.55
CA LEU A 296 -0.88 -50.64 -24.03
C LEU A 296 -1.84 -50.22 -22.91
N MET A 297 -2.16 -51.13 -21.99
CA MET A 297 -2.96 -50.83 -20.82
C MET A 297 -2.30 -49.78 -19.91
N PHE A 298 -1.00 -49.90 -19.65
CA PHE A 298 -0.25 -48.91 -18.87
C PHE A 298 -0.11 -47.57 -19.60
N THR A 299 0.11 -47.57 -20.92
CA THR A 299 0.11 -46.34 -21.72
C THR A 299 -1.21 -45.58 -21.57
N VAL A 300 -2.35 -46.27 -21.64
CA VAL A 300 -3.68 -45.65 -21.52
C VAL A 300 -3.92 -45.13 -20.11
N PHE A 301 -3.51 -45.91 -19.10
CA PHE A 301 -3.62 -45.52 -17.69
C PHE A 301 -2.84 -44.23 -17.38
N TRP A 302 -1.54 -44.18 -17.73
CA TRP A 302 -0.70 -43.02 -17.44
C TRP A 302 -1.10 -41.78 -18.24
N ASN A 303 -1.51 -41.95 -19.51
CA ASN A 303 -2.06 -40.84 -20.29
C ASN A 303 -3.37 -40.31 -19.69
N MET A 304 -4.27 -41.17 -19.21
CA MET A 304 -5.48 -40.70 -18.53
C MET A 304 -5.16 -39.97 -17.22
N PHE A 305 -4.15 -40.43 -16.48
CA PHE A 305 -3.65 -39.74 -15.29
C PHE A 305 -3.08 -38.35 -15.61
N ASN A 306 -2.25 -38.26 -16.66
CA ASN A 306 -1.71 -37.00 -17.17
C ASN A 306 -2.83 -36.04 -17.61
N ALA A 307 -3.92 -36.54 -18.19
CA ALA A 307 -5.10 -35.74 -18.53
C ALA A 307 -5.79 -35.15 -17.28
N ILE A 308 -6.00 -35.95 -16.23
CA ILE A 308 -6.59 -35.47 -14.96
C ILE A 308 -5.70 -34.39 -14.32
N PHE A 309 -4.39 -34.63 -14.28
CA PHE A 309 -3.42 -33.70 -13.72
C PHE A 309 -3.34 -32.39 -14.52
N ALA A 310 -3.40 -32.49 -15.85
CA ALA A 310 -3.44 -31.32 -16.73
C ALA A 310 -4.69 -30.47 -16.50
N ILE A 311 -5.87 -31.07 -16.30
CA ILE A 311 -7.10 -30.33 -15.95
C ILE A 311 -6.92 -29.54 -14.65
N ALA A 312 -6.36 -30.16 -13.62
CA ALA A 312 -6.11 -29.51 -12.33
C ALA A 312 -5.13 -28.33 -12.46
N ASN A 313 -4.09 -28.46 -13.30
CA ASN A 313 -3.11 -27.40 -13.53
C ASN A 313 -3.62 -26.26 -14.41
N ILE A 314 -4.60 -26.49 -15.28
CA ILE A 314 -5.19 -25.42 -16.11
C ILE A 314 -5.98 -24.42 -15.26
N LEU A 315 -6.66 -24.89 -14.22
CA LEU A 315 -7.66 -24.09 -13.49
C LEU A 315 -7.09 -22.81 -12.82
N PRO A 316 -5.94 -22.83 -12.12
CA PRO A 316 -5.35 -21.62 -11.56
C PRO A 316 -5.01 -20.57 -12.63
N HIS A 317 -4.58 -21.01 -13.82
CA HIS A 317 -4.23 -20.10 -14.91
C HIS A 317 -5.47 -19.44 -15.52
N ILE A 318 -6.59 -20.15 -15.63
CA ILE A 318 -7.87 -19.57 -16.09
C ILE A 318 -8.31 -18.42 -15.18
N SER A 319 -8.23 -18.61 -13.85
CA SER A 319 -8.64 -17.56 -12.90
C SER A 319 -7.82 -16.28 -13.08
N ALA A 320 -6.50 -16.40 -13.18
CA ALA A 320 -5.60 -15.26 -13.37
C ALA A 320 -5.80 -14.55 -14.71
N ILE A 321 -6.10 -15.29 -15.78
CA ILE A 321 -6.41 -14.71 -17.09
C ILE A 321 -7.77 -14.00 -17.07
N ARG A 322 -8.79 -14.56 -16.40
CA ARG A 322 -10.09 -13.91 -16.24
C ARG A 322 -9.94 -12.57 -15.51
N ASP A 323 -9.21 -12.57 -14.40
CA ASP A 323 -9.03 -11.38 -13.58
C ASP A 323 -8.21 -10.31 -14.33
N SER A 324 -7.19 -10.73 -15.10
CA SER A 324 -6.42 -9.81 -15.94
C SER A 324 -7.25 -9.21 -17.08
N ILE A 325 -8.21 -9.94 -17.67
CA ILE A 325 -9.15 -9.41 -18.66
C ILE A 325 -10.03 -8.31 -18.04
N LEU A 326 -10.53 -8.52 -16.83
CA LEU A 326 -11.35 -7.52 -16.13
C LEU A 326 -10.55 -6.23 -15.86
N ILE A 327 -9.36 -6.36 -15.29
CA ILE A 327 -8.45 -5.23 -15.03
C ILE A 327 -8.08 -4.51 -16.34
N SER A 328 -7.77 -5.28 -17.37
CA SER A 328 -7.46 -4.81 -18.72
C SER A 328 -8.57 -3.95 -19.32
N THR A 329 -9.84 -4.35 -19.18
CA THR A 329 -10.97 -3.54 -19.67
C THR A 329 -11.07 -2.19 -18.97
N ARG A 330 -10.80 -2.16 -17.65
CA ARG A 330 -10.81 -0.93 -16.85
C ARG A 330 -9.69 0.00 -17.27
N ILE A 331 -8.43 -0.47 -17.27
CA ILE A 331 -7.26 0.33 -17.70
C ILE A 331 -7.47 0.83 -19.13
N ARG A 332 -7.95 -0.02 -20.03
CA ARG A 332 -8.22 0.37 -21.41
C ARG A 332 -9.27 1.48 -21.50
N SER A 333 -10.36 1.38 -20.75
CA SER A 333 -11.41 2.42 -20.74
C SER A 333 -10.88 3.79 -20.31
N GLU A 334 -9.83 3.82 -19.50
CA GLU A 334 -9.17 5.05 -19.05
C GLU A 334 -8.11 5.54 -20.04
N ILE A 335 -7.42 4.63 -20.74
CA ILE A 335 -6.52 4.98 -21.85
C ILE A 335 -7.32 5.54 -23.04
N GLU A 336 -8.45 4.94 -23.35
CA GLU A 336 -9.32 5.34 -24.47
C GLU A 336 -10.28 6.47 -24.10
N ARG A 337 -10.36 6.88 -22.84
CA ARG A 337 -11.16 8.04 -22.41
C ARG A 337 -10.63 9.30 -23.07
N VAL A 338 -11.45 9.88 -23.93
CA VAL A 338 -11.20 11.20 -24.52
C VAL A 338 -11.61 12.26 -23.48
N PRO A 339 -10.67 13.08 -22.98
CA PRO A 339 -10.99 14.15 -22.04
C PRO A 339 -11.82 15.24 -22.73
N THR A 340 -12.68 15.92 -21.96
CA THR A 340 -13.43 17.08 -22.46
C THR A 340 -12.51 18.24 -22.84
N ILE A 341 -11.46 18.43 -22.03
CA ILE A 341 -10.41 19.42 -22.21
C ILE A 341 -9.10 18.66 -22.45
N ASP A 342 -8.73 18.44 -23.72
CA ASP A 342 -7.50 17.71 -24.08
C ASP A 342 -6.29 18.65 -24.20
N VAL A 343 -5.29 18.45 -23.34
CA VAL A 343 -4.05 19.25 -23.31
C VAL A 343 -3.09 18.86 -24.45
N ARG A 344 -3.24 17.65 -25.04
CA ARG A 344 -2.39 17.17 -26.15
C ARG A 344 -2.65 17.91 -27.45
N GLY A 345 -3.80 18.57 -27.56
CA GLY A 345 -4.20 19.29 -28.76
C GLY A 345 -3.48 20.62 -28.93
N ASN A 346 -2.68 20.75 -30.00
CA ASN A 346 -2.20 22.06 -30.47
C ASN A 346 -3.25 22.88 -31.23
N LYS A 347 -4.53 22.58 -31.02
CA LYS A 347 -5.66 23.30 -31.64
C LYS A 347 -5.91 24.61 -30.89
N GLY A 348 -6.51 25.57 -31.59
CA GLY A 348 -6.87 26.88 -31.04
C GLY A 348 -5.94 28.01 -31.45
N GLU A 349 -6.44 29.24 -31.36
CA GLU A 349 -5.70 30.45 -31.72
C GLU A 349 -4.68 30.81 -30.63
N LYS A 350 -3.53 31.36 -31.05
CA LYS A 350 -2.56 32.04 -30.18
C LYS A 350 -2.70 33.54 -30.44
N LEU A 351 -3.10 34.31 -29.45
CA LEU A 351 -3.46 35.73 -29.65
C LEU A 351 -2.25 36.61 -29.90
N TRP A 352 -1.11 36.25 -29.33
CA TRP A 352 0.16 36.95 -29.49
C TRP A 352 1.31 35.96 -29.34
N ASP A 353 2.46 36.35 -29.90
CA ASP A 353 3.70 35.63 -29.63
C ASP A 353 4.17 35.99 -28.22
N SER A 354 4.49 34.97 -27.42
CA SER A 354 5.14 35.13 -26.11
C SER A 354 6.45 35.93 -26.16
N GLN A 355 7.03 36.11 -27.35
CA GLN A 355 8.37 36.68 -27.57
C GLN A 355 8.40 38.19 -27.85
N THR A 356 7.30 38.81 -28.27
CA THR A 356 7.28 40.26 -28.50
C THR A 356 7.16 40.97 -27.16
N GLY A 357 8.23 41.64 -26.70
CA GLY A 357 8.25 42.44 -25.47
C GLY A 357 7.30 43.65 -25.46
N GLU A 358 6.28 43.66 -26.33
CA GLU A 358 5.26 44.69 -26.41
C GLU A 358 4.30 44.60 -25.22
N LYS A 359 3.76 45.74 -24.81
CA LYS A 359 2.68 45.81 -23.81
C LYS A 359 1.39 45.34 -24.48
N VAL A 360 0.96 44.12 -24.17
CA VAL A 360 -0.25 43.52 -24.73
C VAL A 360 -1.44 43.80 -23.82
N ASN A 361 -2.60 44.14 -24.41
CA ASN A 361 -3.85 44.32 -23.68
C ASN A 361 -4.45 42.95 -23.28
N ALA A 362 -4.05 42.44 -22.11
CA ALA A 362 -4.57 41.20 -21.52
C ALA A 362 -5.85 41.42 -20.69
N SER A 363 -6.84 42.11 -21.25
CA SER A 363 -8.14 42.30 -20.57
C SER A 363 -8.95 41.00 -20.58
N ILE A 364 -9.61 40.71 -19.46
CA ILE A 364 -10.42 39.49 -19.27
C ILE A 364 -11.85 39.91 -18.96
N GLU A 365 -12.80 39.46 -19.77
CA GLU A 365 -14.23 39.70 -19.57
C GLU A 365 -14.94 38.42 -19.18
N VAL A 366 -15.64 38.43 -18.04
CA VAL A 366 -16.50 37.35 -17.58
C VAL A 366 -17.95 37.75 -17.90
N ARG A 367 -18.68 36.94 -18.67
CA ARG A 367 -20.05 37.26 -19.10
C ARG A 367 -21.01 36.10 -18.78
N ASN A 368 -22.05 36.37 -17.99
CA ASN A 368 -23.16 35.47 -17.62
C ASN A 368 -22.70 34.07 -17.16
N LEU A 369 -21.62 34.01 -16.38
CA LEU A 369 -20.94 32.78 -16.01
C LEU A 369 -21.72 32.02 -14.94
N THR A 370 -22.07 30.77 -15.23
CA THR A 370 -22.72 29.84 -14.29
C THR A 370 -21.92 28.54 -14.25
N PHE A 371 -21.68 28.00 -13.04
CA PHE A 371 -20.85 26.82 -12.88
C PHE A 371 -21.22 26.01 -11.62
N SER A 372 -21.29 24.70 -11.78
CA SER A 372 -21.32 23.70 -10.72
C SER A 372 -20.16 22.73 -10.88
N TYR A 373 -19.53 22.30 -9.78
CA TYR A 373 -18.50 21.26 -9.84
C TYR A 373 -19.13 19.90 -10.23
N PRO A 374 -18.46 19.07 -11.03
CA PRO A 374 -18.98 17.76 -11.45
C PRO A 374 -19.30 16.82 -10.27
N SER A 375 -18.55 16.93 -9.18
CA SER A 375 -18.81 16.20 -7.92
C SER A 375 -20.10 16.61 -7.20
N ARG A 376 -20.64 17.81 -7.48
CA ARG A 376 -21.86 18.36 -6.88
C ARG A 376 -22.68 19.14 -7.94
N PRO A 377 -23.26 18.45 -8.92
CA PRO A 377 -23.92 19.11 -10.05
C PRO A 377 -25.10 20.00 -9.63
N ASP A 378 -25.81 19.61 -8.56
CA ASP A 378 -26.99 20.32 -8.05
C ASP A 378 -26.64 21.61 -7.29
N HIS A 379 -25.38 21.80 -6.90
CA HIS A 379 -24.94 22.98 -6.17
C HIS A 379 -24.24 23.97 -7.10
N LYS A 380 -24.94 25.06 -7.44
CA LYS A 380 -24.37 26.17 -8.20
C LYS A 380 -23.36 26.93 -7.37
N THR A 381 -22.08 26.82 -7.73
CA THR A 381 -21.01 27.60 -7.10
C THR A 381 -20.96 29.03 -7.64
N LEU A 382 -21.24 29.19 -8.94
CA LEU A 382 -21.38 30.50 -9.60
C LEU A 382 -22.73 30.54 -10.32
N ASP A 383 -23.43 31.66 -10.22
CA ASP A 383 -24.77 31.83 -10.81
C ASP A 383 -24.89 33.23 -11.43
N ASP A 384 -24.85 33.31 -12.76
CA ASP A 384 -24.97 34.54 -13.54
C ASP A 384 -23.97 35.65 -13.18
N VAL A 385 -22.68 35.31 -13.17
CA VAL A 385 -21.58 36.23 -12.81
C VAL A 385 -21.06 36.99 -14.04
N SER A 386 -20.98 38.32 -13.95
CA SER A 386 -20.44 39.19 -15.01
C SER A 386 -19.57 40.33 -14.46
N PHE A 387 -18.34 40.47 -14.95
CA PHE A 387 -17.43 41.57 -14.63
C PHE A 387 -16.26 41.65 -15.62
N VAL A 388 -15.46 42.72 -15.56
CA VAL A 388 -14.29 42.94 -16.42
C VAL A 388 -13.04 43.16 -15.56
N LEU A 389 -11.97 42.46 -15.89
CA LEU A 389 -10.61 42.65 -15.37
C LEU A 389 -9.84 43.48 -16.40
N GLU A 390 -9.48 44.70 -16.01
CA GLU A 390 -8.81 45.67 -16.90
C GLU A 390 -7.32 45.31 -17.07
N ALA A 391 -6.82 45.46 -18.29
CA ALA A 391 -5.42 45.12 -18.59
C ALA A 391 -4.44 46.03 -17.84
N GLY A 392 -3.39 45.41 -17.28
CA GLY A 392 -2.32 46.11 -16.59
C GLY A 392 -2.70 46.69 -15.22
N LYS A 393 -3.87 46.34 -14.67
CA LYS A 393 -4.34 46.75 -13.34
C LYS A 393 -4.37 45.58 -12.36
N VAL A 394 -4.41 45.89 -11.06
CA VAL A 394 -4.61 44.93 -9.97
C VAL A 394 -6.09 44.90 -9.61
N THR A 395 -6.74 43.75 -9.82
CA THR A 395 -8.14 43.54 -9.42
C THR A 395 -8.22 42.54 -8.28
N ALA A 396 -8.87 42.93 -7.17
CA ALA A 396 -9.07 42.07 -6.01
C ALA A 396 -10.47 41.42 -6.00
N LEU A 397 -10.53 40.12 -5.75
CA LEU A 397 -11.75 39.33 -5.58
C LEU A 397 -11.91 39.00 -4.08
N VAL A 398 -13.02 39.43 -3.50
CA VAL A 398 -13.26 39.36 -2.04
C VAL A 398 -14.65 38.77 -1.73
N GLY A 399 -14.80 38.11 -0.59
CA GLY A 399 -16.07 37.49 -0.19
C GLY A 399 -15.87 36.37 0.83
N ALA A 400 -16.97 35.92 1.44
CA ALA A 400 -16.95 34.81 2.40
C ALA A 400 -16.37 33.52 1.81
N SER A 401 -15.94 32.58 2.67
CA SER A 401 -15.52 31.25 2.19
C SER A 401 -16.68 30.57 1.45
N GLY A 402 -16.39 29.91 0.32
CA GLY A 402 -17.41 29.29 -0.52
C GLY A 402 -18.16 30.23 -1.47
N SER A 403 -17.83 31.53 -1.55
CA SER A 403 -18.48 32.48 -2.46
C SER A 403 -18.12 32.33 -3.96
N GLY A 404 -17.23 31.40 -4.30
CA GLY A 404 -16.83 31.10 -5.69
C GLY A 404 -15.54 31.78 -6.20
N LYS A 405 -14.74 32.41 -5.33
CA LYS A 405 -13.51 33.15 -5.70
C LYS A 405 -12.47 32.27 -6.42
N SER A 406 -12.05 31.18 -5.79
CA SER A 406 -11.07 30.22 -6.35
C SER A 406 -11.65 29.41 -7.53
N THR A 407 -12.97 29.39 -7.68
CA THR A 407 -13.65 28.81 -8.85
C THR A 407 -13.37 29.64 -10.10
N ILE A 408 -13.35 30.98 -10.01
CA ILE A 408 -12.96 31.86 -11.12
C ILE A 408 -11.50 31.60 -11.54
N ALA A 409 -10.59 31.48 -10.57
CA ALA A 409 -9.20 31.09 -10.81
C ALA A 409 -9.09 29.77 -11.59
N SER A 410 -9.88 28.75 -11.18
CA SER A 410 -9.90 27.44 -11.83
C SER A 410 -10.45 27.48 -13.26
N LEU A 411 -11.45 28.33 -13.53
CA LEU A 411 -12.02 28.52 -14.88
C LEU A 411 -11.09 29.33 -15.79
N LEU A 412 -10.32 30.27 -15.26
CA LEU A 412 -9.31 31.03 -16.02
C LEU A 412 -8.16 30.15 -16.51
N LEU A 413 -7.70 29.21 -15.68
CA LEU A 413 -6.73 28.19 -16.08
C LEU A 413 -7.34 27.07 -16.95
N ARG A 414 -8.65 27.15 -17.19
CA ARG A 414 -9.45 26.18 -17.93
C ARG A 414 -9.22 24.75 -17.42
N TYR A 415 -9.28 24.59 -16.10
CA TYR A 415 -9.41 23.25 -15.49
C TYR A 415 -10.80 22.68 -15.70
N TYR A 416 -11.79 23.55 -15.79
CA TYR A 416 -13.19 23.24 -16.07
C TYR A 416 -13.70 24.20 -17.14
N ASP A 417 -14.70 23.77 -17.90
CA ASP A 417 -15.49 24.64 -18.76
C ASP A 417 -16.79 25.05 -18.04
N PRO A 418 -17.37 26.22 -18.35
CA PRO A 418 -18.61 26.69 -17.72
C PRO A 418 -19.81 25.78 -18.02
N SER A 419 -20.74 25.66 -17.06
CA SER A 419 -21.92 24.81 -17.20
C SER A 419 -22.95 25.41 -18.16
N PRO A 420 -23.65 24.60 -18.98
CA PRO A 420 -24.74 25.10 -19.82
C PRO A 420 -25.88 25.65 -18.95
N ALA A 421 -26.41 26.82 -19.29
CA ALA A 421 -27.51 27.43 -18.54
C ALA A 421 -28.81 26.60 -18.74
N GLN A 422 -29.42 26.17 -17.62
CA GLN A 422 -30.75 25.54 -17.67
C GLN A 422 -31.79 26.54 -18.19
N GLY A 423 -32.62 26.14 -19.16
CA GLY A 423 -33.73 26.94 -19.68
C GLY A 423 -33.51 27.68 -21.01
N GLY A 424 -32.57 27.26 -21.86
CA GLY A 424 -32.45 27.76 -23.24
C GLY A 424 -31.76 29.13 -23.41
N LYS A 425 -31.14 29.67 -22.35
CA LYS A 425 -30.23 30.83 -22.46
C LYS A 425 -28.84 30.37 -22.92
N SER A 426 -28.15 31.17 -23.73
CA SER A 426 -26.77 30.91 -24.15
C SER A 426 -25.84 30.82 -22.93
N SER A 427 -25.04 29.76 -22.83
CA SER A 427 -24.02 29.62 -21.78
C SER A 427 -23.07 30.83 -21.82
N GLY A 428 -22.90 31.51 -20.68
CA GLY A 428 -21.86 32.51 -20.53
C GLY A 428 -20.45 31.92 -20.63
N GLY A 429 -19.45 32.80 -20.74
CA GLY A 429 -18.06 32.41 -20.98
C GLY A 429 -17.06 33.44 -20.48
N ILE A 430 -15.79 33.05 -20.51
CA ILE A 430 -14.66 33.92 -20.18
C ILE A 430 -13.95 34.28 -21.47
N PHE A 431 -13.73 35.57 -21.69
CA PHE A 431 -13.13 36.10 -22.90
C PHE A 431 -11.81 36.80 -22.57
N LEU A 432 -10.71 36.36 -23.19
CA LEU A 432 -9.40 37.02 -23.14
C LEU A 432 -9.23 37.86 -24.41
N ALA A 433 -9.02 39.17 -24.28
CA ALA A 433 -8.94 40.10 -25.40
C ALA A 433 -10.10 39.94 -26.43
N LYS A 434 -11.34 39.79 -25.91
CA LYS A 434 -12.59 39.56 -26.67
C LYS A 434 -12.71 38.20 -27.38
N ARG A 435 -11.79 37.26 -27.17
CA ARG A 435 -11.86 35.88 -27.68
C ARG A 435 -12.16 34.91 -26.55
N ASP A 436 -13.04 33.94 -26.79
CA ASP A 436 -13.39 32.95 -25.77
C ASP A 436 -12.18 32.07 -25.46
N ILE A 437 -11.90 31.82 -24.17
CA ILE A 437 -10.77 30.98 -23.76
C ILE A 437 -10.86 29.54 -24.30
N ARG A 438 -12.07 29.10 -24.70
CA ARG A 438 -12.29 27.78 -25.29
C ARG A 438 -11.69 27.63 -26.69
N ASP A 439 -11.60 28.73 -27.43
CA ASP A 439 -11.05 28.79 -28.79
C ASP A 439 -9.52 28.95 -28.80
N LEU A 440 -8.92 29.21 -27.64
CA LEU A 440 -7.48 29.42 -27.50
C LEU A 440 -6.72 28.10 -27.31
N ASN A 441 -5.46 28.10 -27.74
CA ASN A 441 -4.58 26.99 -27.47
C ASN A 441 -4.28 26.88 -25.96
N LEU A 442 -4.57 25.72 -25.36
CA LEU A 442 -4.51 25.53 -23.91
C LEU A 442 -3.09 25.59 -23.33
N PRO A 443 -2.07 24.90 -23.89
CA PRO A 443 -0.68 25.06 -23.46
C PRO A 443 -0.21 26.52 -23.53
N TRP A 444 -0.57 27.23 -24.61
CA TRP A 444 -0.26 28.66 -24.74
C TRP A 444 -0.98 29.50 -23.69
N LEU A 445 -2.29 29.29 -23.46
CA LEU A 445 -3.06 30.03 -22.46
C LEU A 445 -2.43 29.90 -21.06
N ARG A 446 -2.09 28.68 -20.65
CA ARG A 446 -1.48 28.42 -19.35
C ARG A 446 -0.05 28.96 -19.23
N SER A 447 0.69 29.04 -20.33
CA SER A 447 2.02 29.68 -20.33
C SER A 447 1.94 31.21 -20.11
N GLN A 448 0.81 31.84 -20.42
CA GLN A 448 0.61 33.28 -20.17
C GLN A 448 0.23 33.62 -18.71
N ILE A 449 -0.28 32.64 -17.93
CA ILE A 449 -0.88 32.86 -16.60
C ILE A 449 0.00 32.29 -15.49
N GLY A 450 0.75 33.11 -14.75
CA GLY A 450 1.43 32.66 -13.52
C GLY A 450 0.44 32.47 -12.36
N ILE A 451 0.49 31.33 -11.65
CA ILE A 451 -0.38 31.08 -10.50
C ILE A 451 0.43 30.87 -9.21
N ILE A 452 -0.03 31.50 -8.13
CA ILE A 452 0.41 31.26 -6.76
C ILE A 452 -0.81 30.78 -5.97
N ALA A 453 -0.87 29.47 -5.72
CA ALA A 453 -1.96 28.85 -4.99
C ALA A 453 -1.79 28.94 -3.47
N GLN A 454 -2.90 28.85 -2.73
CA GLN A 454 -2.96 28.85 -1.27
C GLN A 454 -2.01 27.81 -0.65
N ASP A 455 -2.11 26.58 -1.14
CA ASP A 455 -1.28 25.44 -0.74
C ASP A 455 -0.27 25.10 -1.86
N PRO A 456 0.93 25.71 -1.86
CA PRO A 456 1.92 25.49 -2.90
C PRO A 456 2.51 24.08 -2.82
N GLN A 457 2.36 23.32 -3.90
CA GLN A 457 3.04 22.04 -4.06
C GLN A 457 4.43 22.21 -4.69
N LEU A 458 5.43 21.54 -4.10
CA LEU A 458 6.80 21.43 -4.60
C LEU A 458 7.09 19.97 -4.96
N PHE A 459 7.89 19.76 -5.99
CA PHE A 459 8.28 18.45 -6.50
C PHE A 459 9.57 17.96 -5.84
N THR A 460 9.81 16.64 -5.87
CA THR A 460 11.03 15.95 -5.42
C THR A 460 12.20 16.31 -6.34
N ALA A 461 12.78 17.49 -6.11
CA ALA A 461 13.81 18.10 -6.91
C ALA A 461 14.55 19.17 -6.10
N SER A 462 15.63 19.73 -6.66
CA SER A 462 16.30 20.91 -6.07
C SER A 462 15.37 22.13 -6.04
N ILE A 463 15.72 23.14 -5.22
CA ILE A 463 15.03 24.45 -5.24
C ILE A 463 15.17 25.09 -6.62
N PHE A 464 16.36 25.00 -7.22
CA PHE A 464 16.62 25.46 -8.58
C PHE A 464 15.63 24.85 -9.58
N GLU A 465 15.53 23.52 -9.62
CA GLU A 465 14.63 22.81 -10.52
C GLU A 465 13.17 23.20 -10.27
N ASN A 466 12.73 23.25 -9.00
CA ASN A 466 11.37 23.64 -8.65
C ASN A 466 10.99 25.03 -9.18
N VAL A 467 11.88 26.01 -9.09
CA VAL A 467 11.63 27.35 -9.64
C VAL A 467 11.72 27.34 -11.16
N ALA A 468 12.75 26.68 -11.72
CA ALA A 468 12.98 26.60 -13.15
C ALA A 468 11.87 25.86 -13.92
N TYR A 469 11.09 24.99 -13.26
CA TYR A 469 9.86 24.42 -13.82
C TYR A 469 8.82 25.47 -14.22
N GLY A 470 8.92 26.70 -13.72
CA GLY A 470 8.14 27.84 -14.21
C GLY A 470 8.45 28.25 -15.65
N LEU A 471 9.64 27.91 -16.17
CA LEU A 471 10.11 28.25 -17.53
C LEU A 471 9.59 27.29 -18.61
N SER A 472 8.77 26.31 -18.27
CA SER A 472 8.25 25.34 -19.24
C SER A 472 7.39 25.99 -20.32
N GLY A 473 7.57 25.53 -21.56
CA GLY A 473 6.94 26.13 -22.75
C GLY A 473 7.50 27.50 -23.16
N THR A 474 8.65 27.92 -22.61
CA THR A 474 9.38 29.15 -23.00
C THR A 474 10.73 28.80 -23.66
N PRO A 475 11.39 29.73 -24.39
CA PRO A 475 12.71 29.48 -24.98
C PRO A 475 13.82 29.14 -23.95
N TRP A 476 13.59 29.48 -22.68
CA TRP A 476 14.52 29.26 -21.56
C TRP A 476 14.18 28.00 -20.76
N GLU A 477 13.32 27.14 -21.30
CA GLU A 477 12.98 25.85 -20.73
C GLU A 477 14.26 25.03 -20.45
N LEU A 478 14.25 24.33 -19.31
CA LEU A 478 15.36 23.49 -18.89
C LEU A 478 15.63 22.41 -19.96
N PRO A 479 16.88 22.26 -20.43
CA PRO A 479 17.22 21.19 -21.37
C PRO A 479 17.07 19.82 -20.71
N THR A 480 16.55 18.82 -21.43
CA THR A 480 16.23 17.49 -20.88
C THR A 480 17.40 16.51 -20.98
N SER A 481 18.36 16.77 -21.88
CA SER A 481 19.55 15.95 -22.08
C SER A 481 20.83 16.79 -22.26
N GLU A 482 21.94 16.32 -21.70
CA GLU A 482 23.29 16.90 -21.92
C GLU A 482 23.71 16.87 -23.40
N SER A 483 23.03 16.08 -24.23
CA SER A 483 23.24 15.99 -25.67
C SER A 483 22.59 17.13 -26.47
N GLU A 484 21.76 17.98 -25.85
CA GLU A 484 21.19 19.15 -26.54
C GLU A 484 22.25 20.23 -26.82
N PRO A 485 22.20 20.90 -27.98
CA PRO A 485 23.10 22.01 -28.29
C PRO A 485 22.91 23.15 -27.26
N ASN A 486 24.03 23.76 -26.86
CA ASN A 486 24.09 24.88 -25.90
C ASN A 486 23.54 24.54 -24.49
N TYR A 487 23.56 23.27 -24.08
CA TYR A 487 23.10 22.80 -22.76
C TYR A 487 23.65 23.66 -21.60
N GLN A 488 24.97 23.86 -21.54
CA GLN A 488 25.63 24.62 -20.46
C GLN A 488 25.24 26.10 -20.45
N GLU A 489 25.10 26.72 -21.62
CA GLU A 489 24.69 28.12 -21.74
C GLU A 489 23.23 28.32 -21.31
N ARG A 490 22.33 27.42 -21.75
CA ARG A 490 20.91 27.44 -21.35
C ARG A 490 20.72 27.19 -19.86
N LEU A 491 21.51 26.27 -19.28
CA LEU A 491 21.50 26.00 -17.84
C LEU A 491 21.99 27.22 -17.04
N ALA A 492 23.04 27.90 -17.52
CA ALA A 492 23.56 29.11 -16.89
C ALA A 492 22.54 30.26 -16.94
N ASP A 493 21.89 30.48 -18.09
CA ASP A 493 20.83 31.50 -18.24
C ASP A 493 19.63 31.20 -17.32
N ALA A 494 19.21 29.93 -17.24
CA ALA A 494 18.15 29.52 -16.33
C ALA A 494 18.51 29.79 -14.85
N LYS A 495 19.76 29.53 -14.43
CA LYS A 495 20.22 29.83 -13.06
C LYS A 495 20.15 31.32 -12.72
N ILE A 496 20.55 32.20 -13.65
CA ILE A 496 20.49 33.65 -13.45
C ILE A 496 19.02 34.11 -13.29
N ARG A 497 18.11 33.58 -14.11
CA ARG A 497 16.68 33.90 -14.03
C ARG A 497 16.05 33.42 -12.73
N VAL A 498 16.39 32.20 -12.30
CA VAL A 498 15.92 31.64 -11.02
C VAL A 498 16.40 32.49 -9.85
N GLU A 499 17.67 32.90 -9.83
CA GLU A 499 18.20 33.79 -8.79
C GLU A 499 17.43 35.12 -8.74
N TYR A 500 17.18 35.73 -9.90
CA TYR A 500 16.39 36.96 -9.97
C TYR A 500 14.97 36.76 -9.42
N ALA A 501 14.29 35.68 -9.82
CA ALA A 501 12.94 35.35 -9.35
C ALA A 501 12.90 35.07 -7.84
N LEU A 502 13.92 34.42 -7.28
CA LEU A 502 14.05 34.18 -5.84
C LEU A 502 14.24 35.47 -5.04
N LYS A 503 14.94 36.48 -5.59
CA LYS A 503 15.06 37.81 -4.97
C LYS A 503 13.72 38.55 -4.99
N GLN A 504 13.01 38.52 -6.11
CA GLN A 504 11.69 39.14 -6.24
C GLN A 504 10.67 38.53 -5.25
N ALA A 505 10.70 37.21 -5.08
CA ALA A 505 9.83 36.51 -4.14
C ALA A 505 10.30 36.55 -2.67
N GLN A 506 11.31 37.37 -2.33
CA GLN A 506 11.90 37.45 -0.97
C GLN A 506 12.35 36.09 -0.43
N ALA A 507 12.76 35.17 -1.31
CA ALA A 507 13.17 33.81 -0.97
C ALA A 507 14.70 33.66 -0.85
N TRP A 508 15.46 34.51 -1.54
CA TRP A 508 16.92 34.42 -1.66
C TRP A 508 17.64 34.29 -0.31
N ASP A 509 17.29 35.15 0.66
CA ASP A 509 17.99 35.24 1.95
C ASP A 509 17.96 33.95 2.77
N PHE A 510 16.87 33.19 2.70
CA PHE A 510 16.78 31.91 3.40
C PHE A 510 17.34 30.77 2.55
N VAL A 511 17.20 30.84 1.22
CA VAL A 511 17.77 29.83 0.32
C VAL A 511 19.29 29.79 0.44
N CYS A 512 19.95 30.94 0.52
CA CYS A 512 21.40 31.01 0.76
C CYS A 512 21.85 30.44 2.12
N LYS A 513 20.94 30.37 3.10
CA LYS A 513 21.22 29.81 4.43
C LYS A 513 21.02 28.30 4.49
N LEU A 514 20.47 27.69 3.44
CA LEU A 514 20.32 26.23 3.36
C LEU A 514 21.67 25.56 3.07
N PRO A 515 21.88 24.30 3.49
CA PRO A 515 23.17 23.61 3.40
C PRO A 515 23.78 23.59 1.99
N GLU A 516 22.95 23.50 0.95
CA GLU A 516 23.37 23.42 -0.45
C GLU A 516 22.81 24.57 -1.31
N GLY A 517 22.36 25.67 -0.68
CA GLY A 517 21.80 26.80 -1.40
C GLY A 517 20.61 26.42 -2.30
N MET A 518 20.68 26.81 -3.58
CA MET A 518 19.68 26.46 -4.60
C MET A 518 19.66 24.97 -4.99
N ASP A 519 20.76 24.25 -4.77
CA ASP A 519 20.87 22.82 -5.11
C ASP A 519 20.26 21.92 -4.03
N THR A 520 19.89 22.50 -2.88
CA THR A 520 19.21 21.80 -1.77
C THR A 520 17.99 21.04 -2.30
N ARG A 521 18.02 19.71 -2.18
CA ARG A 521 16.92 18.84 -2.58
C ARG A 521 15.76 18.88 -1.59
N ILE A 522 14.57 19.11 -2.13
CA ILE A 522 13.30 19.02 -1.41
C ILE A 522 12.66 17.69 -1.80
N LYS A 523 12.07 16.98 -0.85
CA LYS A 523 11.19 15.83 -1.16
C LYS A 523 9.78 16.36 -1.43
N GLY A 524 9.17 15.89 -2.51
CA GLY A 524 7.79 16.16 -2.85
C GLY A 524 6.85 15.59 -1.79
N GLY A 525 5.81 16.36 -1.46
CA GLY A 525 4.88 16.07 -0.37
C GLY A 525 4.86 17.14 0.73
N ARG A 526 3.96 16.96 1.72
CA ARG A 526 3.73 17.94 2.80
C ARG A 526 4.84 17.97 3.86
N THR A 527 5.77 17.02 3.83
CA THR A 527 6.77 16.77 4.88
C THR A 527 8.19 17.07 4.38
N GLY A 528 8.79 18.15 4.88
CA GLY A 528 10.24 18.37 4.73
C GLY A 528 10.70 19.83 4.76
N VAL A 529 11.64 20.11 5.69
CA VAL A 529 12.62 21.22 5.82
C VAL A 529 12.11 22.66 5.79
N LEU A 530 11.09 23.00 4.98
CA LEU A 530 10.65 24.36 4.74
C LEU A 530 9.31 24.67 5.43
N SER A 531 9.19 25.88 5.98
CA SER A 531 7.94 26.39 6.54
C SER A 531 6.89 26.66 5.44
N GLY A 532 5.62 26.80 5.83
CA GLY A 532 4.52 27.16 4.91
C GLY A 532 4.83 28.42 4.09
N GLY A 533 5.26 29.50 4.75
CA GLY A 533 5.65 30.74 4.09
C GLY A 533 6.91 30.63 3.21
N GLN A 534 7.86 29.75 3.54
CA GLN A 534 9.01 29.48 2.65
C GLN A 534 8.58 28.78 1.36
N ARG A 535 7.66 27.80 1.45
CA ARG A 535 7.11 27.12 0.27
C ARG A 535 6.31 28.07 -0.62
N GLN A 536 5.52 28.97 -0.05
CA GLN A 536 4.79 30.00 -0.80
C GLN A 536 5.76 30.92 -1.56
N ARG A 537 6.86 31.35 -0.94
CA ARG A 537 7.87 32.17 -1.61
C ARG A 537 8.58 31.44 -2.77
N ILE A 538 8.87 30.14 -2.63
CA ILE A 538 9.44 29.35 -3.74
C ILE A 538 8.42 29.21 -4.88
N ALA A 539 7.15 28.95 -4.57
CA ALA A 539 6.09 28.91 -5.58
C ALA A 539 5.85 30.26 -6.25
N ALA A 540 5.99 31.36 -5.51
CA ALA A 540 5.96 32.71 -6.06
C ALA A 540 7.12 32.95 -7.03
N ALA A 541 8.35 32.57 -6.67
CA ALA A 541 9.49 32.62 -7.58
C ALA A 541 9.22 31.77 -8.84
N ARG A 542 8.65 30.57 -8.69
CA ARG A 542 8.25 29.70 -9.82
C ARG A 542 7.22 30.36 -10.74
N ALA A 543 6.27 31.14 -10.22
CA ALA A 543 5.31 31.86 -11.04
C ALA A 543 5.93 33.07 -11.76
N LEU A 544 6.85 33.77 -11.10
CA LEU A 544 7.47 35.01 -11.59
C LEU A 544 8.63 34.78 -12.57
N VAL A 545 9.32 33.62 -12.51
CA VAL A 545 10.51 33.34 -13.34
C VAL A 545 10.25 33.47 -14.85
N ARG A 546 9.01 33.20 -15.29
CA ARG A 546 8.59 33.29 -16.69
C ARG A 546 8.06 34.67 -17.12
N LYS A 547 8.03 35.67 -16.22
CA LYS A 547 7.44 37.01 -16.45
C LYS A 547 6.03 36.94 -17.07
N PRO A 548 5.05 36.41 -16.31
CA PRO A 548 3.72 36.14 -16.86
C PRO A 548 2.99 37.43 -17.25
N ARG A 549 2.10 37.35 -18.25
CA ARG A 549 1.24 38.48 -18.66
C ARG A 549 0.03 38.63 -17.74
N ILE A 550 -0.41 37.53 -17.14
CA ILE A 550 -1.47 37.47 -16.15
C ILE A 550 -0.89 36.79 -14.90
N LEU A 551 -0.98 37.44 -13.74
CA LEU A 551 -0.59 36.85 -12.47
C LEU A 551 -1.83 36.63 -11.61
N LEU A 552 -2.01 35.40 -11.15
CA LEU A 552 -3.13 34.96 -10.35
C LEU A 552 -2.64 34.55 -8.96
N LEU A 553 -3.03 35.30 -7.94
CA LEU A 553 -2.75 34.99 -6.54
C LEU A 553 -4.04 34.46 -5.90
N ASP A 554 -4.15 33.14 -5.79
CA ASP A 554 -5.30 32.47 -5.16
C ASP A 554 -4.99 32.20 -3.69
N GLU A 555 -5.22 33.20 -2.83
CA GLU A 555 -4.80 33.20 -1.42
C GLU A 555 -3.30 32.87 -1.21
N GLY A 556 -2.49 33.15 -2.24
CA GLY A 556 -1.07 32.78 -2.31
C GLY A 556 -0.15 33.48 -1.30
N THR A 557 -0.64 34.47 -0.54
CA THR A 557 0.08 35.17 0.53
C THR A 557 -0.38 34.79 1.94
N SER A 558 -1.35 33.87 2.06
CA SER A 558 -2.02 33.54 3.32
C SER A 558 -1.11 32.97 4.42
N ALA A 559 -0.01 32.31 4.06
CA ALA A 559 0.94 31.72 5.01
C ALA A 559 2.19 32.61 5.23
N LEU A 560 2.18 33.84 4.71
CA LEU A 560 3.20 34.86 4.95
C LEU A 560 2.81 35.76 6.12
N ASP A 561 3.83 36.24 6.85
CA ASP A 561 3.70 37.35 7.78
C ASP A 561 3.40 38.65 7.01
N ALA A 562 2.77 39.61 7.71
CA ALA A 562 2.29 40.84 7.08
C ALA A 562 3.39 41.69 6.44
N GLU A 563 4.60 41.68 7.02
CA GLU A 563 5.75 42.44 6.51
C GLU A 563 6.30 41.81 5.22
N THR A 564 6.50 40.49 5.21
CA THR A 564 6.94 39.76 4.01
C THR A 564 5.91 39.83 2.89
N GLU A 565 4.61 39.75 3.22
CA GLU A 565 3.51 39.94 2.27
C GLU A 565 3.56 41.32 1.62
N GLN A 566 3.69 42.39 2.39
CA GLN A 566 3.77 43.76 1.86
C GLN A 566 4.96 43.94 0.92
N ARG A 567 6.15 43.45 1.30
CA ARG A 567 7.35 43.56 0.46
C ARG A 567 7.23 42.77 -0.84
N MET A 568 6.68 41.55 -0.78
CA MET A 568 6.43 40.74 -1.97
C MET A 568 5.39 41.41 -2.89
N MET A 569 4.31 41.96 -2.33
CA MET A 569 3.30 42.67 -3.14
C MET A 569 3.83 43.98 -3.73
N ALA A 570 4.72 44.69 -3.02
CA ALA A 570 5.42 45.85 -3.57
C ALA A 570 6.30 45.47 -4.77
N ALA A 571 7.05 44.37 -4.67
CA ALA A 571 7.85 43.83 -5.78
C ALA A 571 6.97 43.42 -6.97
N VAL A 572 5.81 42.78 -6.73
CA VAL A 572 4.84 42.43 -7.77
C VAL A 572 4.25 43.69 -8.44
N HIS A 573 3.94 44.74 -7.68
CA HIS A 573 3.44 46.01 -8.22
C HIS A 573 4.52 46.74 -9.04
N GLU A 574 5.78 46.68 -8.62
CA GLU A 574 6.90 47.24 -9.39
C GLU A 574 7.05 46.54 -10.74
N GLU A 575 7.06 45.19 -10.75
CA GLU A 575 7.11 44.40 -11.99
C GLU A 575 5.86 44.64 -12.86
N GLN A 576 4.68 44.80 -12.27
CA GLN A 576 3.44 45.14 -12.97
C GLN A 576 3.56 46.49 -13.69
N ALA A 577 4.10 47.51 -13.03
CA ALA A 577 4.32 48.83 -13.62
C ALA A 577 5.29 48.79 -14.81
N GLN A 578 6.33 47.95 -14.71
CA GLN A 578 7.33 47.76 -15.77
C GLN A 578 6.80 46.93 -16.95
N SER A 579 6.20 45.77 -16.67
CA SER A 579 5.78 44.76 -17.67
C SER A 579 4.38 44.95 -18.24
N GLY A 580 3.51 45.70 -17.55
CA GLY A 580 2.08 45.81 -17.88
C GLY A 580 1.27 44.56 -17.54
N MET A 581 1.76 43.72 -16.63
CA MET A 581 1.10 42.49 -16.17
C MET A 581 -0.28 42.78 -15.56
N THR A 582 -1.28 41.95 -15.88
CA THR A 582 -2.61 42.02 -15.27
C THR A 582 -2.64 41.12 -14.04
N THR A 583 -2.97 41.67 -12.86
CA THR A 583 -2.88 40.94 -11.60
C THR A 583 -4.26 40.70 -11.00
N ILE A 584 -4.56 39.45 -10.69
CA ILE A 584 -5.81 39.02 -10.06
C ILE A 584 -5.47 38.53 -8.65
N LEU A 585 -5.98 39.22 -7.64
CA LEU A 585 -5.71 38.95 -6.24
C LEU A 585 -6.97 38.40 -5.56
N ILE A 586 -6.96 37.12 -5.18
CA ILE A 586 -7.97 36.56 -4.28
C ILE A 586 -7.34 36.59 -2.88
N ALA A 587 -7.79 37.52 -2.04
CA ALA A 587 -7.23 37.73 -0.72
C ALA A 587 -8.30 37.62 0.36
N HIS A 588 -7.91 37.03 1.50
CA HIS A 588 -8.71 37.01 2.72
C HIS A 588 -8.33 38.14 3.70
N ARG A 589 -7.18 38.81 3.48
CA ARG A 589 -6.64 39.87 4.35
C ARG A 589 -6.85 41.26 3.74
N LEU A 590 -7.28 42.20 4.59
CA LEU A 590 -7.60 43.58 4.24
C LEU A 590 -6.40 44.39 3.71
N SER A 591 -5.21 44.15 4.25
CA SER A 591 -3.98 44.89 3.94
C SER A 591 -3.57 44.78 2.47
N SER A 592 -3.79 43.62 1.85
CA SER A 592 -3.44 43.36 0.44
C SER A 592 -4.52 43.86 -0.53
N ILE A 593 -5.76 44.09 -0.06
CA ILE A 593 -6.90 44.54 -0.88
C ILE A 593 -6.93 46.08 -1.03
N GLN A 594 -6.43 46.83 -0.05
CA GLN A 594 -6.51 48.31 -0.03
C GLN A 594 -5.83 48.97 -1.23
N ASN A 595 -4.76 48.36 -1.74
CA ASN A 595 -3.96 48.90 -2.84
C ASN A 595 -4.41 48.39 -4.22
N ALA A 596 -5.56 47.70 -4.31
CA ALA A 596 -6.09 47.23 -5.58
C ALA A 596 -6.78 48.37 -6.35
N ASP A 597 -6.53 48.45 -7.66
CA ASP A 597 -7.16 49.43 -8.56
C ASP A 597 -8.68 49.23 -8.63
N ARG A 598 -9.13 47.98 -8.49
CA ARG A 598 -10.55 47.60 -8.53
C ARG A 598 -10.82 46.42 -7.61
N ILE A 599 -11.95 46.44 -6.94
CA ILE A 599 -12.39 45.37 -6.02
C ILE A 599 -13.73 44.85 -6.51
N ILE A 600 -13.89 43.52 -6.48
CA ILE A 600 -15.10 42.80 -6.84
C ILE A 600 -15.50 41.95 -5.63
N ALA A 601 -16.60 42.32 -4.98
CA ALA A 601 -17.14 41.61 -3.84
C ALA A 601 -18.17 40.57 -4.29
N MET A 602 -17.94 39.31 -3.90
CA MET A 602 -18.78 38.16 -4.22
C MET A 602 -19.54 37.66 -3.01
N SER A 603 -20.79 37.28 -3.21
CA SER A 603 -21.66 36.65 -2.20
C SER A 603 -22.54 35.60 -2.87
N ASN A 604 -22.62 34.41 -2.27
CA ASN A 604 -23.46 33.30 -2.75
C ASN A 604 -23.33 33.02 -4.27
N GLY A 605 -22.11 33.04 -4.80
CA GLY A 605 -21.86 32.75 -6.21
C GLY A 605 -22.27 33.87 -7.18
N ARG A 606 -22.55 35.08 -6.69
CA ARG A 606 -22.90 36.28 -7.48
C ARG A 606 -21.98 37.46 -7.16
N VAL A 607 -21.87 38.40 -8.10
CA VAL A 607 -21.23 39.70 -7.84
C VAL A 607 -22.21 40.56 -7.06
N ALA A 608 -21.84 40.93 -5.83
CA ALA A 608 -22.66 41.78 -4.97
C ALA A 608 -22.41 43.26 -5.27
N GLU A 609 -21.14 43.66 -5.35
CA GLU A 609 -20.74 45.04 -5.67
C GLU A 609 -19.32 45.09 -6.24
N GLN A 610 -18.99 46.17 -6.95
CA GLN A 610 -17.68 46.39 -7.55
C GLN A 610 -17.34 47.89 -7.58
N GLY A 611 -16.08 48.24 -7.39
CA GLY A 611 -15.62 49.63 -7.37
C GLY A 611 -14.22 49.75 -6.78
N THR A 612 -13.75 50.99 -6.57
CA THR A 612 -12.53 51.24 -5.80
C THR A 612 -12.79 51.05 -4.30
N TYR A 613 -11.73 50.84 -3.51
CA TYR A 613 -11.83 50.72 -2.05
C TYR A 613 -12.65 51.86 -1.42
N SER A 614 -12.40 53.10 -1.87
CA SER A 614 -13.08 54.29 -1.35
C SER A 614 -14.57 54.37 -1.71
N GLU A 615 -14.96 53.86 -2.87
CA GLU A 615 -16.35 53.83 -3.34
C GLU A 615 -17.16 52.76 -2.59
N LEU A 616 -16.59 51.56 -2.45
CA LEU A 616 -17.24 50.45 -1.76
C LEU A 616 -17.38 50.69 -0.25
N MET A 617 -16.42 51.39 0.37
CA MET A 617 -16.53 51.81 1.77
C MET A 617 -17.63 52.85 1.99
N LYS A 618 -17.92 53.70 0.99
CA LYS A 618 -19.03 54.67 1.04
C LYS A 618 -20.40 54.03 0.81
N LEU A 619 -20.47 52.97 -0.01
CA LEU A 619 -21.70 52.23 -0.32
C LEU A 619 -22.32 51.51 0.89
N GLY A 620 -21.53 51.17 1.91
CA GLY A 620 -22.07 50.65 3.17
C GLY A 620 -22.69 49.24 3.08
N SER A 621 -22.43 48.48 2.00
CA SER A 621 -23.04 47.17 1.74
C SER A 621 -22.12 45.98 2.13
N VAL A 622 -22.08 44.88 1.37
CA VAL A 622 -21.44 43.58 1.66
C VAL A 622 -19.93 43.68 1.92
N PHE A 623 -19.20 44.41 1.09
CA PHE A 623 -17.77 44.71 1.23
C PHE A 623 -17.51 45.53 2.49
N SER A 624 -18.26 46.62 2.70
CA SER A 624 -18.07 47.43 3.90
C SER A 624 -18.41 46.65 5.17
N ALA A 625 -19.37 45.71 5.11
CA ALA A 625 -19.70 44.81 6.20
C ALA A 625 -18.58 43.78 6.43
N LEU A 626 -18.02 43.18 5.37
CA LEU A 626 -16.84 42.30 5.45
C LEU A 626 -15.65 43.05 6.05
N VAL A 627 -15.36 44.26 5.57
CA VAL A 627 -14.28 45.11 6.04
C VAL A 627 -14.53 45.54 7.48
N ARG A 628 -15.74 45.96 7.84
CA ARG A 628 -16.10 46.31 9.23
C ARG A 628 -16.09 45.10 10.14
N HIS A 629 -16.41 43.91 9.68
CA HIS A 629 -16.41 42.69 10.48
C HIS A 629 -14.98 42.16 10.69
N GLN A 630 -14.09 42.38 9.73
CA GLN A 630 -12.64 42.16 9.88
C GLN A 630 -11.95 43.30 10.65
N ALA A 631 -12.43 44.54 10.52
CA ALA A 631 -11.89 45.71 11.18
C ALA A 631 -12.44 45.89 12.60
N SER A 632 -13.67 45.50 12.94
CA SER A 632 -14.19 45.49 14.32
C SER A 632 -13.54 44.42 15.17
N ALA A 633 -13.04 43.37 14.51
CA ALA A 633 -12.12 42.42 15.10
C ALA A 633 -10.75 43.11 15.40
N GLY A 634 -10.26 43.98 14.50
CA GLY A 634 -9.03 44.78 14.69
C GLY A 634 -9.10 46.22 15.26
N GLN A 635 -10.26 46.81 15.59
CA GLN A 635 -10.43 48.26 15.87
C GLN A 635 -10.68 48.63 17.33
N LEU A 636 -10.63 47.69 18.27
CA LEU A 636 -10.49 48.04 19.70
C LEU A 636 -9.07 48.56 20.05
N THR A 637 -8.16 48.67 19.07
CA THR A 637 -6.71 48.82 19.28
C THR A 637 -6.05 49.96 18.49
N SER A 638 -6.65 51.17 18.40
CA SER A 638 -5.96 52.31 17.78
C SER A 638 -6.29 53.69 18.35
N SER A 639 -6.25 53.85 19.67
CA SER A 639 -6.20 55.20 20.26
C SER A 639 -5.39 55.23 21.54
N SER A 640 -4.05 55.19 21.42
CA SER A 640 -3.13 55.76 22.41
C SER A 640 -1.69 55.77 21.88
N GLN A 641 -1.12 56.97 21.83
CA GLN A 641 0.30 57.34 21.89
C GLN A 641 0.96 57.86 20.60
N THR A 642 0.79 59.16 20.43
CA THR A 642 1.83 60.10 20.00
C THR A 642 2.67 60.48 21.23
N THR A 643 3.99 60.24 21.24
CA THR A 643 5.07 61.20 21.59
C THR A 643 6.44 60.51 21.75
N VAL A 644 7.40 60.94 20.92
CA VAL A 644 8.80 61.31 21.24
C VAL A 644 9.72 60.28 21.93
N SER A 645 10.76 59.79 21.25
CA SER A 645 12.13 60.33 21.37
C SER A 645 13.16 59.51 20.59
N ASN A 646 13.97 60.22 19.80
CA ASN A 646 15.21 59.74 19.20
C ASN A 646 16.23 59.34 20.28
N PHE A 647 16.84 58.16 20.15
CA PHE A 647 18.15 57.88 20.74
C PHE A 647 19.04 57.09 19.79
N THR A 648 20.09 57.77 19.34
CA THR A 648 21.30 57.24 18.73
C THR A 648 22.26 56.71 19.79
N SER A 649 22.81 55.51 19.59
CA SER A 649 24.11 55.05 20.14
C SER A 649 24.50 53.74 19.45
N LYS A 650 25.46 53.76 18.51
CA LYS A 650 26.90 53.49 18.71
C LYS A 650 27.23 52.01 18.95
N GLU A 651 27.79 51.41 17.91
CA GLU A 651 28.62 50.20 17.93
C GLU A 651 29.80 50.32 18.91
N PRO A 652 30.32 49.17 19.35
CA PRO A 652 31.77 49.01 19.41
C PRO A 652 32.23 47.77 18.61
N GLU A 653 33.13 48.00 17.65
CA GLU A 653 34.08 47.01 17.17
C GLU A 653 35.13 46.72 18.25
N MET A 654 35.45 45.43 18.44
CA MET A 654 36.84 44.92 18.42
C MET A 654 36.86 43.43 18.79
N GLY A 655 37.67 42.65 18.07
CA GLY A 655 38.34 41.50 18.68
C GLY A 655 38.46 40.25 17.82
N ASN A 656 39.29 40.31 16.78
CA ASN A 656 39.88 39.14 16.12
C ASN A 656 40.50 38.17 17.16
N ARG A 657 39.97 36.95 17.25
CA ARG A 657 40.73 35.77 17.67
C ARG A 657 40.36 34.57 16.80
N SER A 658 41.25 34.29 15.86
CA SER A 658 41.39 33.03 15.16
C SER A 658 41.61 31.88 16.16
N ALA A 659 40.69 30.93 16.19
CA ALA A 659 40.91 29.61 16.76
C ALA A 659 40.54 28.57 15.71
N THR A 660 41.56 28.09 15.01
CA THR A 660 41.57 26.85 14.26
C THR A 660 41.11 25.72 15.18
N PHE A 661 39.98 25.10 14.87
CA PHE A 661 39.61 23.81 15.44
C PHE A 661 39.46 22.77 14.33
N SER A 662 40.23 21.71 14.54
CA SER A 662 40.50 20.56 13.71
C SER A 662 39.25 19.74 13.40
N THR A 663 39.17 19.31 12.14
CA THR A 663 38.27 18.29 11.63
C THR A 663 38.44 16.96 12.38
N PRO A 664 37.37 16.33 12.88
CA PRO A 664 37.42 14.92 13.23
C PRO A 664 37.35 14.10 11.94
N HIS A 665 38.43 13.39 11.65
CA HIS A 665 38.51 12.34 10.65
C HIS A 665 37.37 11.32 10.85
N VAL A 666 36.51 11.16 9.84
CA VAL A 666 35.63 9.99 9.73
C VAL A 666 36.45 8.87 9.07
N PRO A 667 36.66 7.73 9.74
CA PRO A 667 37.40 6.63 9.14
C PRO A 667 36.56 5.94 8.05
N LEU A 668 37.16 5.83 6.87
CA LEU A 668 36.79 4.88 5.84
C LEU A 668 36.80 3.46 6.42
N TYR A 669 35.68 2.72 6.29
CA TYR A 669 35.71 1.27 6.49
C TYR A 669 34.85 0.51 5.47
N ARG A 670 35.57 -0.18 4.58
CA ARG A 670 35.25 -1.45 3.90
C ARG A 670 36.62 -2.04 3.49
N PRO A 671 36.85 -3.37 3.37
CA PRO A 671 35.85 -4.43 3.19
C PRO A 671 36.16 -5.83 3.85
N VAL A 672 35.22 -6.76 3.61
CA VAL A 672 35.31 -8.26 3.58
C VAL A 672 35.35 -9.06 4.90
N SER A 673 34.28 -9.83 5.13
CA SER A 673 34.38 -11.28 5.39
C SER A 673 33.05 -11.99 5.04
N THR A 674 33.19 -13.28 4.79
CA THR A 674 32.40 -14.16 3.94
C THR A 674 31.35 -14.99 4.71
N VAL A 675 30.31 -15.42 3.98
CA VAL A 675 29.31 -16.48 4.30
C VAL A 675 28.22 -16.13 5.31
N SER A 676 27.00 -15.92 4.81
CA SER A 676 25.84 -16.79 5.09
C SER A 676 24.62 -16.35 4.28
N VAL A 677 23.86 -17.35 3.88
CA VAL A 677 22.84 -17.39 2.82
C VAL A 677 21.49 -16.91 3.35
N ALA A 678 20.66 -16.42 2.42
CA ALA A 678 19.25 -16.01 2.56
C ALA A 678 19.00 -14.57 3.06
N ARG A 679 18.94 -13.64 2.10
CA ARG A 679 18.29 -12.34 2.24
C ARG A 679 17.45 -12.05 1.00
N THR A 680 16.29 -11.44 1.28
CA THR A 680 15.33 -10.70 0.45
C THR A 680 14.30 -11.51 -0.35
N VAL A 681 13.04 -11.02 -0.38
CA VAL A 681 11.76 -11.77 -0.44
C VAL A 681 10.50 -10.87 -0.35
N ILE A 682 10.24 -10.01 -1.35
CA ILE A 682 9.11 -9.05 -1.52
C ILE A 682 9.06 -7.91 -0.49
N ASP A 683 9.69 -6.77 -0.79
CA ASP A 683 9.55 -5.56 0.03
C ASP A 683 8.36 -4.72 -0.49
N ASP A 684 7.20 -4.81 0.16
CA ASP A 684 6.21 -3.72 0.10
C ASP A 684 6.81 -2.50 0.83
N PRO A 685 6.74 -1.25 0.35
CA PRO A 685 7.17 -0.08 1.12
C PRO A 685 6.58 0.00 2.54
N MET A 686 5.46 -0.69 2.80
CA MET A 686 4.88 -0.88 4.13
C MET A 686 5.71 -1.80 5.06
N GLU A 687 6.43 -2.78 4.53
CA GLU A 687 7.21 -3.75 5.33
C GLU A 687 8.61 -3.25 5.72
N ARG A 688 9.12 -2.18 5.06
CA ARG A 688 10.43 -1.60 5.41
C ARG A 688 10.53 -1.15 6.87
N GLY A 689 9.41 -0.77 7.48
CA GLY A 689 9.37 -0.35 8.88
C GLY A 689 9.30 -1.47 9.92
N LEU A 690 8.95 -2.70 9.49
CA LEU A 690 8.71 -3.82 10.41
C LEU A 690 9.98 -4.65 10.66
N LEU A 691 10.96 -4.54 9.76
CA LEU A 691 12.27 -5.19 9.88
C LEU A 691 13.23 -4.33 10.69
N VAL A 692 13.00 -4.26 12.00
CA VAL A 692 14.02 -3.78 12.96
C VAL A 692 15.33 -4.48 12.60
N LYS A 693 16.39 -3.72 12.31
CA LYS A 693 17.79 -4.22 12.16
C LYS A 693 18.31 -4.74 13.52
N GLY A 694 17.58 -5.67 14.13
CA GLY A 694 17.92 -6.31 15.38
C GLY A 694 18.89 -7.46 15.17
N THR A 695 19.78 -7.64 16.14
CA THR A 695 20.52 -8.88 16.36
C THR A 695 19.55 -10.07 16.45
N GLU A 696 19.94 -11.25 15.94
CA GLU A 696 19.07 -12.43 16.01
C GLU A 696 18.59 -12.68 17.44
N PRO A 697 17.26 -12.79 17.68
CA PRO A 697 16.72 -13.05 19.00
C PRO A 697 17.27 -14.38 19.53
N GLN A 698 17.83 -14.35 20.74
CA GLN A 698 18.48 -15.51 21.33
C GLN A 698 17.47 -16.66 21.52
N GLY A 699 17.79 -17.84 20.97
CA GLY A 699 16.97 -19.04 21.13
C GLY A 699 15.66 -19.04 20.32
N LEU A 700 15.60 -18.37 19.15
CA LEU A 700 14.44 -18.37 18.25
C LEU A 700 13.86 -19.79 18.03
N ALA A 701 14.71 -20.76 17.70
CA ALA A 701 14.30 -22.15 17.51
C ALA A 701 13.67 -22.77 18.78
N ALA A 702 14.26 -22.53 19.96
CA ALA A 702 13.74 -23.05 21.22
C ALA A 702 12.36 -22.44 21.57
N ARG A 703 12.15 -21.15 21.30
CA ARG A 703 10.85 -20.49 21.47
C ARG A 703 9.80 -21.05 20.51
N PHE A 704 10.18 -21.26 19.25
CA PHE A 704 9.31 -21.87 18.26
C PHE A 704 8.88 -23.28 18.67
N PHE A 705 9.81 -24.15 19.08
CA PHE A 705 9.48 -25.49 19.57
C PHE A 705 8.63 -25.47 20.85
N ARG A 706 8.82 -24.50 21.74
CA ARG A 706 7.97 -24.33 22.93
C ARG A 706 6.54 -23.93 22.55
N LEU A 707 6.38 -23.05 21.56
CA LEU A 707 5.06 -22.67 21.01
C LEU A 707 4.37 -23.89 20.40
N MET A 708 5.09 -24.66 19.58
CA MET A 708 4.57 -25.87 18.95
C MET A 708 4.25 -26.97 19.97
N GLY A 709 5.07 -27.12 21.01
CA GLY A 709 4.86 -28.10 22.08
C GLY A 709 3.51 -27.94 22.79
N ARG A 710 3.00 -26.72 22.91
CA ARG A 710 1.71 -26.43 23.54
C ARG A 710 0.51 -26.89 22.70
N TYR A 711 0.64 -26.93 21.38
CA TYR A 711 -0.39 -27.42 20.45
C TYR A 711 -0.01 -28.75 19.81
N SER A 712 0.93 -29.48 20.44
CA SER A 712 1.55 -30.69 19.91
C SER A 712 0.55 -31.79 19.53
N GLN A 713 -0.57 -31.92 20.26
CA GLN A 713 -1.60 -32.92 19.96
C GLN A 713 -2.20 -32.72 18.56
N TRP A 714 -2.55 -31.48 18.19
CA TRP A 714 -3.10 -31.16 16.88
C TRP A 714 -2.05 -31.39 15.79
N ILE A 715 -0.87 -30.84 15.99
CA ILE A 715 0.22 -30.90 15.01
C ILE A 715 0.66 -32.35 14.78
N LEU A 716 0.82 -33.16 15.84
CA LEU A 716 1.27 -34.55 15.75
C LEU A 716 0.30 -35.44 14.97
N ILE A 717 -1.00 -35.33 15.23
CA ILE A 717 -2.04 -36.07 14.49
C ILE A 717 -1.99 -35.70 13.01
N GLY A 718 -1.83 -34.41 12.71
CA GLY A 718 -1.69 -33.93 11.35
C GLY A 718 -0.42 -34.41 10.62
N ILE A 719 0.71 -34.47 11.34
CA ILE A 719 1.97 -35.04 10.83
C ILE A 719 1.80 -36.53 10.50
N ILE A 720 1.15 -37.31 11.37
CA ILE A 720 0.89 -38.74 11.13
C ILE A 720 0.04 -38.92 9.87
N GLY A 721 -1.06 -38.17 9.73
CA GLY A 721 -1.88 -38.19 8.52
C GLY A 721 -1.07 -37.86 7.26
N SER A 722 -0.20 -36.84 7.33
CA SER A 722 0.66 -36.43 6.21
C SER A 722 1.69 -37.51 5.83
N LEU A 723 2.27 -38.19 6.82
CA LEU A 723 3.19 -39.31 6.60
C LEU A 723 2.49 -40.51 5.96
N CYS A 724 1.25 -40.82 6.37
CA CYS A 724 0.44 -41.87 5.74
C CYS A 724 0.20 -41.58 4.26
N ILE A 725 -0.13 -40.33 3.90
CA ILE A 725 -0.27 -39.91 2.50
C ILE A 725 1.07 -40.04 1.76
N GLY A 726 2.17 -39.59 2.38
CA GLY A 726 3.51 -39.68 1.79
C GLY A 726 3.93 -41.12 1.50
N ALA A 727 3.65 -42.05 2.42
CA ALA A 727 3.93 -43.47 2.26
C ALA A 727 3.06 -44.16 1.20
N SER A 728 1.89 -43.61 0.88
CA SER A 728 0.98 -44.21 -0.09
C SER A 728 1.55 -44.27 -1.52
N PHE A 729 2.40 -43.31 -1.91
CA PHE A 729 2.98 -43.25 -3.24
C PHE A 729 4.04 -44.34 -3.48
N PRO A 730 5.04 -44.56 -2.59
CA PRO A 730 5.93 -45.70 -2.68
C PRO A 730 5.18 -47.04 -2.62
N ILE A 731 4.16 -47.16 -1.76
CA ILE A 731 3.32 -48.37 -1.68
C ILE A 731 2.61 -48.61 -3.02
N ALA A 732 2.09 -47.56 -3.68
CA ALA A 732 1.50 -47.67 -5.01
C ALA A 732 2.52 -48.15 -6.05
N GLY A 733 3.75 -47.61 -6.06
CA GLY A 733 4.82 -48.07 -6.94
C GLY A 733 5.21 -49.54 -6.70
N TRP A 734 5.24 -49.96 -5.44
CA TRP A 734 5.45 -51.37 -5.08
C TRP A 734 4.33 -52.28 -5.60
N LEU A 735 3.07 -51.88 -5.41
CA LEU A 735 1.90 -52.62 -5.92
C LEU A 735 1.90 -52.74 -7.45
N ILE A 736 2.33 -51.71 -8.18
CA ILE A 736 2.44 -51.75 -9.65
C ILE A 736 3.36 -52.89 -10.11
N GLY A 737 4.47 -53.14 -9.41
CA GLY A 737 5.37 -54.25 -9.73
C GLY A 737 4.69 -55.63 -9.68
N PHE A 738 3.81 -55.85 -8.69
CA PHE A 738 3.02 -57.09 -8.59
C PHE A 738 1.92 -57.17 -9.64
N VAL A 739 1.28 -56.03 -9.97
CA VAL A 739 0.29 -55.98 -11.05
C VAL A 739 0.94 -56.41 -12.37
N ILE A 740 2.15 -55.92 -12.67
CA ILE A 740 2.84 -56.28 -13.90
C ILE A 740 3.17 -57.78 -13.91
N GLU A 741 3.71 -58.32 -12.81
CA GLU A 741 4.00 -59.76 -12.71
C GLU A 741 2.73 -60.61 -12.89
N GLY A 742 1.63 -60.27 -12.24
CA GLY A 742 0.37 -61.02 -12.31
C GLY A 742 -0.36 -60.91 -13.65
N LEU A 743 -0.25 -59.77 -14.35
CA LEU A 743 -0.83 -59.58 -15.69
C LEU A 743 0.03 -60.18 -16.82
N SER A 744 1.27 -60.59 -16.52
CA SER A 744 2.23 -61.15 -17.48
C SER A 744 2.20 -62.69 -17.56
N ILE A 745 1.21 -63.35 -16.96
CA ILE A 745 1.06 -64.82 -17.00
C ILE A 745 0.38 -65.23 -18.31
N HIS A 746 1.04 -66.06 -19.12
CA HIS A 746 0.59 -66.37 -20.50
C HIS A 746 -0.29 -67.63 -20.62
N ASP A 747 -0.29 -68.52 -19.62
CA ASP A 747 -0.90 -69.87 -19.74
C ASP A 747 -2.18 -70.09 -18.91
N ASN A 748 -2.64 -69.09 -18.15
CA ASN A 748 -3.76 -69.27 -17.21
C ASN A 748 -4.65 -68.02 -17.06
N ASP A 749 -5.65 -67.93 -17.93
CA ASP A 749 -6.63 -66.82 -17.97
C ASP A 749 -7.38 -66.62 -16.64
N GLU A 750 -7.72 -67.71 -15.93
CA GLU A 750 -8.42 -67.63 -14.64
C GLU A 750 -7.52 -67.00 -13.57
N GLN A 751 -6.23 -67.32 -13.61
CA GLN A 751 -5.24 -66.74 -12.70
C GLN A 751 -5.00 -65.26 -12.99
N VAL A 752 -4.91 -64.83 -14.26
CA VAL A 752 -4.79 -63.41 -14.63
C VAL A 752 -5.99 -62.59 -14.13
N LEU A 753 -7.21 -63.10 -14.29
CA LEU A 753 -8.42 -62.45 -13.77
C LEU A 753 -8.46 -62.38 -12.24
N ARG A 754 -7.97 -63.43 -11.56
CA ARG A 754 -7.92 -63.48 -10.09
C ARG A 754 -6.89 -62.49 -9.55
N GLU A 755 -5.67 -62.49 -10.10
CA GLU A 755 -4.61 -61.53 -9.74
C GLU A 755 -5.03 -60.09 -10.02
N GLY A 756 -5.63 -59.82 -11.20
CA GLY A 756 -6.13 -58.49 -11.55
C GLY A 756 -7.17 -57.96 -10.57
N ARG A 757 -8.13 -58.79 -10.12
CA ARG A 757 -9.10 -58.41 -9.08
C ARG A 757 -8.45 -58.21 -7.71
N TYR A 758 -7.52 -59.08 -7.35
CA TYR A 758 -6.84 -59.05 -6.06
C TYR A 758 -6.04 -57.75 -5.88
N TRP A 759 -5.21 -57.39 -6.86
CA TRP A 759 -4.41 -56.16 -6.79
C TRP A 759 -5.26 -54.90 -6.97
N ALA A 760 -6.31 -54.93 -7.79
CA ALA A 760 -7.27 -53.82 -7.89
C ALA A 760 -7.93 -53.50 -6.54
N MET A 761 -8.24 -54.52 -5.72
CA MET A 761 -8.81 -54.34 -4.39
C MET A 761 -7.82 -53.64 -3.43
N TRP A 762 -6.53 -53.97 -3.49
CA TRP A 762 -5.50 -53.28 -2.71
C TRP A 762 -5.36 -51.79 -3.08
N PHE A 763 -5.49 -51.43 -4.36
CA PHE A 763 -5.54 -50.03 -4.79
C PHE A 763 -6.80 -49.30 -4.27
N LEU A 764 -7.95 -49.98 -4.19
CA LEU A 764 -9.16 -49.43 -3.59
C LEU A 764 -8.98 -49.15 -2.10
N VAL A 765 -8.39 -50.09 -1.36
CA VAL A 765 -8.04 -49.93 0.07
C VAL A 765 -7.09 -48.75 0.25
N LEU A 766 -6.05 -48.65 -0.57
CA LEU A 766 -5.10 -47.53 -0.55
C LEU A 766 -5.79 -46.18 -0.80
N SER A 767 -6.76 -46.12 -1.72
CA SER A 767 -7.56 -44.91 -1.97
C SER A 767 -8.37 -44.49 -0.75
N MET A 768 -9.05 -45.43 -0.09
CA MET A 768 -9.82 -45.17 1.13
C MET A 768 -8.92 -44.63 2.26
N VAL A 769 -7.78 -45.27 2.48
CA VAL A 769 -6.78 -44.82 3.48
C VAL A 769 -6.28 -43.42 3.17
N ASN A 770 -6.03 -43.10 1.89
CA ASN A 770 -5.58 -41.78 1.48
C ASN A 770 -6.64 -40.68 1.68
N ILE A 771 -7.91 -40.97 1.42
CA ILE A 771 -9.01 -40.02 1.68
C ILE A 771 -9.08 -39.69 3.18
N VAL A 772 -9.06 -40.72 4.03
CA VAL A 772 -9.12 -40.53 5.49
C VAL A 772 -7.87 -39.81 6.01
N SER A 773 -6.68 -40.21 5.56
CA SER A 773 -5.42 -39.59 5.97
C SER A 773 -5.33 -38.13 5.52
N SER A 774 -5.85 -37.80 4.33
CA SER A 774 -5.90 -36.42 3.81
C SER A 774 -6.83 -35.53 4.63
N PHE A 775 -7.98 -36.06 5.05
CA PHE A 775 -8.89 -35.35 5.96
C PHE A 775 -8.23 -35.09 7.32
N ILE A 776 -7.60 -36.11 7.91
CA ILE A 776 -6.90 -35.98 9.21
C ILE A 776 -5.75 -34.96 9.10
N ALA A 777 -4.90 -35.08 8.08
CA ALA A 777 -3.78 -34.17 7.88
C ALA A 777 -4.23 -32.71 7.74
N GLY A 778 -5.16 -32.44 6.82
CA GLY A 778 -5.63 -31.09 6.54
C GLY A 778 -6.37 -30.45 7.71
N PHE A 779 -7.28 -31.19 8.35
CA PHE A 779 -8.06 -30.68 9.47
C PHE A 779 -7.19 -30.34 10.69
N PHE A 780 -6.35 -31.29 11.13
CA PHE A 780 -5.58 -31.12 12.36
C PHE A 780 -4.44 -30.11 12.22
N LEU A 781 -3.75 -30.04 11.07
CA LEU A 781 -2.73 -29.01 10.83
C LEU A 781 -3.34 -27.63 10.69
N SER A 782 -4.47 -27.49 9.98
CA SER A 782 -5.15 -26.20 9.84
C SER A 782 -5.66 -25.68 11.19
N MET A 783 -6.30 -26.54 12.00
CA MET A 783 -6.75 -26.18 13.36
C MET A 783 -5.59 -25.90 14.34
N GLY A 784 -4.42 -26.49 14.11
CA GLY A 784 -3.19 -26.13 14.82
C GLY A 784 -2.67 -24.76 14.41
N GLY A 785 -2.65 -24.49 13.10
CA GLY A 785 -2.24 -23.21 12.52
C GLY A 785 -3.07 -22.02 13.01
N THR A 786 -4.41 -22.11 12.94
CA THR A 786 -5.31 -21.03 13.38
C THR A 786 -5.16 -20.67 14.86
N ARG A 787 -4.89 -21.66 15.73
CA ARG A 787 -4.61 -21.40 17.16
C ARG A 787 -3.27 -20.74 17.39
N VAL A 788 -2.26 -21.12 16.61
CA VAL A 788 -0.96 -20.46 16.63
C VAL A 788 -1.10 -19.02 16.12
N ASP A 789 -1.85 -18.78 15.05
CA ASP A 789 -2.16 -17.45 14.52
C ASP A 789 -2.75 -16.53 15.59
N ARG A 790 -3.89 -16.93 16.17
CA ARG A 790 -4.59 -16.16 17.23
C ARG A 790 -3.62 -15.77 18.35
N ARG A 791 -2.82 -16.73 18.82
CA ARG A 791 -1.87 -16.48 19.90
C ARG A 791 -0.75 -15.52 19.50
N LEU A 792 -0.21 -15.67 18.29
CA LEU A 792 0.83 -14.79 17.77
C LEU A 792 0.31 -13.36 17.60
N ARG A 793 -0.92 -13.17 17.10
CA ARG A 793 -1.57 -11.85 17.00
C ARG A 793 -1.75 -11.21 18.38
N LEU A 794 -2.22 -11.97 19.37
CA LEU A 794 -2.38 -11.48 20.74
C LEU A 794 -1.04 -11.13 21.39
N ALA A 795 -0.02 -11.97 21.22
CA ALA A 795 1.32 -11.71 21.73
C ALA A 795 1.90 -10.43 21.09
N ALA A 796 1.81 -10.30 19.77
CA ALA A 796 2.25 -9.12 19.03
C ALA A 796 1.53 -7.85 19.49
N LEU A 797 0.20 -7.85 19.52
CA LEU A 797 -0.60 -6.70 19.98
C LEU A 797 -0.26 -6.33 21.43
N SER A 798 -0.20 -7.31 22.32
CA SER A 798 0.11 -7.08 23.74
C SER A 798 1.52 -6.50 23.94
N SER A 799 2.49 -6.91 23.11
CA SER A 799 3.85 -6.37 23.19
C SER A 799 3.96 -4.98 22.58
N LEU A 800 3.27 -4.73 21.46
CA LEU A 800 3.26 -3.42 20.81
C LEU A 800 2.60 -2.36 21.71
N LEU A 801 1.49 -2.68 22.38
CA LEU A 801 0.82 -1.75 23.30
C LEU A 801 1.68 -1.34 24.51
N ARG A 802 2.70 -2.13 24.86
CA ARG A 802 3.66 -1.81 25.93
C ARG A 802 4.78 -0.86 25.48
N GLN A 803 4.93 -0.61 24.18
CA GLN A 803 5.99 0.26 23.66
C GLN A 803 5.67 1.74 23.93
N GLU A 804 6.69 2.57 24.09
CA GLU A 804 6.52 4.01 24.29
C GLU A 804 5.98 4.73 23.04
N ILE A 805 5.38 5.91 23.19
CA ILE A 805 4.79 6.64 22.06
C ILE A 805 5.85 7.10 21.05
N GLY A 806 7.09 7.31 21.48
CA GLY A 806 8.22 7.56 20.58
C GLY A 806 8.46 6.45 19.55
N PHE A 807 8.06 5.20 19.85
CA PHE A 807 8.07 4.10 18.88
C PHE A 807 7.02 4.31 17.78
N PHE A 808 5.79 4.67 18.17
CA PHE A 808 4.65 4.88 17.27
C PHE A 808 4.73 6.17 16.44
N ASP A 809 5.52 7.14 16.87
CA ASP A 809 5.79 8.38 16.13
C ASP A 809 6.69 8.18 14.90
N GLN A 810 7.39 7.04 14.80
CA GLN A 810 8.21 6.72 13.63
C GLN A 810 7.31 6.35 12.45
N GLU A 811 7.58 6.90 11.26
CA GLU A 811 6.78 6.62 10.04
C GLU A 811 6.69 5.12 9.73
N GLU A 812 7.75 4.39 10.08
CA GLU A 812 7.87 2.93 9.97
C GLU A 812 6.80 2.16 10.78
N ASN A 813 6.40 2.73 11.91
CA ASN A 813 5.48 2.13 12.89
C ASN A 813 4.10 2.80 12.87
N ALA A 814 3.71 3.40 11.75
CA ALA A 814 2.37 3.96 11.59
C ALA A 814 1.28 2.90 11.86
N ALA A 815 0.14 3.33 12.38
CA ALA A 815 -0.94 2.43 12.80
C ALA A 815 -1.40 1.45 11.69
N GLY A 816 -1.55 1.92 10.46
CA GLY A 816 -1.90 1.07 9.31
C GLY A 816 -0.81 0.04 8.98
N SER A 817 0.46 0.44 9.05
CA SER A 817 1.63 -0.45 8.85
C SER A 817 1.68 -1.56 9.90
N LEU A 818 1.55 -1.20 11.18
CA LEU A 818 1.53 -2.17 12.29
C LEU A 818 0.30 -3.09 12.24
N THR A 819 -0.87 -2.57 11.87
CA THR A 819 -2.11 -3.36 11.73
C THR A 819 -1.93 -4.47 10.70
N ALA A 820 -1.46 -4.11 9.49
CA ALA A 820 -1.17 -5.09 8.46
C ALA A 820 0.00 -6.00 8.84
N GLY A 821 1.02 -5.47 9.53
CA GLY A 821 2.17 -6.22 10.01
C GLY A 821 1.76 -7.34 10.98
N ILE A 822 0.94 -7.05 11.99
CA ILE A 822 0.47 -8.07 12.94
C ILE A 822 -0.30 -9.18 12.22
N ALA A 823 -1.21 -8.83 11.31
CA ALA A 823 -2.00 -9.81 10.57
C ALA A 823 -1.13 -10.64 9.62
N SER A 824 -0.27 -9.99 8.82
CA SER A 824 0.58 -10.64 7.83
C SER A 824 1.64 -11.54 8.47
N GLN A 825 2.38 -11.06 9.46
CA GLN A 825 3.48 -11.82 10.07
C GLN A 825 2.96 -13.04 10.85
N ALA A 826 1.82 -12.93 11.54
CA ALA A 826 1.17 -14.09 12.17
C ALA A 826 0.62 -15.07 11.12
N GLY A 827 -0.02 -14.54 10.07
CA GLY A 827 -0.56 -15.30 8.95
C GLY A 827 0.50 -16.13 8.23
N HIS A 828 1.70 -15.57 8.00
CA HIS A 828 2.83 -16.30 7.40
C HIS A 828 3.24 -17.53 8.23
N VAL A 829 3.24 -17.43 9.56
CA VAL A 829 3.56 -18.57 10.44
C VAL A 829 2.45 -19.63 10.39
N SER A 830 1.19 -19.21 10.46
CA SER A 830 0.03 -20.09 10.44
C SER A 830 -0.13 -20.85 9.11
N ALA A 831 -0.01 -20.13 7.98
CA ALA A 831 -0.08 -20.72 6.64
C ALA A 831 0.99 -21.80 6.43
N ALA A 832 2.19 -21.58 6.97
CA ALA A 832 3.26 -22.57 6.92
C ALA A 832 2.92 -23.84 7.73
N ILE A 833 2.43 -23.69 8.97
CA ILE A 833 2.05 -24.82 9.83
C ILE A 833 0.89 -25.63 9.23
N GLY A 834 -0.03 -24.98 8.53
CA GLY A 834 -1.15 -25.61 7.84
C GLY A 834 -0.72 -26.39 6.60
N LEU A 835 -0.99 -25.83 5.42
CA LEU A 835 -0.87 -26.54 4.14
C LEU A 835 0.59 -26.81 3.74
N VAL A 836 1.51 -25.89 4.02
CA VAL A 836 2.91 -26.01 3.57
C VAL A 836 3.59 -27.18 4.27
N TRP A 837 3.46 -27.28 5.59
CA TRP A 837 4.00 -28.40 6.35
C TRP A 837 3.37 -29.73 5.96
N GLN A 838 2.05 -29.76 5.73
CA GLN A 838 1.38 -30.95 5.20
C GLN A 838 2.08 -31.44 3.92
N GLN A 839 2.35 -30.52 2.99
CA GLN A 839 2.98 -30.87 1.71
C GLN A 839 4.45 -31.20 1.82
N LEU A 840 5.21 -30.51 2.68
CA LEU A 840 6.62 -30.82 2.95
C LEU A 840 6.78 -32.19 3.59
N ILE A 841 5.96 -32.53 4.58
CA ILE A 841 5.98 -33.83 5.26
C ILE A 841 5.56 -34.94 4.30
N THR A 842 4.49 -34.71 3.53
CA THR A 842 4.03 -35.67 2.52
C THR A 842 5.10 -35.91 1.46
N SER A 843 5.71 -34.85 0.92
CA SER A 843 6.74 -34.95 -0.12
C SER A 843 8.04 -35.54 0.43
N GLY A 844 8.41 -35.22 1.67
CA GLY A 844 9.58 -35.80 2.35
C GLY A 844 9.39 -37.28 2.65
N GLY A 845 8.23 -37.66 3.18
CA GLY A 845 7.84 -39.06 3.41
C GLY A 845 7.80 -39.86 2.10
N ASN A 846 7.29 -39.24 1.02
CA ASN A 846 7.30 -39.84 -0.31
C ASN A 846 8.73 -40.05 -0.84
N PHE A 847 9.58 -39.02 -0.81
CA PHE A 847 10.98 -39.12 -1.27
C PHE A 847 11.78 -40.18 -0.50
N ILE A 848 11.73 -40.11 0.85
CA ILE A 848 12.45 -41.05 1.72
C ILE A 848 11.90 -42.46 1.54
N GLY A 849 10.58 -42.62 1.52
CA GLY A 849 9.92 -43.91 1.32
C GLY A 849 10.26 -44.53 -0.03
N ALA A 850 10.30 -43.73 -1.09
CA ALA A 850 10.64 -44.18 -2.43
C ALA A 850 12.13 -44.57 -2.55
N PHE A 851 13.03 -43.81 -1.90
CA PHE A 851 14.44 -44.16 -1.81
C PHE A 851 14.68 -45.48 -1.06
N ILE A 852 14.08 -45.63 0.12
CA ILE A 852 14.17 -46.85 0.94
C ILE A 852 13.63 -48.05 0.16
N LEU A 853 12.45 -47.91 -0.44
CA LEU A 853 11.83 -48.96 -1.25
C LEU A 853 12.71 -49.35 -2.43
N GLY A 854 13.22 -48.38 -3.18
CA GLY A 854 14.09 -48.64 -4.33
C GLY A 854 15.34 -49.44 -3.95
N VAL A 855 16.04 -49.02 -2.89
CA VAL A 855 17.25 -49.71 -2.39
C VAL A 855 16.93 -51.09 -1.84
N ALA A 856 15.83 -51.24 -1.10
CA ALA A 856 15.40 -52.52 -0.54
C ALA A 856 15.04 -53.55 -1.61
N LEU A 857 14.41 -53.13 -2.70
CA LEU A 857 14.03 -54.01 -3.81
C LEU A 857 15.22 -54.32 -4.73
N SER A 858 16.03 -53.32 -5.07
CA SER A 858 17.22 -53.47 -5.91
C SER A 858 18.21 -52.33 -5.72
N TRP A 859 19.15 -52.47 -4.79
CA TRP A 859 20.23 -51.50 -4.58
C TRP A 859 21.12 -51.29 -5.82
N ARG A 860 21.25 -52.31 -6.69
CA ARG A 860 22.05 -52.26 -7.92
C ARG A 860 21.44 -51.38 -9.02
N LEU A 861 20.11 -51.24 -9.02
CA LEU A 861 19.38 -50.35 -9.92
C LEU A 861 19.13 -49.00 -9.26
N ALA A 862 18.70 -48.99 -8.00
CA ALA A 862 18.32 -47.77 -7.30
C ALA A 862 19.48 -46.78 -7.10
N LEU A 863 20.67 -47.22 -6.66
CA LEU A 863 21.78 -46.28 -6.39
C LEU A 863 22.25 -45.53 -7.64
N PRO A 864 22.53 -46.18 -8.79
CA PRO A 864 22.88 -45.46 -10.02
C PRO A 864 21.77 -44.52 -10.49
N SER A 865 20.51 -44.90 -10.32
CA SER A 865 19.37 -44.11 -10.78
C SER A 865 19.03 -42.94 -9.84
N PHE A 866 19.32 -43.03 -8.54
CA PHE A 866 19.19 -41.88 -7.64
C PHE A 866 20.38 -40.91 -7.70
N ALA A 867 21.54 -41.33 -8.25
CA ALA A 867 22.74 -40.48 -8.34
C ALA A 867 22.53 -39.13 -9.08
N PRO A 868 21.69 -39.02 -10.13
CA PRO A 868 21.38 -37.74 -10.77
C PRO A 868 20.40 -36.85 -9.99
N VAL A 869 19.62 -37.41 -9.04
CA VAL A 869 18.57 -36.66 -8.32
C VAL A 869 19.12 -35.45 -7.57
N PRO A 870 20.27 -35.51 -6.84
CA PRO A 870 20.89 -34.31 -6.26
C PRO A 870 21.17 -33.19 -7.26
N ALA A 871 21.54 -33.50 -8.51
CA ALA A 871 21.75 -32.48 -9.54
C ALA A 871 20.43 -31.82 -9.98
N ILE A 872 19.34 -32.60 -10.04
CA ILE A 872 17.97 -32.08 -10.27
C ILE A 872 17.58 -31.12 -9.14
N LEU A 873 17.91 -31.44 -7.89
CA LEU A 873 17.61 -30.57 -6.75
C LEU A 873 18.42 -29.26 -6.78
N VAL A 874 19.71 -29.33 -7.11
CA VAL A 874 20.57 -28.14 -7.21
C VAL A 874 20.07 -27.20 -8.31
N THR A 875 19.69 -27.74 -9.47
CA THR A 875 19.17 -26.94 -10.59
C THR A 875 17.79 -26.37 -10.31
N ALA A 876 16.91 -27.10 -9.61
CA ALA A 876 15.63 -26.59 -9.13
C ALA A 876 15.81 -25.44 -8.11
N TYR A 877 16.77 -25.55 -7.19
CA TYR A 877 17.10 -24.46 -6.27
C TYR A 877 17.58 -23.21 -7.02
N PHE A 878 18.48 -23.37 -7.99
CA PHE A 878 18.95 -22.24 -8.80
C PHE A 878 17.83 -21.63 -9.65
N ASN A 879 16.89 -22.43 -10.16
CA ASN A 879 15.71 -21.93 -10.86
C ASN A 879 14.94 -20.93 -9.98
N ILE A 880 14.57 -21.35 -8.77
CA ILE A 880 13.82 -20.52 -7.82
C ILE A 880 14.64 -19.28 -7.44
N ALA A 881 15.87 -19.47 -6.97
CA ALA A 881 16.70 -18.38 -6.46
C ALA A 881 17.07 -17.33 -7.52
N LEU A 882 17.28 -17.74 -8.78
CA LEU A 882 17.61 -16.80 -9.87
C LEU A 882 16.37 -16.08 -10.40
N LEU A 883 15.22 -16.76 -10.49
CA LEU A 883 13.97 -16.12 -10.91
C LEU A 883 13.48 -15.11 -9.87
N GLU A 884 13.55 -15.47 -8.59
CA GLU A 884 13.26 -14.59 -7.47
C GLU A 884 14.19 -13.35 -7.46
N LYS A 885 15.49 -13.56 -7.68
CA LYS A 885 16.45 -12.45 -7.83
C LYS A 885 16.17 -11.58 -9.05
N TYR A 886 15.70 -12.16 -10.14
CA TYR A 886 15.26 -11.41 -11.32
C TYR A 886 14.07 -10.51 -10.98
N GLU A 887 13.05 -11.05 -10.29
CA GLU A 887 11.89 -10.26 -9.82
C GLU A 887 12.31 -9.13 -8.89
N GLN A 888 13.15 -9.41 -7.87
CA GLN A 888 13.65 -8.38 -6.95
C GLN A 888 14.36 -7.23 -7.69
N THR A 889 15.16 -7.55 -8.71
CA THR A 889 15.86 -6.52 -9.49
C THR A 889 14.93 -5.65 -10.32
N LEU A 890 13.70 -6.10 -10.59
CA LEU A 890 12.66 -5.35 -11.31
C LEU A 890 11.79 -4.49 -10.38
N HIS A 891 11.58 -4.89 -9.13
CA HIS A 891 10.66 -4.21 -8.21
C HIS A 891 11.10 -2.79 -7.83
N LYS A 892 12.33 -2.61 -7.34
CA LYS A 892 12.79 -1.29 -6.88
C LYS A 892 12.72 -0.19 -7.97
N PRO A 893 13.17 -0.44 -9.21
CA PRO A 893 12.97 0.50 -10.31
C PRO A 893 11.51 0.86 -10.58
N LEU A 894 10.62 -0.13 -10.46
CA LEU A 894 9.19 0.03 -10.68
C LEU A 894 8.55 0.86 -9.56
N GLU A 895 8.95 0.65 -8.31
CA GLU A 895 8.55 1.48 -7.16
C GLU A 895 8.96 2.94 -7.37
N ASP A 896 10.23 3.19 -7.74
CA ASP A 896 10.74 4.55 -7.99
C ASP A 896 9.90 5.25 -9.10
N ALA A 897 9.62 4.53 -10.19
CA ALA A 897 8.86 5.04 -11.33
C ALA A 897 7.38 5.31 -10.98
N SER A 898 6.77 4.44 -10.17
CA SER A 898 5.40 4.61 -9.68
C SER A 898 5.28 5.74 -8.65
N ALA A 899 6.27 5.89 -7.77
CA ALA A 899 6.31 6.98 -6.81
C ALA A 899 6.40 8.33 -7.52
N PHE A 900 7.28 8.42 -8.52
CA PHE A 900 7.37 9.60 -9.40
C PHE A 900 6.03 9.89 -10.11
N ALA A 901 5.38 8.88 -10.68
CA ALA A 901 4.08 9.05 -11.32
C ALA A 901 2.99 9.52 -10.33
N SER A 902 2.90 8.90 -9.16
CA SER A 902 1.93 9.25 -8.11
C SER A 902 2.14 10.68 -7.60
N GLU A 903 3.38 11.12 -7.43
CA GLU A 903 3.73 12.48 -7.01
C GLU A 903 3.25 13.52 -8.04
N ASN A 904 3.52 13.29 -9.33
CA ASN A 904 3.09 14.21 -10.39
C ASN A 904 1.57 14.25 -10.55
N VAL A 905 0.88 13.14 -10.28
CA VAL A 905 -0.59 13.10 -10.27
C VAL A 905 -1.18 13.80 -9.03
N ASP A 906 -0.58 13.66 -7.85
CA ASP A 906 -0.99 14.42 -6.66
C ASP A 906 -0.83 15.94 -6.90
N ALA A 907 0.21 16.30 -7.66
CA ALA A 907 0.49 17.64 -8.13
C ALA A 907 -0.17 18.03 -9.45
N ILE A 908 -1.16 17.28 -9.95
CA ILE A 908 -1.64 17.44 -11.33
C ILE A 908 -2.11 18.85 -11.66
N LYS A 909 -2.80 19.54 -10.74
CA LYS A 909 -3.20 20.94 -10.96
C LYS A 909 -1.97 21.84 -11.18
N THR A 910 -0.91 21.63 -10.41
CA THR A 910 0.36 22.36 -10.56
C THR A 910 1.06 21.98 -11.86
N VAL A 911 1.15 20.68 -12.19
CA VAL A 911 1.74 20.20 -13.46
C VAL A 911 0.99 20.81 -14.66
N ALA A 912 -0.34 20.79 -14.60
CA ALA A 912 -1.22 21.33 -15.62
C ALA A 912 -1.08 22.84 -15.78
N ALA A 913 -1.03 23.61 -14.67
CA ALA A 913 -0.80 25.07 -14.71
C ALA A 913 0.56 25.45 -15.32
N LEU A 914 1.57 24.59 -15.15
CA LEU A 914 2.89 24.78 -15.72
C LEU A 914 2.98 24.27 -17.17
N GLY A 915 2.01 23.49 -17.65
CA GLY A 915 2.02 22.89 -19.00
C GLY A 915 3.14 21.86 -19.18
N ARG A 916 3.43 21.07 -18.13
CA ARG A 916 4.60 20.17 -18.05
C ARG A 916 4.29 18.69 -18.28
N GLU A 917 3.06 18.35 -18.66
CA GLU A 917 2.60 16.97 -18.83
C GLU A 917 3.55 16.16 -19.75
N SER A 918 3.94 16.73 -20.89
CA SER A 918 4.88 16.10 -21.84
C SER A 918 6.30 15.91 -21.28
N LEU A 919 6.81 16.87 -20.51
CA LEU A 919 8.15 16.78 -19.90
C LEU A 919 8.21 15.73 -18.79
N VAL A 920 7.12 15.60 -18.02
CA VAL A 920 6.99 14.55 -17.00
C VAL A 920 7.07 13.18 -17.68
N MET A 921 6.42 13.02 -18.83
CA MET A 921 6.47 11.79 -19.63
C MET A 921 7.89 11.51 -20.18
N GLU A 922 8.59 12.52 -20.67
CA GLU A 922 9.98 12.38 -21.13
C GLU A 922 10.93 11.98 -19.99
N TYR A 923 10.77 12.59 -18.82
CA TYR A 923 11.55 12.23 -17.63
C TYR A 923 11.25 10.81 -17.16
N PHE A 924 9.97 10.40 -17.20
CA PHE A 924 9.56 9.02 -16.93
C PHE A 924 10.21 8.03 -17.90
N ASP A 925 10.26 8.36 -19.18
CA ASP A 925 10.88 7.52 -20.22
C ASP A 925 12.39 7.38 -20.00
N LYS A 926 13.08 8.48 -19.69
CA LYS A 926 14.52 8.48 -19.42
C LYS A 926 14.88 7.59 -18.22
N ASN A 927 14.11 7.71 -17.14
CA ASN A 927 14.30 6.92 -15.93
C ASN A 927 13.89 5.45 -16.10
N SER A 928 12.90 5.18 -16.95
CA SER A 928 12.45 3.81 -17.26
C SER A 928 13.39 3.10 -18.26
N ALA A 929 14.00 3.83 -19.20
CA ALA A 929 14.89 3.29 -20.22
C ALA A 929 16.31 2.95 -19.72
N GLN A 930 16.80 3.63 -18.67
CA GLN A 930 18.18 3.44 -18.18
C GLN A 930 18.44 2.17 -17.37
N LYS A 931 17.40 1.39 -17.03
CA LYS A 931 17.56 0.17 -16.22
C LYS A 931 17.34 -1.08 -17.08
N THR A 932 18.27 -1.35 -18.00
CA THR A 932 18.35 -2.62 -18.74
C THR A 932 18.41 -3.76 -17.73
N THR A 933 17.28 -4.46 -17.61
CA THR A 933 17.12 -5.60 -16.71
C THR A 933 18.26 -6.59 -16.92
N LYS A 934 18.85 -7.09 -15.84
CA LYS A 934 19.88 -8.14 -15.87
C LYS A 934 19.24 -9.47 -16.31
N THR A 935 18.96 -9.61 -17.60
CA THR A 935 18.36 -10.80 -18.23
C THR A 935 19.14 -12.08 -17.95
N LYS A 936 20.43 -11.98 -17.59
CA LYS A 936 21.24 -13.11 -17.12
C LYS A 936 20.59 -13.94 -16.01
N TYR A 937 19.85 -13.32 -15.08
CA TYR A 937 19.17 -14.05 -14.01
C TYR A 937 17.96 -14.82 -14.55
N LEU A 938 17.20 -14.22 -15.47
CA LEU A 938 16.12 -14.88 -16.19
C LEU A 938 16.63 -16.09 -16.99
N PHE A 939 17.70 -15.92 -17.78
CA PHE A 939 18.29 -17.02 -18.55
C PHE A 939 18.78 -18.15 -17.66
N GLY A 940 19.48 -17.83 -16.56
CA GLY A 940 19.93 -18.84 -15.60
C GLY A 940 18.76 -19.58 -14.93
N GLY A 941 17.69 -18.85 -14.56
CA GLY A 941 16.46 -19.44 -14.03
C GLY A 941 15.78 -20.35 -15.06
N ALA A 942 15.67 -19.92 -16.31
CA ALA A 942 15.03 -20.66 -17.39
C ALA A 942 15.77 -21.96 -17.76
N LEU A 943 17.11 -21.95 -17.74
CA LEU A 943 17.89 -23.17 -17.92
C LEU A 943 17.63 -24.18 -16.79
N GLY A 944 17.54 -23.72 -15.54
CA GLY A 944 17.17 -24.58 -14.41
C GLY A 944 15.77 -25.17 -14.57
N PHE A 945 14.82 -24.38 -15.06
CA PHE A 945 13.44 -24.83 -15.35
C PHE A 945 13.41 -25.92 -16.42
N GLY A 946 14.06 -25.67 -17.57
CA GLY A 946 14.15 -26.66 -18.64
C GLY A 946 14.78 -27.95 -18.16
N PHE A 947 15.83 -27.87 -17.32
CA PHE A 947 16.52 -29.05 -16.81
C PHE A 947 15.59 -29.87 -15.92
N GLY A 948 14.81 -29.20 -15.05
CA GLY A 948 13.81 -29.85 -14.22
C GLY A 948 12.85 -30.72 -15.03
N ILE A 949 12.23 -30.16 -16.07
CA ILE A 949 11.26 -30.90 -16.91
C ILE A 949 11.94 -32.03 -17.69
N GLY A 950 13.06 -31.76 -18.37
CA GLY A 950 13.75 -32.76 -19.20
C GLY A 950 14.42 -33.87 -18.41
N SER A 951 14.81 -33.63 -17.15
CA SER A 951 15.55 -34.58 -16.32
C SER A 951 14.79 -35.88 -16.02
N ILE A 952 13.46 -35.85 -15.96
CA ILE A 952 12.63 -37.03 -15.67
C ILE A 952 12.69 -38.03 -16.84
N LEU A 953 12.67 -37.55 -18.07
CA LEU A 953 12.82 -38.36 -19.29
C LEU A 953 14.23 -38.95 -19.41
N ILE A 954 15.26 -38.15 -19.09
CA ILE A 954 16.66 -38.60 -19.08
C ILE A 954 16.85 -39.69 -18.02
N LEU A 955 16.26 -39.51 -16.83
CA LEU A 955 16.28 -40.50 -15.76
C LEU A 955 15.58 -41.80 -16.17
N SER A 956 14.44 -41.69 -16.87
CA SER A 956 13.72 -42.85 -17.42
C SER A 956 14.56 -43.62 -18.45
N ALA A 957 15.32 -42.92 -19.30
CA ALA A 957 16.24 -43.56 -20.25
C ALA A 957 17.35 -44.37 -19.54
N ILE A 958 17.95 -43.81 -18.49
CA ILE A 958 18.97 -44.50 -17.68
C ILE A 958 18.38 -45.75 -17.02
N LEU A 959 17.19 -45.62 -16.44
CA LEU A 959 16.46 -46.71 -15.80
C LEU A 959 16.14 -47.84 -16.78
N MET A 960 15.66 -47.53 -17.98
CA MET A 960 15.35 -48.54 -19.01
C MET A 960 16.62 -49.26 -19.47
N TRP A 961 17.68 -48.50 -19.80
CA TRP A 961 18.93 -49.06 -20.31
C TRP A 961 19.64 -49.96 -19.30
N TRP A 962 19.85 -49.46 -18.07
CA TRP A 962 20.54 -50.23 -17.03
C TRP A 962 19.66 -51.31 -16.42
N GLY A 963 18.35 -51.07 -16.31
CA GLY A 963 17.38 -52.01 -15.76
C GLY A 963 17.27 -53.29 -16.58
N VAL A 964 17.21 -53.20 -17.91
CA VAL A 964 17.15 -54.39 -18.77
C VAL A 964 18.45 -55.19 -18.73
N GLU A 965 19.62 -54.55 -18.62
CA GLU A 965 20.88 -55.29 -18.50
C GLU A 965 20.96 -56.09 -17.19
N LEU A 966 20.43 -55.54 -16.09
CA LEU A 966 20.31 -56.26 -14.82
C LEU A 966 19.27 -57.40 -14.88
N TYR A 967 18.19 -57.20 -15.63
CA TYR A 967 17.16 -58.22 -15.85
C TYR A 967 17.68 -59.39 -16.68
N LEU A 968 18.38 -59.11 -17.79
CA LEU A 968 18.98 -60.11 -18.66
C LEU A 968 20.11 -60.91 -18.01
N THR A 969 20.79 -60.31 -17.02
CA THR A 969 21.80 -61.01 -16.21
C THR A 969 21.20 -61.76 -15.02
N GLU A 970 19.85 -61.85 -14.95
CA GLU A 970 19.07 -62.52 -13.90
C GLU A 970 19.35 -62.00 -12.48
N ARG A 971 19.83 -60.75 -12.37
CA ARG A 971 20.17 -60.13 -11.07
C ARG A 971 18.97 -59.47 -10.41
N ILE A 972 17.88 -59.24 -11.16
CA ILE A 972 16.63 -58.65 -10.70
C ILE A 972 15.44 -59.38 -11.36
N SER A 973 14.32 -59.48 -10.65
CA SER A 973 13.05 -59.98 -11.18
C SER A 973 12.25 -58.87 -11.86
N LEU A 974 11.30 -59.25 -12.73
CA LEU A 974 10.42 -58.31 -13.43
C LEU A 974 9.67 -57.39 -12.45
N LYS A 975 9.12 -57.94 -11.36
CA LYS A 975 8.44 -57.17 -10.32
C LYS A 975 9.35 -56.12 -9.67
N ASN A 976 10.60 -56.50 -9.35
CA ASN A 976 11.55 -55.61 -8.69
C ASN A 976 12.06 -54.54 -9.65
N LEU A 977 12.22 -54.86 -10.95
CA LEU A 977 12.58 -53.90 -11.99
C LEU A 977 11.56 -52.75 -12.03
N TYR A 978 10.27 -53.07 -12.16
CA TYR A 978 9.21 -52.06 -12.25
C TYR A 978 8.95 -51.33 -10.94
N ALA A 979 8.92 -52.05 -9.81
CA ALA A 979 8.72 -51.40 -8.53
C ALA A 979 9.88 -50.44 -8.17
N THR A 980 11.13 -50.77 -8.53
CA THR A 980 12.26 -49.85 -8.41
C THR A 980 12.19 -48.71 -9.42
N PHE A 981 11.75 -48.96 -10.66
CA PHE A 981 11.54 -47.93 -11.69
C PHE A 981 10.55 -46.85 -11.20
N GLU A 982 9.36 -47.28 -10.75
CA GLU A 982 8.33 -46.38 -10.23
C GLU A 982 8.81 -45.64 -8.97
N ALA A 983 9.49 -46.33 -8.04
CA ALA A 983 10.03 -45.70 -6.85
C ALA A 983 11.03 -44.58 -7.20
N VAL A 984 11.92 -44.78 -8.16
CA VAL A 984 12.89 -43.74 -8.57
C VAL A 984 12.17 -42.53 -9.19
N LEU A 985 11.19 -42.74 -10.08
CA LEU A 985 10.45 -41.64 -10.71
C LEU A 985 9.61 -40.85 -9.69
N ILE A 986 8.88 -41.55 -8.82
CA ILE A 986 8.11 -40.94 -7.74
C ILE A 986 9.03 -40.16 -6.80
N GLY A 987 10.20 -40.73 -6.46
CA GLY A 987 11.22 -40.06 -5.66
C GLY A 987 11.73 -38.78 -6.32
N ALA A 988 12.07 -38.81 -7.61
CA ALA A 988 12.54 -37.63 -8.34
C ALA A 988 11.49 -36.50 -8.38
N ILE A 989 10.21 -36.83 -8.61
CA ILE A 989 9.10 -35.86 -8.60
C ILE A 989 8.89 -35.29 -7.19
N ALA A 990 8.91 -36.15 -6.16
CA ALA A 990 8.75 -35.74 -4.76
C ALA A 990 9.87 -34.80 -4.30
N ALA A 991 11.10 -35.09 -4.74
CA ALA A 991 12.27 -34.27 -4.43
C ALA A 991 12.12 -32.84 -5.00
N SER A 992 11.65 -32.70 -6.25
CA SER A 992 11.39 -31.39 -6.87
C SER A 992 10.32 -30.58 -6.12
N ARG A 993 9.26 -31.23 -5.61
CA ARG A 993 8.18 -30.55 -4.87
C ARG A 993 8.62 -29.96 -3.53
N LEU A 994 9.65 -30.51 -2.88
CA LEU A 994 10.18 -29.98 -1.62
C LEU A 994 10.72 -28.54 -1.79
N PHE A 995 11.29 -28.23 -2.96
CA PHE A 995 11.87 -26.90 -3.22
C PHE A 995 10.83 -25.82 -3.45
N THR A 996 9.65 -26.17 -3.97
CA THR A 996 8.55 -25.22 -4.22
C THR A 996 8.08 -24.48 -2.95
N TYR A 997 8.24 -25.10 -1.78
CA TYR A 997 7.77 -24.59 -0.49
C TYR A 997 8.85 -23.89 0.34
N ILE A 998 10.08 -23.77 -0.16
CA ILE A 998 11.17 -23.07 0.54
C ILE A 998 10.85 -21.59 0.79
N PRO A 999 10.27 -20.82 -0.15
CA PRO A 999 9.90 -19.42 0.09
C PRO A 999 8.91 -19.26 1.25
N ASP A 1000 7.95 -20.18 1.39
CA ASP A 1000 6.99 -20.16 2.51
C ASP A 1000 7.67 -20.38 3.87
N MET A 1001 8.64 -21.29 3.92
CA MET A 1001 9.45 -21.51 5.12
C MET A 1001 10.27 -20.27 5.48
N ALA A 1002 10.83 -19.59 4.48
CA ALA A 1002 11.56 -18.33 4.70
C ALA A 1002 10.63 -17.24 5.25
N ARG A 1003 9.41 -17.10 4.73
CA ARG A 1003 8.39 -16.17 5.24
C ARG A 1003 7.97 -16.49 6.68
N MET A 1004 7.78 -17.77 7.01
CA MET A 1004 7.46 -18.18 8.38
C MET A 1004 8.57 -17.82 9.38
N ILE A 1005 9.83 -18.09 9.04
CA ILE A 1005 10.97 -17.73 9.91
C ILE A 1005 11.04 -16.21 10.10
N GLN A 1006 10.80 -15.44 9.04
CA GLN A 1006 10.81 -13.97 9.10
C GLN A 1006 9.66 -13.43 9.94
N GLY A 1007 8.43 -13.90 9.73
CA GLY A 1007 7.28 -13.47 10.52
C GLY A 1007 7.38 -13.84 11.98
N PHE A 1008 7.85 -15.06 12.28
CA PHE A 1008 8.12 -15.45 13.66
C PHE A 1008 9.22 -14.60 14.31
N ARG A 1009 10.29 -14.27 13.56
CA ARG A 1009 11.37 -13.39 14.04
C ARG A 1009 10.87 -11.97 14.29
N ALA A 1010 10.02 -11.40 13.43
CA ALA A 1010 9.45 -10.08 13.60
C ALA A 1010 8.63 -9.99 14.91
N ILE A 1011 7.78 -10.99 15.16
CA ILE A 1011 6.99 -11.07 16.39
C ILE A 1011 7.88 -11.23 17.63
N CYS A 1012 8.89 -12.09 17.58
CA CYS A 1012 9.86 -12.21 18.68
C CYS A 1012 10.63 -10.91 18.92
N ASN A 1013 10.97 -10.16 17.88
CA ASN A 1013 11.63 -8.86 18.02
C ASN A 1013 10.72 -7.84 18.71
N TRP A 1014 9.41 -7.83 18.41
CA TRP A 1014 8.44 -7.01 19.13
C TRP A 1014 8.30 -7.44 20.59
N GLU A 1015 8.34 -8.74 20.88
CA GLU A 1015 8.27 -9.29 22.25
C GLU A 1015 9.54 -9.00 23.08
N ASP A 1016 10.72 -9.08 22.45
CA ASP A 1016 12.01 -8.86 23.10
C ASP A 1016 12.36 -7.37 23.24
N ARG A 1017 11.71 -6.48 22.47
CA ARG A 1017 11.91 -5.04 22.57
C ARG A 1017 11.44 -4.56 23.93
N LYS A 1018 12.39 -4.14 24.77
CA LYS A 1018 12.11 -3.46 26.03
C LYS A 1018 11.77 -1.99 25.74
N PRO A 1019 10.65 -1.46 26.27
CA PRO A 1019 10.31 -0.05 26.11
C PRO A 1019 11.35 0.83 26.81
N GLU A 1020 11.64 2.00 26.25
CA GLU A 1020 12.56 2.98 26.86
C GLU A 1020 11.98 3.54 28.16
N ILE A 1021 10.67 3.79 28.14
CA ILE A 1021 9.89 4.20 29.31
C ILE A 1021 9.32 2.93 29.94
N ALA A 1022 10.19 2.11 30.51
CA ALA A 1022 9.78 0.87 31.15
C ALA A 1022 9.02 1.14 32.46
N SER A 1023 7.90 0.43 32.67
CA SER A 1023 7.28 0.30 33.99
C SER A 1023 8.34 -0.25 34.94
N LEU A 1024 8.69 0.48 35.99
CA LEU A 1024 9.43 -0.08 37.11
C LEU A 1024 8.67 -1.34 37.55
N ASP A 1025 9.36 -2.49 37.61
CA ASP A 1025 8.79 -3.69 38.21
C ASP A 1025 8.21 -3.31 39.58
N ALA A 1026 7.00 -3.79 39.89
CA ALA A 1026 6.19 -3.41 41.06
C ALA A 1026 6.79 -3.85 42.43
N ILE A 1027 8.11 -3.82 42.55
CA ILE A 1027 8.84 -4.20 43.74
C ILE A 1027 9.10 -2.94 44.57
N LYS A 1028 8.22 -2.72 45.55
CA LYS A 1028 8.41 -1.91 46.76
C LYS A 1028 8.55 -0.38 46.60
N ALA A 1029 7.84 0.25 45.65
CA ALA A 1029 7.58 1.70 45.78
C ALA A 1029 6.35 1.90 46.70
N PRO A 1030 6.42 2.73 47.76
CA PRO A 1030 5.24 3.06 48.57
C PRO A 1030 4.23 3.87 47.75
N SER A 1031 3.00 3.35 47.67
CA SER A 1031 1.89 3.95 46.92
C SER A 1031 1.59 5.39 47.37
N LEU A 1032 1.19 6.24 46.42
CA LEU A 1032 0.71 7.60 46.64
C LEU A 1032 -0.70 7.56 47.24
N GLU A 1033 -0.82 7.52 48.57
CA GLU A 1033 -2.13 7.44 49.24
C GLU A 1033 -3.03 8.66 48.99
N LYS A 1034 -2.44 9.86 48.75
CA LYS A 1034 -3.17 11.10 48.38
C LYS A 1034 -2.31 12.01 47.49
N VAL A 1035 -2.75 12.24 46.25
CA VAL A 1035 -2.13 13.17 45.29
C VAL A 1035 -2.86 14.51 45.34
N ARG A 1036 -2.12 15.59 45.69
CA ARG A 1036 -2.63 16.97 45.64
C ARG A 1036 -2.63 17.50 44.21
N GLY A 1037 -1.65 17.08 43.40
CA GLY A 1037 -1.59 17.40 41.98
C GLY A 1037 -0.72 18.62 41.66
N GLU A 1038 0.32 18.90 42.44
CA GLU A 1038 1.34 19.89 42.12
C GLU A 1038 2.41 19.29 41.20
N ILE A 1039 2.71 19.94 40.07
CA ILE A 1039 3.71 19.47 39.10
C ILE A 1039 4.84 20.49 38.99
N ASN A 1040 6.09 20.05 39.13
CA ASN A 1040 7.26 20.93 39.04
C ASN A 1040 8.27 20.41 38.02
N PHE A 1041 8.62 21.27 37.06
CA PHE A 1041 9.64 21.08 36.04
C PHE A 1041 10.93 21.78 36.45
N THR A 1042 12.04 21.05 36.47
CA THR A 1042 13.37 21.60 36.79
C THR A 1042 14.33 21.39 35.62
N SER A 1043 14.64 22.46 34.91
CA SER A 1043 15.56 22.54 33.76
C SER A 1043 15.29 21.47 32.69
N CYS A 1044 14.03 21.28 32.33
CA CYS A 1044 13.61 20.23 31.42
C CYS A 1044 13.86 20.60 29.94
N THR A 1045 14.55 19.74 29.21
CA THR A 1045 14.73 19.86 27.75
C THR A 1045 14.18 18.60 27.08
N LEU A 1046 13.32 18.79 26.07
CA LEU A 1046 12.76 17.69 25.27
C LEU A 1046 13.13 17.86 23.80
N GLN A 1047 13.71 16.81 23.23
CA GLN A 1047 14.01 16.67 21.83
C GLN A 1047 13.43 15.37 21.30
N TYR A 1048 12.54 15.47 20.31
CA TYR A 1048 12.02 14.30 19.61
C TYR A 1048 13.10 13.70 18.71
N ALA A 1049 13.22 12.37 18.68
CA ALA A 1049 14.19 11.68 17.82
C ALA A 1049 14.01 12.00 16.32
N SER A 1050 12.77 12.31 15.91
CA SER A 1050 12.44 12.68 14.53
C SER A 1050 12.84 14.10 14.14
N ARG A 1051 13.30 14.94 15.09
CA ARG A 1051 13.60 16.36 14.84
C ARG A 1051 14.99 16.77 15.34
N PRO A 1052 15.75 17.56 14.55
CA PRO A 1052 17.09 18.00 14.94
C PRO A 1052 17.10 19.13 15.99
N LYS A 1053 16.01 19.89 16.14
CA LYS A 1053 15.89 20.95 17.15
C LYS A 1053 15.06 20.48 18.36
N PRO A 1054 15.43 20.89 19.60
CA PRO A 1054 14.62 20.62 20.78
C PRO A 1054 13.26 21.32 20.65
N ALA A 1055 12.20 20.65 21.10
CA ALA A 1055 10.85 21.20 21.12
C ALA A 1055 10.58 22.02 22.39
N ILE A 1056 11.28 21.71 23.48
CA ILE A 1056 11.29 22.45 24.74
C ILE A 1056 12.75 22.57 25.19
N GLU A 1057 13.17 23.75 25.64
CA GLU A 1057 14.54 24.02 26.05
C GLU A 1057 14.59 24.65 27.45
N ASN A 1058 15.26 23.96 28.39
CA ASN A 1058 15.52 24.44 29.75
C ASN A 1058 14.28 24.99 30.50
N LEU A 1059 13.16 24.28 30.41
CA LEU A 1059 11.90 24.66 31.04
C LEU A 1059 11.95 24.52 32.56
N ASN A 1060 11.64 25.62 33.25
CA ASN A 1060 11.45 25.67 34.70
C ASN A 1060 10.05 26.20 34.98
N LEU A 1061 9.19 25.37 35.56
CA LEU A 1061 7.77 25.68 35.72
C LEU A 1061 7.17 24.96 36.93
N VAL A 1062 6.38 25.68 37.73
CA VAL A 1062 5.57 25.11 38.82
C VAL A 1062 4.08 25.27 38.49
N ILE A 1063 3.35 24.16 38.47
CA ILE A 1063 1.91 24.09 38.30
C ILE A 1063 1.29 23.80 39.68
N PRO A 1064 0.64 24.78 40.32
CA PRO A 1064 0.11 24.61 41.67
C PRO A 1064 -1.12 23.70 41.69
N ALA A 1065 -1.26 22.93 42.78
CA ALA A 1065 -2.37 22.01 42.98
C ALA A 1065 -3.74 22.72 43.00
N GLY A 1066 -4.73 22.14 42.32
CA GLY A 1066 -6.13 22.59 42.31
C GLY A 1066 -6.42 23.86 41.49
N LYS A 1067 -5.41 24.42 40.81
CA LYS A 1067 -5.56 25.60 39.94
C LYS A 1067 -5.70 25.22 38.47
N SER A 1068 -6.26 26.13 37.69
CA SER A 1068 -6.36 26.04 36.23
C SER A 1068 -5.18 26.78 35.56
N VAL A 1069 -4.29 26.04 34.91
CA VAL A 1069 -3.14 26.56 34.17
C VAL A 1069 -3.35 26.37 32.66
N ALA A 1070 -3.08 27.42 31.89
CA ALA A 1070 -3.25 27.42 30.44
C ALA A 1070 -1.93 27.68 29.72
N PHE A 1071 -1.72 27.03 28.57
CA PHE A 1071 -0.61 27.29 27.66
C PHE A 1071 -1.12 27.84 26.33
N CYS A 1072 -0.59 28.97 25.91
CA CYS A 1072 -0.88 29.60 24.61
C CYS A 1072 0.41 29.99 23.88
N GLY A 1073 0.34 30.24 22.57
CA GLY A 1073 1.51 30.55 21.75
C GLY A 1073 1.36 30.07 20.31
N PRO A 1074 2.30 30.40 19.41
CA PRO A 1074 2.25 30.01 18.01
C PRO A 1074 2.27 28.48 17.83
N SER A 1075 1.78 27.99 16.68
CA SER A 1075 1.88 26.58 16.33
C SER A 1075 3.35 26.15 16.25
N GLY A 1076 3.67 24.98 16.82
CA GLY A 1076 5.06 24.51 16.93
C GLY A 1076 5.87 25.11 18.08
N GLY A 1077 5.32 26.01 18.90
CA GLY A 1077 6.03 26.64 20.04
C GLY A 1077 6.38 25.71 21.21
N GLY A 1078 5.87 24.47 21.25
CA GLY A 1078 6.19 23.47 22.29
C GLY A 1078 5.05 23.09 23.24
N LYS A 1079 3.87 23.74 23.15
CA LYS A 1079 2.71 23.53 24.04
C LYS A 1079 2.34 22.05 24.26
N SER A 1080 2.05 21.32 23.19
CA SER A 1080 1.63 19.91 23.28
C SER A 1080 2.75 18.99 23.79
N SER A 1081 4.02 19.40 23.63
CA SER A 1081 5.17 18.69 24.20
C SER A 1081 5.16 18.72 25.72
N ILE A 1082 4.64 19.79 26.34
CA ILE A 1082 4.49 19.88 27.79
C ILE A 1082 3.47 18.85 28.28
N ILE A 1083 2.28 18.78 27.67
CA ILE A 1083 1.28 17.75 27.99
C ILE A 1083 1.83 16.34 27.77
N SER A 1084 2.64 16.16 26.73
CA SER A 1084 3.25 14.85 26.42
C SER A 1084 4.27 14.42 27.48
N MET A 1085 5.05 15.35 28.03
CA MET A 1085 5.93 15.08 29.18
C MET A 1085 5.14 14.81 30.46
N ILE A 1086 4.07 15.56 30.73
CA ILE A 1086 3.22 15.33 31.92
C ILE A 1086 2.52 13.98 31.83
N SER A 1087 2.04 13.57 30.65
CA SER A 1087 1.43 12.25 30.43
C SER A 1087 2.46 11.11 30.47
N ARG A 1088 3.74 11.45 30.63
CA ARG A 1088 4.90 10.55 30.56
C ARG A 1088 4.84 9.70 29.28
N PHE A 1089 4.52 10.37 28.18
CA PHE A 1089 4.65 9.83 26.82
C PHE A 1089 6.10 9.93 26.34
N TYR A 1090 6.81 10.95 26.83
CA TYR A 1090 8.25 11.12 26.69
C TYR A 1090 8.80 11.57 28.05
N ASP A 1091 9.94 11.01 28.44
CA ASP A 1091 10.75 11.58 29.51
C ASP A 1091 11.63 12.71 28.92
N PRO A 1092 11.91 13.79 29.67
CA PRO A 1092 12.79 14.84 29.20
C PRO A 1092 14.23 14.32 29.05
N ASN A 1093 14.94 14.72 27.99
CA ASN A 1093 16.33 14.31 27.75
C ASN A 1093 17.28 14.84 28.83
N LEU A 1094 17.02 16.06 29.32
CA LEU A 1094 17.72 16.70 30.43
C LEU A 1094 16.70 17.27 31.42
N GLY A 1095 17.04 17.30 32.71
CA GLY A 1095 16.15 17.78 33.78
C GLY A 1095 15.23 16.70 34.36
N THR A 1096 14.38 17.10 35.30
CA THR A 1096 13.47 16.22 36.06
C THR A 1096 12.10 16.85 36.23
N ILE A 1097 11.06 16.02 36.25
CA ILE A 1097 9.67 16.42 36.51
C ILE A 1097 9.24 15.73 37.79
N SER A 1098 8.63 16.47 38.71
CA SER A 1098 8.14 15.92 39.97
C SER A 1098 6.65 16.17 40.17
N LEU A 1099 5.96 15.18 40.74
CA LEU A 1099 4.59 15.24 41.21
C LEU A 1099 4.59 15.25 42.75
N ASP A 1100 4.05 16.31 43.35
CA ASP A 1100 4.04 16.52 44.81
C ASP A 1100 5.42 16.31 45.47
N GLY A 1101 6.50 16.70 44.76
CA GLY A 1101 7.89 16.58 45.20
C GLY A 1101 8.59 15.24 44.93
N ARG A 1102 7.90 14.24 44.36
CA ARG A 1102 8.53 12.98 43.89
C ARG A 1102 8.76 12.99 42.40
N ASP A 1103 9.94 12.58 41.94
CA ASP A 1103 10.23 12.41 40.51
C ASP A 1103 9.25 11.40 39.88
N ILE A 1104 8.61 11.79 38.78
CA ILE A 1104 7.65 10.95 38.05
C ILE A 1104 8.27 9.63 37.58
N ARG A 1105 9.60 9.59 37.38
CA ARG A 1105 10.34 8.39 36.99
C ARG A 1105 10.38 7.33 38.08
N SER A 1106 10.26 7.75 39.35
CA SER A 1106 10.25 6.86 40.51
C SER A 1106 8.89 6.25 40.82
N ILE A 1107 7.82 6.74 40.18
CA ILE A 1107 6.44 6.28 40.38
C ILE A 1107 6.12 5.21 39.32
N PRO A 1108 5.47 4.09 39.69
CA PRO A 1108 4.94 3.13 38.72
C PRO A 1108 4.01 3.82 37.72
N LEU A 1109 4.20 3.54 36.43
CA LEU A 1109 3.53 4.26 35.35
C LEU A 1109 2.00 4.15 35.41
N GLU A 1110 1.49 2.96 35.74
CA GLU A 1110 0.05 2.69 35.87
C GLU A 1110 -0.58 3.49 37.02
N GLU A 1111 0.10 3.54 38.17
CA GLU A 1111 -0.31 4.35 39.32
C GLU A 1111 -0.29 5.85 38.99
N TYR A 1112 0.81 6.34 38.40
CA TYR A 1112 0.94 7.74 37.98
C TYR A 1112 -0.19 8.16 37.03
N ARG A 1113 -0.46 7.35 35.99
CA ARG A 1113 -1.52 7.64 35.00
C ARG A 1113 -2.92 7.46 35.57
N SER A 1114 -3.12 6.73 36.67
CA SER A 1114 -4.43 6.63 37.32
C SER A 1114 -4.92 7.97 37.89
N HIS A 1115 -4.01 8.86 38.26
CA HIS A 1115 -4.32 10.21 38.77
C HIS A 1115 -4.47 11.28 37.68
N ILE A 1116 -4.25 10.91 36.41
CA ILE A 1116 -4.27 11.80 35.25
C ILE A 1116 -5.38 11.36 34.29
N SER A 1117 -6.11 12.30 33.71
CA SER A 1117 -6.94 12.00 32.54
C SER A 1117 -6.71 13.01 31.42
N LEU A 1118 -6.57 12.50 30.21
CA LEU A 1118 -6.34 13.28 29.00
C LEU A 1118 -7.63 13.33 28.18
N VAL A 1119 -8.09 14.55 27.89
CA VAL A 1119 -9.09 14.83 26.86
C VAL A 1119 -8.33 15.35 25.64
N ALA A 1120 -8.13 14.46 24.67
CA ALA A 1120 -7.42 14.76 23.44
C ALA A 1120 -8.28 15.57 22.45
N GLN A 1121 -7.62 16.19 21.47
CA GLN A 1121 -8.25 16.88 20.34
C GLN A 1121 -9.16 15.95 19.54
N ASP A 1122 -8.68 14.72 19.25
CA ASP A 1122 -9.44 13.71 18.53
C ASP A 1122 -10.25 12.82 19.48
N ALA A 1123 -11.58 12.93 19.43
CA ALA A 1123 -12.49 12.09 20.22
C ALA A 1123 -12.60 10.67 19.66
N VAL A 1124 -11.79 9.76 20.21
CA VAL A 1124 -11.78 8.34 19.81
C VAL A 1124 -12.78 7.51 20.60
N LEU A 1125 -13.66 6.83 19.86
CA LEU A 1125 -14.59 5.81 20.34
C LEU A 1125 -14.29 4.47 19.64
N TYR A 1126 -14.29 3.39 20.40
CA TYR A 1126 -14.06 2.03 19.92
C TYR A 1126 -15.40 1.36 19.54
N GLU A 1127 -15.38 0.43 18.60
CA GLU A 1127 -16.56 -0.36 18.26
C GLU A 1127 -17.08 -1.13 19.48
N GLY A 1128 -18.35 -0.95 19.86
CA GLY A 1128 -18.92 -1.50 21.11
C GLY A 1128 -20.19 -0.76 21.54
N THR A 1129 -20.48 -0.71 22.84
CA THR A 1129 -21.59 0.10 23.40
C THR A 1129 -21.10 1.43 23.98
N PHE A 1130 -22.00 2.38 24.26
CA PHE A 1130 -21.64 3.59 25.02
C PHE A 1130 -21.05 3.23 26.39
N ARG A 1131 -21.64 2.26 27.08
CA ARG A 1131 -21.15 1.73 28.36
C ARG A 1131 -19.68 1.32 28.26
N GLU A 1132 -19.34 0.48 27.30
CA GLU A 1132 -17.96 0.00 27.09
C GLU A 1132 -16.99 1.15 26.77
N ASN A 1133 -17.43 2.14 26.00
CA ASN A 1133 -16.62 3.29 25.64
C ASN A 1133 -16.38 4.26 26.80
N ILE A 1134 -17.32 4.34 27.74
CA ILE A 1134 -17.22 5.19 28.92
C ILE A 1134 -16.36 4.52 30.00
N THR A 1135 -16.52 3.21 30.22
CA THR A 1135 -15.80 2.48 31.28
C THR A 1135 -14.42 1.96 30.85
N LEU A 1136 -14.17 1.73 29.56
CA LEU A 1136 -12.93 1.18 29.00
C LEU A 1136 -12.36 -0.03 29.77
N GLY A 1137 -13.23 -0.90 30.28
CA GLY A 1137 -12.84 -2.11 30.99
C GLY A 1137 -12.79 -2.02 32.52
N GLN A 1138 -13.14 -0.87 33.11
CA GLN A 1138 -13.37 -0.78 34.56
C GLN A 1138 -14.66 -1.52 34.94
N THR A 1139 -14.54 -2.60 35.72
CA THR A 1139 -15.66 -3.47 36.11
C THR A 1139 -16.30 -3.12 37.45
N SER A 1140 -15.64 -2.27 38.26
CA SER A 1140 -16.08 -1.93 39.62
C SER A 1140 -17.04 -0.74 39.69
N ILE A 1141 -17.55 -0.27 38.55
CA ILE A 1141 -18.28 0.99 38.44
C ILE A 1141 -19.79 0.75 38.43
N SER A 1142 -20.50 1.46 39.30
CA SER A 1142 -21.96 1.41 39.38
C SER A 1142 -22.64 2.20 38.25
N GLN A 1143 -23.86 1.81 37.89
CA GLN A 1143 -24.66 2.56 36.90
C GLN A 1143 -24.83 4.04 37.30
N ASP A 1144 -25.00 4.32 38.59
CA ASP A 1144 -25.16 5.68 39.12
C ASP A 1144 -23.91 6.55 38.92
N GLU A 1145 -22.71 5.96 38.93
CA GLU A 1145 -21.46 6.68 38.64
C GLU A 1145 -21.35 7.03 37.16
N ILE A 1146 -21.72 6.10 36.27
CA ILE A 1146 -21.76 6.33 34.82
C ILE A 1146 -22.75 7.46 34.51
N GLU A 1147 -23.94 7.42 35.10
CA GLU A 1147 -24.96 8.45 34.88
C GLU A 1147 -24.56 9.81 35.43
N ARG A 1148 -23.90 9.85 36.60
CA ARG A 1148 -23.33 11.09 37.16
C ARG A 1148 -22.28 11.68 36.21
N ALA A 1149 -21.30 10.89 35.78
CA ALA A 1149 -20.28 11.35 34.85
C ALA A 1149 -20.87 11.85 33.51
N CYS A 1150 -21.90 11.17 32.99
CA CYS A 1150 -22.59 11.60 31.76
C CYS A 1150 -23.45 12.84 31.95
N ARG A 1151 -23.99 13.07 33.15
CA ARG A 1151 -24.74 14.30 33.48
C ARG A 1151 -23.79 15.48 33.55
N ASP A 1152 -22.66 15.33 34.25
CA ASP A 1152 -21.63 16.36 34.39
C ASP A 1152 -21.00 16.72 33.03
N ALA A 1153 -20.92 15.73 32.12
CA ALA A 1153 -20.49 15.93 30.75
C ALA A 1153 -21.59 16.41 29.77
N ASN A 1154 -22.82 16.69 30.23
CA ASN A 1154 -23.95 17.12 29.39
C ASN A 1154 -24.29 16.16 28.22
N ILE A 1155 -24.15 14.84 28.40
CA ILE A 1155 -24.45 13.84 27.37
C ILE A 1155 -25.55 12.84 27.78
N LEU A 1156 -25.94 12.81 29.04
CA LEU A 1156 -26.93 11.84 29.57
C LEU A 1156 -28.27 11.87 28.82
N SER A 1157 -28.82 13.06 28.54
CA SER A 1157 -30.10 13.21 27.83
C SER A 1157 -30.06 12.63 26.42
N PHE A 1158 -28.93 12.79 25.72
CA PHE A 1158 -28.71 12.19 24.41
C PHE A 1158 -28.67 10.67 24.51
N ILE A 1159 -27.89 10.11 25.43
CA ILE A 1159 -27.79 8.64 25.60
C ILE A 1159 -29.17 8.06 25.95
N GLN A 1160 -29.92 8.69 26.85
CA GLN A 1160 -31.27 8.27 27.23
C GLN A 1160 -32.30 8.39 26.10
N SER A 1161 -32.08 9.28 25.13
CA SER A 1161 -32.95 9.40 23.95
C SER A 1161 -32.81 8.24 22.95
N LEU A 1162 -31.74 7.44 23.07
CA LEU A 1162 -31.48 6.32 22.18
C LEU A 1162 -32.30 5.08 22.59
N PRO A 1163 -32.72 4.22 21.63
CA PRO A 1163 -33.58 3.07 21.91
C PRO A 1163 -33.06 2.08 22.97
N GLN A 1164 -31.74 1.94 23.09
CA GLN A 1164 -31.08 1.02 24.04
C GLN A 1164 -30.27 1.75 25.11
N GLY A 1165 -30.42 3.07 25.25
CA GLY A 1165 -29.68 3.85 26.24
C GLY A 1165 -28.16 3.64 26.13
N PHE A 1166 -27.53 3.27 27.25
CA PHE A 1166 -26.09 2.98 27.36
C PHE A 1166 -25.62 1.75 26.59
N ASP A 1167 -26.51 0.82 26.28
CA ASP A 1167 -26.17 -0.40 25.55
C ASP A 1167 -26.33 -0.23 24.03
N SER A 1168 -26.70 0.98 23.58
CA SER A 1168 -26.75 1.32 22.16
C SER A 1168 -25.36 1.18 21.51
N PRO A 1169 -25.27 0.63 20.28
CA PRO A 1169 -24.01 0.41 19.59
C PRO A 1169 -23.39 1.72 19.08
N VAL A 1170 -22.06 1.81 19.21
CA VAL A 1170 -21.19 2.92 18.80
C VAL A 1170 -20.07 2.35 17.95
N GLY A 1171 -19.68 3.06 16.90
CA GLY A 1171 -18.62 2.66 15.96
C GLY A 1171 -19.13 2.58 14.52
N PHE A 1172 -18.50 1.75 13.70
CA PHE A 1172 -18.72 1.71 12.24
C PHE A 1172 -20.17 1.36 11.84
N LYS A 1173 -20.85 0.52 12.63
CA LYS A 1173 -22.27 0.15 12.44
C LYS A 1173 -23.24 0.96 13.32
N GLY A 1174 -22.74 1.89 14.12
CA GLY A 1174 -23.51 2.68 15.10
C GLY A 1174 -24.07 3.99 14.54
N SER A 1175 -24.87 4.70 15.35
CA SER A 1175 -25.47 5.99 14.96
C SER A 1175 -24.40 7.05 14.68
N GLN A 1176 -24.55 7.83 13.59
CA GLN A 1176 -23.68 8.98 13.31
C GLN A 1176 -23.81 10.03 14.43
N MET A 1177 -22.68 10.38 15.05
CA MET A 1177 -22.60 11.35 16.15
C MET A 1177 -21.91 12.63 15.68
N SER A 1178 -22.33 13.77 16.23
CA SER A 1178 -21.61 15.04 16.00
C SER A 1178 -20.24 15.03 16.67
N GLY A 1179 -19.32 15.89 16.22
CA GLY A 1179 -18.02 16.07 16.87
C GLY A 1179 -18.16 16.41 18.36
N GLY A 1180 -19.09 17.31 18.69
CA GLY A 1180 -19.32 17.75 20.07
C GLY A 1180 -19.86 16.64 20.96
N GLN A 1181 -20.74 15.78 20.44
CA GLN A 1181 -21.25 14.62 21.20
C GLN A 1181 -20.13 13.62 21.51
N ARG A 1182 -19.25 13.33 20.55
CA ARG A 1182 -18.09 12.45 20.77
C ARG A 1182 -17.15 13.01 21.82
N GLN A 1183 -16.87 14.32 21.77
CA GLN A 1183 -16.03 14.99 22.76
C GLN A 1183 -16.62 14.86 24.18
N ARG A 1184 -17.94 15.07 24.35
CA ARG A 1184 -18.61 14.91 25.64
C ARG A 1184 -18.53 13.49 26.21
N ILE A 1185 -18.51 12.47 25.36
CA ILE A 1185 -18.28 11.09 25.82
C ILE A 1185 -16.86 10.90 26.34
N CYS A 1186 -15.86 11.47 25.65
CA CYS A 1186 -14.48 11.48 26.13
C CYS A 1186 -14.33 12.25 27.45
N ILE A 1187 -15.09 13.33 27.64
CA ILE A 1187 -15.16 14.06 28.92
C ILE A 1187 -15.80 13.17 30.00
N ALA A 1188 -16.93 12.52 29.72
CA ALA A 1188 -17.57 11.59 30.67
C ALA A 1188 -16.61 10.45 31.08
N ARG A 1189 -15.85 9.90 30.12
CA ARG A 1189 -14.79 8.89 30.36
C ARG A 1189 -13.69 9.43 31.29
N ALA A 1190 -13.22 10.66 31.07
CA ALA A 1190 -12.22 11.29 31.93
C ALA A 1190 -12.77 11.55 33.35
N LEU A 1191 -14.02 12.01 33.46
CA LEU A 1191 -14.68 12.30 34.73
C LEU A 1191 -14.91 11.04 35.58
N LEU A 1192 -15.28 9.94 34.93
CA LEU A 1192 -15.56 8.67 35.61
C LEU A 1192 -14.35 8.16 36.40
N ARG A 1193 -13.13 8.42 35.91
CA ARG A 1193 -11.88 8.06 36.58
C ARG A 1193 -11.58 8.88 37.83
N ASN A 1194 -12.26 10.02 37.99
CA ASN A 1194 -12.04 10.99 39.05
C ASN A 1194 -10.56 11.38 39.26
N PRO A 1195 -9.88 11.92 38.24
CA PRO A 1195 -8.46 12.25 38.30
C PRO A 1195 -8.17 13.47 39.21
N SER A 1196 -6.97 13.51 39.79
CA SER A 1196 -6.45 14.70 40.49
C SER A 1196 -5.96 15.77 39.49
N ILE A 1197 -5.48 15.34 38.32
CA ILE A 1197 -4.96 16.19 37.25
C ILE A 1197 -5.74 15.95 35.95
N LEU A 1198 -6.33 17.01 35.40
CA LEU A 1198 -7.07 16.98 34.14
C LEU A 1198 -6.26 17.69 33.05
N LEU A 1199 -5.99 16.98 31.94
CA LEU A 1199 -5.27 17.51 30.78
C LEU A 1199 -6.23 17.72 29.62
N LEU A 1200 -6.31 18.95 29.11
CA LEU A 1200 -7.18 19.35 28.01
C LEU A 1200 -6.32 19.82 26.83
N ASP A 1201 -6.19 18.97 25.81
CA ASP A 1201 -5.40 19.27 24.61
C ASP A 1201 -6.34 19.67 23.46
N GLU A 1202 -6.54 20.98 23.27
CA GLU A 1202 -7.36 21.55 22.18
C GLU A 1202 -8.77 20.96 22.04
N ALA A 1203 -9.43 20.63 23.15
CA ALA A 1203 -10.71 19.92 23.18
C ALA A 1203 -11.89 20.59 22.43
N THR A 1204 -11.76 21.84 21.96
CA THR A 1204 -12.80 22.60 21.26
C THR A 1204 -12.44 22.99 19.82
N SER A 1205 -11.26 22.62 19.30
CA SER A 1205 -10.73 23.22 18.07
C SER A 1205 -11.47 22.85 16.77
N ALA A 1206 -12.26 21.77 16.76
CA ALA A 1206 -12.94 21.23 15.58
C ALA A 1206 -14.49 21.29 15.65
N LEU A 1207 -15.05 22.16 16.50
CA LEU A 1207 -16.50 22.22 16.77
C LEU A 1207 -17.17 23.43 16.14
N ASP A 1208 -18.45 23.26 15.76
CA ASP A 1208 -19.36 24.36 15.46
C ASP A 1208 -19.72 25.14 16.74
N ALA A 1209 -20.09 26.42 16.59
CA ALA A 1209 -20.26 27.34 17.72
C ALA A 1209 -21.28 26.87 18.79
N GLU A 1210 -22.34 26.16 18.37
CA GLU A 1210 -23.36 25.63 19.29
C GLU A 1210 -22.81 24.41 20.07
N SER A 1211 -22.17 23.47 19.37
CA SER A 1211 -21.48 22.34 20.01
C SER A 1211 -20.33 22.79 20.92
N GLU A 1212 -19.58 23.82 20.54
CA GLU A 1212 -18.45 24.36 21.30
C GLU A 1212 -18.89 24.85 22.68
N ARG A 1213 -19.98 25.62 22.76
CA ARG A 1213 -20.50 26.14 24.04
C ARG A 1213 -20.86 25.02 25.01
N SER A 1214 -21.60 24.04 24.52
CA SER A 1214 -22.03 22.90 25.34
C SER A 1214 -20.87 21.98 25.79
N VAL A 1215 -19.80 21.88 25.01
CA VAL A 1215 -18.55 21.19 25.41
C VAL A 1215 -17.76 22.02 26.42
N GLN A 1216 -17.68 23.34 26.25
CA GLN A 1216 -17.01 24.24 27.19
C GLN A 1216 -17.67 24.19 28.59
N GLU A 1217 -19.00 24.19 28.65
CA GLU A 1217 -19.74 24.02 29.91
C GLU A 1217 -19.39 22.71 30.61
N ALA A 1218 -19.28 21.60 29.85
CA ALA A 1218 -18.86 20.31 30.39
C ALA A 1218 -17.41 20.33 30.92
N LEU A 1219 -16.49 21.02 30.21
CA LEU A 1219 -15.10 21.17 30.63
C LEU A 1219 -14.95 22.03 31.89
N GLU A 1220 -15.75 23.10 32.03
CA GLU A 1220 -15.76 23.94 33.23
C GLU A 1220 -16.24 23.14 34.46
N GLN A 1221 -17.29 22.33 34.31
CA GLN A 1221 -17.71 21.44 35.39
C GLN A 1221 -16.64 20.40 35.72
N ALA A 1222 -15.98 19.85 34.70
CA ALA A 1222 -14.93 18.86 34.90
C ALA A 1222 -13.69 19.42 35.61
N SER A 1223 -13.36 20.69 35.39
CA SER A 1223 -12.20 21.35 35.98
C SER A 1223 -12.34 21.63 37.49
N LYS A 1224 -13.58 21.64 38.03
CA LYS A 1224 -13.82 22.00 39.44
C LYS A 1224 -13.15 21.02 40.41
N GLY A 1225 -12.31 21.56 41.30
CA GLY A 1225 -11.64 20.81 42.35
C GLY A 1225 -10.45 19.97 41.89
N ARG A 1226 -9.92 20.20 40.68
CA ARG A 1226 -8.82 19.44 40.07
C ARG A 1226 -7.74 20.39 39.56
N THR A 1227 -6.47 19.96 39.56
CA THR A 1227 -5.43 20.66 38.81
C THR A 1227 -5.75 20.52 37.33
N THR A 1228 -6.04 21.62 36.64
CA THR A 1228 -6.44 21.57 35.22
C THR A 1228 -5.37 22.22 34.38
N ILE A 1229 -4.92 21.52 33.35
CA ILE A 1229 -3.93 22.03 32.39
C ILE A 1229 -4.59 22.05 31.02
N SER A 1230 -4.66 23.23 30.40
CA SER A 1230 -5.31 23.42 29.10
C SER A 1230 -4.35 23.99 28.07
N ILE A 1231 -4.40 23.47 26.84
CA ILE A 1231 -3.77 24.09 25.68
C ILE A 1231 -4.87 24.75 24.86
N ALA A 1232 -4.71 26.05 24.61
CA ALA A 1232 -5.62 26.79 23.76
C ALA A 1232 -5.02 27.11 22.41
N HIS A 1233 -5.79 26.78 21.38
CA HIS A 1233 -5.70 27.42 20.07
C HIS A 1233 -6.61 28.66 19.98
N ARG A 1234 -7.69 28.71 20.76
CA ARG A 1234 -8.61 29.86 20.86
C ARG A 1234 -8.44 30.52 22.22
N LEU A 1235 -8.00 31.78 22.25
CA LEU A 1235 -7.70 32.47 23.50
C LEU A 1235 -8.95 32.68 24.38
N SER A 1236 -10.15 32.65 23.81
CA SER A 1236 -11.42 32.71 24.54
C SER A 1236 -11.61 31.57 25.55
N THR A 1237 -11.05 30.39 25.31
CA THR A 1237 -11.24 29.23 26.18
C THR A 1237 -10.36 29.23 27.42
N ILE A 1238 -9.36 30.13 27.49
CA ILE A 1238 -8.38 30.21 28.60
C ILE A 1238 -8.46 31.52 29.38
N GLN A 1239 -9.41 32.41 29.07
CA GLN A 1239 -9.58 33.68 29.79
C GLN A 1239 -9.82 33.48 31.28
N ASN A 1240 -10.51 32.40 31.63
CA ASN A 1240 -10.86 32.04 33.00
C ASN A 1240 -9.78 31.22 33.72
N ALA A 1241 -8.61 30.99 33.11
CA ALA A 1241 -7.51 30.29 33.76
C ALA A 1241 -6.87 31.14 34.86
N ASP A 1242 -6.48 30.52 35.96
CA ASP A 1242 -5.79 31.19 37.07
C ASP A 1242 -4.42 31.71 36.63
N ILE A 1243 -3.71 30.94 35.79
CA ILE A 1243 -2.38 31.25 35.29
C ILE A 1243 -2.31 30.87 33.81
N ILE A 1244 -1.82 31.79 32.99
CA ILE A 1244 -1.59 31.58 31.57
C ILE A 1244 -0.08 31.72 31.30
N HIS A 1245 0.48 30.75 30.61
CA HIS A 1245 1.87 30.74 30.14
C HIS A 1245 1.94 30.88 28.62
N VAL A 1246 2.68 31.89 28.15
CA VAL A 1246 2.97 32.06 26.72
C VAL A 1246 4.22 31.28 26.36
N VAL A 1247 4.09 30.28 25.50
CA VAL A 1247 5.18 29.40 25.06
C VAL A 1247 5.58 29.71 23.63
N GLU A 1248 6.84 30.08 23.42
CA GLU A 1248 7.42 30.38 22.11
C GLU A 1248 8.85 29.83 22.05
N ASP A 1249 9.22 29.24 20.90
CA ASP A 1249 10.52 28.58 20.67
C ASP A 1249 10.97 27.65 21.80
N GLY A 1250 10.03 26.93 22.42
CA GLY A 1250 10.30 25.95 23.47
C GLY A 1250 10.57 26.53 24.85
N ARG A 1251 10.30 27.82 25.08
CA ARG A 1251 10.49 28.53 26.36
C ARG A 1251 9.22 29.27 26.78
N ILE A 1252 9.05 29.50 28.08
CA ILE A 1252 8.00 30.38 28.60
C ILE A 1252 8.51 31.82 28.53
N ILE A 1253 7.79 32.67 27.79
CA ILE A 1253 8.13 34.08 27.59
C ILE A 1253 7.41 34.95 28.63
N GLU A 1254 6.14 34.65 28.88
CA GLU A 1254 5.27 35.40 29.79
C GLU A 1254 4.42 34.48 30.65
N SER A 1255 4.08 34.93 31.85
CA SER A 1255 3.27 34.21 32.81
C SER A 1255 2.45 35.18 33.65
N GLY A 1256 1.17 34.91 33.82
CA GLY A 1256 0.27 35.70 34.68
C GLY A 1256 -1.20 35.35 34.46
N SER A 1257 -2.09 35.99 35.21
CA SER A 1257 -3.53 35.92 34.91
C SER A 1257 -3.86 36.67 33.61
N HIS A 1258 -5.05 36.44 33.04
CA HIS A 1258 -5.51 37.15 31.85
C HIS A 1258 -5.40 38.69 32.01
N VAL A 1259 -5.79 39.21 33.17
CA VAL A 1259 -5.76 40.65 33.46
C VAL A 1259 -4.32 41.18 33.58
N GLU A 1260 -3.44 40.42 34.23
CA GLU A 1260 -2.03 40.79 34.38
C GLU A 1260 -1.28 40.80 33.04
N LEU A 1261 -1.51 39.78 32.20
CA LEU A 1261 -0.88 39.68 30.88
C LEU A 1261 -1.39 40.75 29.91
N LEU A 1262 -2.67 41.14 30.00
CA LEU A 1262 -3.19 42.29 29.26
C LEU A 1262 -2.54 43.61 29.71
N ALA A 1263 -2.28 43.76 31.01
CA ALA A 1263 -1.62 44.96 31.56
C ALA A 1263 -0.12 45.04 31.18
N LEU A 1264 0.56 43.89 31.02
CA LEU A 1264 1.96 43.81 30.60
C LEU A 1264 2.19 44.27 29.15
N ASN A 1265 1.14 44.28 28.31
CA ASN A 1265 1.18 44.69 26.90
C ASN A 1265 2.32 44.03 26.09
N GLY A 1266 2.62 42.77 26.42
CA GLY A 1266 3.67 41.97 25.78
C GLY A 1266 3.13 40.98 24.74
N ARG A 1267 3.82 39.86 24.58
CA ARG A 1267 3.54 38.81 23.59
C ARG A 1267 2.16 38.19 23.71
N TYR A 1268 1.62 38.04 24.93
CA TYR A 1268 0.25 37.59 25.12
C TYR A 1268 -0.75 38.53 24.43
N VAL A 1269 -0.54 39.85 24.56
CA VAL A 1269 -1.41 40.86 23.94
C VAL A 1269 -1.30 40.83 22.43
N ASP A 1270 -0.09 40.60 21.88
CA ASP A 1270 0.07 40.40 20.44
C ASP A 1270 -0.70 39.17 19.94
N LEU A 1271 -0.67 38.06 20.69
CA LEU A 1271 -1.44 36.86 20.36
C LEU A 1271 -2.95 37.15 20.42
N VAL A 1272 -3.42 37.87 21.44
CA VAL A 1272 -4.82 38.30 21.57
C VAL A 1272 -5.20 39.19 20.37
N LYS A 1273 -4.38 40.19 20.02
CA LYS A 1273 -4.57 41.07 18.86
C LYS A 1273 -4.48 40.37 17.51
N SER A 1274 -3.87 39.19 17.44
CA SER A 1274 -3.76 38.40 16.21
C SER A 1274 -4.93 37.44 15.99
N GLN A 1275 -5.66 37.10 17.06
CA GLN A 1275 -6.86 36.28 17.02
C GLN A 1275 -8.16 37.10 17.03
N LEU A 1276 -8.07 38.33 17.53
CA LEU A 1276 -8.98 39.44 17.25
C LEU A 1276 -8.64 40.00 15.87
#